data_AF-A0A7C5AHR0-F1
#
_entry.id   AF-A0A7C5AHR0-F1
#
_cell.length_a   1.000
_cell.length_b   1.000
_cell.length_c   1.000
_cell.angle_alpha   90.00
_cell.angle_beta   90.00
_cell.angle_gamma   90.00
#
_symmetry.space_group_name_H-M   'P 1'
#
loop_
_entity.id
_entity.type
_entity.pdbx_description
1 polymer ?
#
loop_
_entity_poly.entity_id
_entity_poly.type
_entity_poly.pdbx_seq_one_letter_code
_entity_poly.pdbx_strand_id
1 'polypeptide(L)'
;MTHPLGILLLLAIAMRAMADDAQPQARSAFSPNLTAEFFDAGRSRAEPGAVPASPKVLRIGGTANHVEGWRSAATPEPGPSTFLIAFTSAVEVGTVLALGSWQIHYLQPGADAGNPRPEDWLPAAYPGDPGHNLLAVPLPAGVRTRAIRLTGARKPDSSGQFSDTLWFATTLAGRFVNVAPLADVFVSSCAPPDQGFRPRGRANRPDVLADGDFHSTWSNAPREHDISAEEPEWIVLDWGSSRRLRGTAVFLGDGGFGRIEVQAWTSDDRPSGRDAAGWKTVGALTARRPWRPIIWEVAADFGTDVQTRALRYLIVRGLTPEMAEGGEGANPRMASIAEIAVFEDLGNRPCPGRLARETGIPQGVIPLTFTMPWPGRATIQILSEAGEVVENLFAGAPFPAGTNTVWWDLSTLDDYWPPYQKPAPHFSDPSVRGRELAAPGRYRWRGLCHPGLSLRYLYSFNPIKKSGLAWITADGTGGWLADHSPPLDIVRTGDTMAIGSFCEGGHALIETDLDMNKLWGTARIHLACPRVLAAEGPFDSTNAAAAVYFLEKGGWLGFEGREVCLIRVDWRTKAGRRVFAIPREEKDPVLRSVEGLVVRGSTAFIADRSQDAVLVCDLAPNLAGTDEKIHVLNRIAVPGPGRLRPCGTNHLACISRDGVALIALDSFRVTPVVTGLASPFSLAVDREGRFYVGETAPQHQVKVFSPQGKLLRTIGRPGPHRVGRFDPDNLENPVGLEIDAAGRLWVCESSMNVKRVSVWDSRGRCVQDVIGPPEYGGSGGGGIDPEDENRFFYRSLEIRRDPRTGMFRPVNVIWRDDDERYDCFFPGAPHNFSGAAPAYPFRHDGRLFFTSWQGWAGGAQCTLFIYDRDHVRPVAAVGTIPDWMWKRLGRDIPDARFGRVVMRRVDPQIDFSWSGSPAEGMGPDDFAVRWEGTLGIAQPGAYRLITTSDDGVRLCIDGRTIIDNWTDHAQTENSASVELAAGRHPIRLDFYEKTGGASIRLEWEGPGIGRQIVPRTVLAPSNADEKAEGLLGTYYQGGPGESIFAWTDENDDGRVQPPEVRTGTITFEGAPWRQVAATWQTRMNDRFEIAFSDGEYGRAGIAFFNVRGFNRRGYPLYELPKSFVPIPGLAHASDAVMRDRAGNAISLDEYVVSVSPDGRILWRYKNRWPGLHAGHYTTAAGDEPGVLIATTRFLGSAVVNETLGEVIAILSNLGATYLFTADGLYIDRVFQDCRQGLSWSFNAPPSDELLKRVSLGDEHFGGTFQKVKTADGSFRCR
;
A
#
# COMPACT_ATOMS: atom_id res chain seq x y z
N MET A 1 -11.88 -20.42 71.89
CA MET A 1 -13.29 -20.64 72.23
C MET A 1 -14.01 -21.18 71.00
N THR A 2 -14.74 -22.28 71.19
CA THR A 2 -15.90 -22.78 70.42
C THR A 2 -15.74 -23.12 68.92
N HIS A 3 -15.84 -24.42 68.65
CA HIS A 3 -16.02 -25.12 67.37
C HIS A 3 -17.23 -24.64 66.54
N PRO A 4 -17.27 -25.00 65.23
CA PRO A 4 -17.96 -26.23 64.85
C PRO A 4 -17.10 -27.15 63.95
N LEU A 5 -16.78 -28.33 64.50
CA LEU A 5 -16.06 -29.47 63.90
C LEU A 5 -16.97 -30.35 63.02
N GLY A 6 -18.11 -29.85 62.54
CA GLY A 6 -19.18 -30.65 61.92
C GLY A 6 -19.22 -30.71 60.39
N ILE A 7 -18.51 -29.82 59.67
CA ILE A 7 -18.63 -29.68 58.19
C ILE A 7 -17.43 -30.28 57.44
N LEU A 8 -16.25 -30.38 58.07
CA LEU A 8 -15.05 -30.94 57.43
C LEU A 8 -15.05 -32.47 57.30
N LEU A 9 -15.82 -33.19 58.14
CA LEU A 9 -15.88 -34.66 58.06
C LEU A 9 -16.82 -35.15 56.94
N LEU A 10 -17.85 -34.36 56.57
CA LEU A 10 -18.73 -34.67 55.44
C LEU A 10 -18.08 -34.37 54.08
N LEU A 11 -17.20 -33.35 54.00
CA LEU A 11 -16.39 -33.09 52.80
C LEU A 11 -15.28 -34.14 52.59
N ALA A 12 -14.72 -34.70 53.67
CA ALA A 12 -13.74 -35.78 53.57
C ALA A 12 -14.36 -37.13 53.13
N ILE A 13 -15.63 -37.38 53.46
CA ILE A 13 -16.36 -38.58 52.98
C ILE A 13 -16.89 -38.37 51.56
N ALA A 14 -17.31 -37.15 51.18
CA ALA A 14 -17.70 -36.83 49.80
C ALA A 14 -16.51 -36.82 48.81
N MET A 15 -15.31 -36.40 49.24
CA MET A 15 -14.10 -36.49 48.40
C MET A 15 -13.54 -37.91 48.30
N ARG A 16 -13.87 -38.82 49.22
CA ARG A 16 -13.57 -40.26 49.06
C ARG A 16 -14.58 -40.97 48.16
N ALA A 17 -15.85 -40.57 48.17
CA ALA A 17 -16.85 -41.11 47.27
C ALA A 17 -16.66 -40.67 45.80
N MET A 18 -16.03 -39.52 45.53
CA MET A 18 -15.69 -39.08 44.17
C MET A 18 -14.39 -39.69 43.61
N ALA A 19 -13.61 -40.41 44.43
CA ALA A 19 -12.43 -41.15 43.97
C ALA A 19 -12.76 -42.60 43.54
N ASP A 20 -13.92 -43.13 43.95
CA ASP A 20 -14.32 -44.52 43.71
C ASP A 20 -15.28 -44.70 42.52
N ASP A 21 -15.65 -43.63 41.80
CA ASP A 21 -16.57 -43.68 40.64
C ASP A 21 -15.88 -43.52 39.27
N ALA A 22 -14.54 -43.49 39.24
CA ALA A 22 -13.82 -43.77 38.00
C ALA A 22 -13.90 -45.28 37.74
N GLN A 23 -14.93 -45.71 37.01
CA GLN A 23 -14.93 -47.04 36.39
C GLN A 23 -13.54 -47.29 35.79
N PRO A 24 -12.96 -48.50 35.97
CA PRO A 24 -11.71 -48.84 35.30
C PRO A 24 -11.95 -48.74 33.80
N GLN A 25 -11.55 -47.62 33.19
CA GLN A 25 -11.51 -47.51 31.73
C GLN A 25 -10.70 -48.71 31.26
N ALA A 26 -11.33 -49.55 30.43
CA ALA A 26 -10.67 -50.68 29.81
C ALA A 26 -9.30 -50.21 29.30
N ARG A 27 -8.23 -50.91 29.71
CA ARG A 27 -6.85 -50.52 29.38
C ARG A 27 -6.74 -50.28 27.87
N SER A 28 -6.66 -49.02 27.47
CA SER A 28 -6.38 -48.64 26.09
C SER A 28 -4.95 -49.05 25.76
N ALA A 29 -4.69 -49.43 24.51
CA ALA A 29 -3.34 -49.71 24.03
C ALA A 29 -2.42 -48.47 24.15
N PHE A 30 -3.01 -47.28 24.25
CA PHE A 30 -2.31 -46.02 24.49
C PHE A 30 -2.21 -45.65 25.96
N SER A 31 -2.78 -46.39 26.90
CA SER A 31 -2.66 -46.05 28.33
C SER A 31 -1.18 -46.02 28.76
N PRO A 32 -0.78 -45.05 29.62
CA PRO A 32 0.56 -45.02 30.18
C PRO A 32 0.86 -46.31 30.95
N ASN A 33 2.13 -46.65 31.11
CA ASN A 33 2.57 -47.81 31.92
C ASN A 33 2.27 -47.67 33.43
N LEU A 34 1.01 -47.82 33.85
CA LEU A 34 0.47 -47.61 35.21
C LEU A 34 1.01 -48.54 36.32
N THR A 35 1.98 -49.42 36.05
CA THR A 35 2.51 -50.39 37.04
C THR A 35 3.80 -49.96 37.76
N ALA A 36 4.33 -48.77 37.49
CA ALA A 36 5.52 -48.26 38.16
C ALA A 36 5.17 -47.37 39.36
N GLU A 37 5.56 -47.78 40.58
CA GLU A 37 5.80 -46.81 41.66
C GLU A 37 7.06 -46.03 41.29
N PHE A 38 7.09 -44.71 41.48
CA PHE A 38 8.30 -43.90 41.29
C PHE A 38 9.07 -43.77 42.61
N PHE A 39 10.39 -43.51 42.52
CA PHE A 39 11.19 -43.19 43.70
C PHE A 39 10.75 -41.83 44.29
N ASP A 40 10.14 -41.85 45.47
CA ASP A 40 9.85 -40.62 46.23
C ASP A 40 11.15 -40.06 46.84
N ALA A 41 11.51 -38.85 46.44
CA ALA A 41 12.56 -38.06 47.09
C ALA A 41 12.04 -36.62 47.19
N GLY A 42 11.98 -36.11 48.42
CA GLY A 42 11.38 -34.84 48.78
C GLY A 42 11.73 -33.66 47.85
N ARG A 43 10.71 -32.81 47.65
CA ARG A 43 10.71 -31.56 46.87
C ARG A 43 12.07 -30.86 46.81
N SER A 44 12.74 -30.94 45.66
CA SER A 44 13.80 -30.00 45.29
C SER A 44 13.39 -29.28 44.00
N ARG A 45 12.87 -28.06 44.16
CA ARG A 45 12.95 -27.04 43.10
C ARG A 45 14.43 -26.68 42.96
N ALA A 46 14.97 -26.74 41.75
CA ALA A 46 16.30 -26.20 41.48
C ALA A 46 16.24 -24.66 41.61
N GLU A 47 16.90 -24.09 42.63
CA GLU A 47 17.09 -22.64 42.72
C GLU A 47 18.25 -22.15 41.84
N PRO A 48 18.22 -20.90 41.34
CA PRO A 48 19.31 -20.31 40.56
C PRO A 48 20.59 -20.20 41.40
N GLY A 49 21.72 -20.68 40.87
CA GLY A 49 23.06 -20.33 41.38
C GLY A 49 23.87 -21.42 42.08
N ALA A 50 23.35 -22.64 42.29
CA ALA A 50 24.15 -23.76 42.79
C ALA A 50 24.55 -24.72 41.65
N VAL A 51 25.85 -24.90 41.45
CA VAL A 51 26.44 -25.96 40.60
C VAL A 51 26.82 -27.15 41.50
N PRO A 52 26.15 -28.31 41.42
CA PRO A 52 26.68 -29.55 41.96
C PRO A 52 27.36 -30.36 40.85
N ALA A 53 28.44 -31.05 41.23
CA ALA A 53 29.10 -32.06 40.42
C ALA A 53 28.23 -33.34 40.36
N SER A 54 28.12 -33.96 39.18
CA SER A 54 27.37 -35.21 38.86
C SER A 54 25.90 -35.03 38.41
N PRO A 55 25.39 -35.90 37.50
CA PRO A 55 24.16 -35.64 36.75
C PRO A 55 22.94 -35.56 37.68
N LYS A 56 22.16 -34.48 37.52
CA LYS A 56 20.91 -34.24 38.27
C LYS A 56 19.88 -35.31 37.91
N VAL A 57 19.66 -36.27 38.79
CA VAL A 57 18.51 -37.19 38.73
C VAL A 57 17.27 -36.45 39.23
N LEU A 58 16.40 -36.01 38.31
CA LEU A 58 15.06 -35.52 38.66
C LEU A 58 14.12 -36.73 38.84
N ARG A 59 13.77 -37.02 40.10
CA ARG A 59 12.87 -38.11 40.50
C ARG A 59 11.45 -37.56 40.65
N ILE A 60 10.45 -38.23 40.07
CA ILE A 60 9.06 -37.75 40.12
C ILE A 60 8.34 -38.42 41.29
N GLY A 61 7.68 -37.62 42.13
CA GLY A 61 6.64 -38.10 43.06
C GLY A 61 5.25 -37.88 42.45
N GLY A 62 4.40 -38.90 42.49
CA GLY A 62 2.97 -38.82 42.17
C GLY A 62 2.54 -39.64 40.94
N THR A 63 1.77 -40.70 41.20
CA THR A 63 0.85 -41.58 40.41
C THR A 63 0.64 -41.46 38.88
N ALA A 64 1.35 -40.65 38.10
CA ALA A 64 1.14 -40.53 36.65
C ALA A 64 2.44 -40.79 35.86
N ASN A 65 2.41 -41.79 34.96
CA ASN A 65 3.55 -42.19 34.11
C ASN A 65 3.75 -41.27 32.88
N HIS A 66 3.65 -39.95 33.06
CA HIS A 66 3.95 -38.98 32.02
C HIS A 66 4.63 -37.74 32.60
N VAL A 67 5.43 -37.07 31.77
CA VAL A 67 6.13 -35.82 32.08
C VAL A 67 5.40 -34.68 31.37
N GLU A 68 5.12 -33.57 32.07
CA GLU A 68 4.61 -32.33 31.47
C GLU A 68 5.42 -31.12 31.93
N GLY A 69 5.92 -30.32 30.98
CA GLY A 69 6.52 -28.99 31.24
C GLY A 69 7.85 -28.99 32.00
N TRP A 70 8.68 -30.01 31.87
CA TRP A 70 9.98 -30.09 32.53
C TRP A 70 10.99 -29.15 31.90
N ARG A 71 11.75 -28.40 32.71
CA ARG A 71 12.73 -27.42 32.21
C ARG A 71 14.12 -27.69 32.74
N SER A 72 15.11 -27.61 31.85
CA SER A 72 16.52 -27.61 32.22
C SER A 72 16.95 -26.23 32.73
N ALA A 73 18.04 -26.18 33.49
CA ALA A 73 18.59 -24.91 33.97
C ALA A 73 19.10 -24.07 32.78
N ALA A 74 18.90 -22.75 32.85
CA ALA A 74 19.45 -21.81 31.88
C ALA A 74 20.97 -21.69 32.04
N THR A 75 21.71 -21.69 30.93
CA THR A 75 23.16 -21.57 30.89
C THR A 75 23.63 -20.57 29.83
N PRO A 76 24.75 -19.87 30.03
CA PRO A 76 25.28 -18.93 29.04
C PRO A 76 25.88 -19.62 27.80
N GLU A 77 26.21 -20.91 27.91
CA GLU A 77 26.79 -21.69 26.82
C GLU A 77 25.77 -22.64 26.18
N PRO A 78 25.84 -22.86 24.85
CA PRO A 78 25.08 -23.89 24.18
C PRO A 78 25.56 -25.28 24.64
N GLY A 79 24.64 -26.26 24.68
CA GLY A 79 24.98 -27.62 25.07
C GLY A 79 23.75 -28.53 25.16
N PRO A 80 23.94 -29.83 25.43
CA PRO A 80 22.83 -30.76 25.54
C PRO A 80 22.09 -30.63 26.88
N SER A 81 20.80 -30.96 26.87
CA SER A 81 19.94 -31.18 28.02
C SER A 81 19.51 -32.64 28.07
N THR A 82 19.57 -33.24 29.25
CA THR A 82 19.20 -34.64 29.48
C THR A 82 18.08 -34.74 30.50
N PHE A 83 17.03 -35.48 30.16
CA PHE A 83 15.93 -35.84 31.04
C PHE A 83 15.88 -37.36 31.24
N LEU A 84 15.47 -37.80 32.44
CA LEU A 84 15.47 -39.20 32.85
C LEU A 84 14.08 -39.58 33.39
N ILE A 85 13.47 -40.62 32.82
CA ILE A 85 12.27 -41.25 33.36
C ILE A 85 12.74 -42.55 34.01
N ALA A 86 12.69 -42.66 35.34
CA ALA A 86 13.18 -43.83 36.08
C ALA A 86 12.04 -44.52 36.84
N PHE A 87 12.07 -45.84 36.88
CA PHE A 87 11.08 -46.71 37.50
C PHE A 87 11.67 -47.42 38.72
N THR A 88 10.85 -47.68 39.75
CA THR A 88 11.31 -48.43 40.95
C THR A 88 11.72 -49.86 40.59
N SER A 89 11.00 -50.50 39.67
CA SER A 89 11.26 -51.85 39.15
C SER A 89 11.31 -51.86 37.61
N ALA A 90 11.83 -52.95 37.02
CA ALA A 90 11.92 -53.06 35.56
C ALA A 90 10.53 -53.28 34.95
N VAL A 91 10.06 -52.29 34.20
CA VAL A 91 8.77 -52.32 33.49
C VAL A 91 8.97 -52.56 32.01
N GLU A 92 7.97 -53.18 31.38
CA GLU A 92 7.96 -53.37 29.93
C GLU A 92 7.68 -52.04 29.23
N VAL A 93 8.55 -51.66 28.29
CA VAL A 93 8.41 -50.44 27.49
C VAL A 93 8.49 -50.82 26.02
N GLY A 94 7.36 -50.77 25.34
CA GLY A 94 7.26 -51.00 23.90
C GLY A 94 7.51 -49.75 23.07
N THR A 95 7.02 -48.59 23.52
CA THR A 95 7.18 -47.31 22.80
C THR A 95 7.43 -46.16 23.77
N VAL A 96 8.31 -45.24 23.40
CA VAL A 96 8.48 -43.93 24.05
C VAL A 96 7.84 -42.87 23.17
N LEU A 97 6.90 -42.11 23.71
CA LEU A 97 6.34 -40.92 23.06
C LEU A 97 6.97 -39.67 23.68
N ALA A 98 7.46 -38.73 22.87
CA ALA A 98 8.04 -37.48 23.37
C ALA A 98 7.80 -36.31 22.42
N LEU A 99 7.51 -35.11 22.96
CA LEU A 99 7.36 -33.88 22.18
C LEU A 99 8.68 -33.10 22.13
N GLY A 100 9.16 -32.79 20.93
CA GLY A 100 10.44 -32.14 20.62
C GLY A 100 11.45 -33.12 20.03
N SER A 101 12.65 -32.62 19.72
CA SER A 101 13.73 -33.43 19.14
C SER A 101 14.62 -34.05 20.22
N TRP A 102 14.36 -35.32 20.55
CA TRP A 102 15.05 -36.06 21.62
C TRP A 102 15.69 -37.35 21.13
N GLN A 103 16.94 -37.59 21.50
CA GLN A 103 17.55 -38.91 21.40
C GLN A 103 17.13 -39.80 22.57
N ILE A 104 16.47 -40.92 22.26
CA ILE A 104 15.94 -41.85 23.24
C ILE A 104 16.90 -43.02 23.46
N HIS A 105 17.22 -43.28 24.72
CA HIS A 105 17.98 -44.46 25.16
C HIS A 105 17.22 -45.16 26.30
N TYR A 106 17.43 -46.46 26.45
CA TYR A 106 16.89 -47.24 27.56
C TYR A 106 18.02 -47.91 28.33
N LEU A 107 17.85 -48.02 29.64
CA LEU A 107 18.82 -48.66 30.51
C LEU A 107 18.82 -50.18 30.30
N GLN A 108 20.02 -50.77 30.21
CA GLN A 108 20.14 -52.22 30.05
C GLN A 108 19.55 -52.99 31.25
N PRO A 109 18.96 -54.18 31.03
CA PRO A 109 18.45 -55.01 32.12
C PRO A 109 19.54 -55.32 33.16
N GLY A 110 19.28 -55.06 34.44
CA GLY A 110 20.19 -55.35 35.55
C GLY A 110 21.16 -54.21 35.94
N ALA A 111 21.26 -53.12 35.18
CA ALA A 111 22.05 -51.95 35.57
C ALA A 111 21.39 -51.12 36.69
N ASP A 112 22.21 -50.43 37.49
CA ASP A 112 21.74 -49.59 38.60
C ASP A 112 21.16 -48.26 38.09
N ALA A 113 19.85 -48.09 38.24
CA ALA A 113 19.13 -46.88 37.86
C ALA A 113 19.46 -45.67 38.75
N GLY A 114 20.07 -45.88 39.93
CA GLY A 114 20.48 -44.81 40.84
C GLY A 114 21.74 -44.06 40.42
N ASN A 115 22.64 -44.72 39.69
CA ASN A 115 23.89 -44.15 39.17
C ASN A 115 24.38 -44.87 37.89
N PRO A 116 23.64 -44.75 36.77
CA PRO A 116 23.93 -45.50 35.55
C PRO A 116 25.16 -44.94 34.82
N ARG A 117 26.07 -45.83 34.37
CA ARG A 117 27.25 -45.44 33.59
C ARG A 117 26.88 -45.22 32.12
N PRO A 118 27.67 -44.46 31.35
CA PRO A 118 27.38 -44.22 29.93
C PRO A 118 27.16 -45.49 29.09
N GLU A 119 27.92 -46.55 29.35
CA GLU A 119 27.82 -47.86 28.68
C GLU A 119 26.57 -48.66 29.05
N ASP A 120 25.89 -48.31 30.15
CA ASP A 120 24.66 -48.98 30.58
C ASP A 120 23.44 -48.54 29.74
N TRP A 121 23.59 -47.54 28.87
CA TRP A 121 22.52 -46.96 28.04
C TRP A 121 22.54 -47.49 26.61
N LEU A 122 21.48 -48.19 26.21
CA LEU A 122 21.30 -48.67 24.84
C LEU A 122 20.47 -47.66 24.03
N PRO A 123 20.90 -47.27 22.82
CA PRO A 123 20.11 -46.38 21.96
C PRO A 123 18.89 -47.12 21.40
N ALA A 124 17.80 -46.40 21.19
CA ALA A 124 16.70 -46.92 20.38
C ALA A 124 17.18 -47.11 18.93
N ALA A 125 16.88 -48.27 18.33
CA ALA A 125 17.27 -48.59 16.95
C ALA A 125 16.57 -47.71 15.90
N TYR A 126 15.40 -47.17 16.24
CA TYR A 126 14.65 -46.22 15.43
C TYR A 126 14.67 -44.85 16.13
N PRO A 127 15.22 -43.79 15.53
CA PRO A 127 15.35 -42.49 16.19
C PRO A 127 14.05 -41.67 16.22
N GLY A 128 12.97 -42.13 15.57
CA GLY A 128 11.78 -41.33 15.29
C GLY A 128 11.83 -40.70 13.89
N ASP A 129 10.70 -40.19 13.42
CA ASP A 129 10.56 -39.56 12.10
C ASP A 129 11.22 -38.16 12.08
N PRO A 130 12.18 -37.89 11.15
CA PRO A 130 12.76 -36.56 11.00
C PRO A 130 11.68 -35.58 10.55
N GLY A 131 11.59 -34.42 11.21
CA GLY A 131 10.61 -33.40 10.83
C GLY A 131 9.21 -33.59 11.43
N HIS A 132 9.11 -34.17 12.63
CA HIS A 132 7.89 -34.15 13.44
C HIS A 132 8.20 -33.65 14.86
N ASN A 133 7.22 -32.99 15.49
CA ASN A 133 7.38 -32.56 16.88
C ASN A 133 7.06 -33.71 17.83
N LEU A 134 6.16 -34.63 17.49
CA LEU A 134 5.88 -35.83 18.28
C LEU A 134 6.70 -37.02 17.79
N LEU A 135 7.66 -37.43 18.61
CA LEU A 135 8.43 -38.64 18.40
C LEU A 135 7.67 -39.86 18.93
N ALA A 136 7.48 -40.87 18.09
CA ALA A 136 7.05 -42.20 18.47
C ALA A 136 8.17 -43.22 18.24
N VAL A 137 8.83 -43.62 19.33
CA VAL A 137 10.06 -44.42 19.29
C VAL A 137 9.79 -45.82 19.82
N PRO A 138 9.54 -46.82 18.95
CA PRO A 138 9.40 -48.21 19.37
C PRO A 138 10.74 -48.79 19.79
N LEU A 139 10.75 -49.44 20.95
CA LEU A 139 11.90 -50.21 21.45
C LEU A 139 11.86 -51.65 20.86
N PRO A 140 12.99 -52.38 20.89
CA PRO A 140 13.02 -53.79 20.55
C PRO A 140 11.97 -54.61 21.33
N ALA A 141 11.48 -55.70 20.74
CA ALA A 141 10.49 -56.56 21.38
C ALA A 141 11.03 -57.13 22.71
N GLY A 142 10.19 -57.09 23.77
CA GLY A 142 10.53 -57.64 25.08
C GLY A 142 11.43 -56.77 25.96
N VAL A 143 11.67 -55.50 25.61
CA VAL A 143 12.47 -54.59 26.45
C VAL A 143 11.77 -54.36 27.79
N ARG A 144 12.46 -54.75 28.87
CA ARG A 144 12.14 -54.38 30.25
C ARG A 144 13.25 -53.51 30.81
N THR A 145 12.93 -52.28 31.18
CA THR A 145 13.92 -51.28 31.62
C THR A 145 13.49 -50.60 32.91
N ARG A 146 14.48 -50.16 33.68
CA ARG A 146 14.28 -49.32 34.88
C ARG A 146 14.43 -47.84 34.58
N ALA A 147 14.91 -47.44 33.40
CA ALA A 147 14.96 -46.03 33.04
C ALA A 147 15.02 -45.77 31.52
N ILE A 148 14.48 -44.62 31.12
CA ILE A 148 14.56 -44.03 29.78
C ILE A 148 15.27 -42.68 29.87
N ARG A 149 16.24 -42.44 28.99
CA ARG A 149 17.01 -41.19 28.87
C ARG A 149 16.65 -40.47 27.58
N LEU A 150 16.28 -39.20 27.69
CA LEU A 150 16.01 -38.29 26.57
C LEU A 150 17.10 -37.21 26.53
N THR A 151 17.76 -37.03 25.38
CA THR A 151 18.82 -36.01 25.23
C THR A 151 18.54 -35.10 24.03
N GLY A 152 18.55 -33.78 24.24
CA GLY A 152 18.24 -32.75 23.24
C GLY A 152 19.15 -31.52 23.35
N ALA A 153 19.07 -30.58 22.41
CA ALA A 153 19.92 -29.38 22.39
C ALA A 153 19.21 -28.16 23.02
N ARG A 154 19.91 -27.41 23.87
CA ARG A 154 19.38 -26.17 24.46
C ARG A 154 19.15 -25.08 23.40
N LYS A 155 18.10 -24.29 23.60
CA LYS A 155 17.69 -23.17 22.76
C LYS A 155 17.91 -21.83 23.49
N PRO A 156 18.36 -20.77 22.78
CA PRO A 156 18.51 -19.45 23.38
C PRO A 156 17.14 -18.81 23.65
N ASP A 157 17.00 -18.12 24.78
CA ASP A 157 15.87 -17.26 25.10
C ASP A 157 16.14 -15.78 24.75
N SER A 158 15.16 -14.90 24.97
CA SER A 158 15.25 -13.46 24.67
C SER A 158 16.31 -12.72 25.49
N SER A 159 16.87 -13.34 26.52
CA SER A 159 17.99 -12.82 27.32
C SER A 159 19.36 -13.33 26.87
N GLY A 160 19.39 -14.20 25.85
CA GLY A 160 20.62 -14.84 25.35
C GLY A 160 21.08 -16.05 26.17
N GLN A 161 20.27 -16.55 27.11
CA GLN A 161 20.57 -17.76 27.88
C GLN A 161 20.03 -19.00 27.17
N PHE A 162 20.76 -20.12 27.25
CA PHE A 162 20.40 -21.40 26.66
C PHE A 162 19.67 -22.29 27.68
N SER A 163 18.43 -22.68 27.40
CA SER A 163 17.68 -23.66 28.19
C SER A 163 16.86 -24.55 27.28
N ASP A 164 16.25 -25.59 27.84
CA ASP A 164 15.36 -26.47 27.09
C ASP A 164 14.20 -26.96 27.96
N THR A 165 13.07 -27.22 27.31
CA THR A 165 11.83 -27.67 27.96
C THR A 165 11.35 -28.98 27.33
N LEU A 166 11.34 -30.06 28.11
CA LEU A 166 10.63 -31.29 27.79
C LEU A 166 9.14 -31.09 28.10
N TRP A 167 8.41 -30.67 27.08
CA TRP A 167 6.98 -30.36 27.19
C TRP A 167 6.13 -31.60 27.49
N PHE A 168 6.47 -32.74 26.88
CA PHE A 168 5.75 -33.99 27.07
C PHE A 168 6.65 -35.21 26.85
N ALA A 169 6.54 -36.24 27.70
CA ALA A 169 7.01 -37.59 27.41
C ALA A 169 6.22 -38.67 28.19
N THR A 170 6.01 -39.84 27.58
CA THR A 170 5.39 -41.01 28.23
C THR A 170 5.95 -42.32 27.67
N THR A 171 5.69 -43.42 28.38
CA THR A 171 6.03 -44.78 27.95
C THR A 171 4.78 -45.64 27.82
N LEU A 172 4.69 -46.39 26.72
CA LEU A 172 3.60 -47.32 26.42
C LEU A 172 4.12 -48.77 26.43
N ALA A 173 3.29 -49.71 26.86
CA ALA A 173 3.58 -51.14 26.76
C ALA A 173 3.56 -51.64 25.30
N GLY A 174 2.62 -51.12 24.49
CA GLY A 174 2.51 -51.46 23.06
C GLY A 174 3.68 -50.94 22.23
N ARG A 175 3.95 -51.60 21.09
CA ARG A 175 5.04 -51.24 20.17
C ARG A 175 4.46 -50.58 18.92
N PHE A 176 4.51 -49.26 18.87
CA PHE A 176 3.88 -48.46 17.82
C PHE A 176 4.90 -47.70 16.98
N VAL A 177 4.57 -47.52 15.71
CA VAL A 177 5.26 -46.60 14.80
C VAL A 177 4.26 -45.59 14.25
N ASN A 178 4.70 -44.33 14.07
CA ASN A 178 3.86 -43.28 13.49
C ASN A 178 3.90 -43.34 11.96
N VAL A 179 2.79 -43.66 11.31
CA VAL A 179 2.69 -43.74 9.84
C VAL A 179 2.01 -42.51 9.22
N ALA A 180 1.56 -41.53 10.01
CA ALA A 180 1.04 -40.27 9.48
C ALA A 180 1.98 -39.59 8.47
N PRO A 181 3.32 -39.52 8.68
CA PRO A 181 4.26 -38.90 7.74
C PRO A 181 4.27 -39.50 6.33
N LEU A 182 3.70 -40.70 6.17
CA LEU A 182 3.67 -41.44 4.91
C LEU A 182 2.42 -41.16 4.06
N ALA A 183 1.46 -40.38 4.58
CA ALA A 183 0.20 -40.08 3.90
C ALA A 183 0.28 -38.78 3.08
N ASP A 184 -0.47 -38.74 1.98
CA ASP A 184 -0.94 -37.48 1.40
C ASP A 184 -2.01 -36.85 2.28
N VAL A 185 -1.94 -35.54 2.47
CA VAL A 185 -2.91 -34.78 3.26
C VAL A 185 -3.80 -33.97 2.33
N PHE A 186 -5.10 -34.20 2.41
CA PHE A 186 -6.14 -33.36 1.80
C PHE A 186 -6.88 -32.62 2.91
N VAL A 187 -7.04 -31.31 2.77
CA VAL A 187 -7.81 -30.49 3.71
C VAL A 187 -8.96 -29.88 2.94
N SER A 188 -10.16 -29.88 3.50
CA SER A 188 -11.29 -29.20 2.89
C SER A 188 -12.23 -28.67 3.96
N SER A 189 -13.01 -27.68 3.59
CA SER A 189 -13.85 -26.90 4.49
C SER A 189 -15.25 -26.75 3.93
N CYS A 190 -16.26 -26.71 4.80
CA CYS A 190 -17.59 -26.23 4.48
C CYS A 190 -17.69 -24.68 4.55
N ALA A 191 -16.68 -24.00 5.08
CA ALA A 191 -16.65 -22.54 5.21
C ALA A 191 -16.07 -21.86 3.95
N PRO A 192 -16.32 -20.56 3.75
CA PRO A 192 -15.70 -19.78 2.68
C PRO A 192 -14.16 -19.91 2.66
N PRO A 193 -13.48 -19.84 1.50
CA PRO A 193 -12.03 -20.13 1.40
C PRO A 193 -11.11 -19.27 2.29
N ASP A 194 -11.55 -18.07 2.67
CA ASP A 194 -10.86 -17.16 3.59
C ASP A 194 -11.06 -17.53 5.06
N GLN A 195 -12.14 -18.25 5.38
CA GLN A 195 -12.53 -18.73 6.70
C GLN A 195 -12.38 -20.25 6.89
N GLY A 196 -11.94 -20.97 5.85
CA GLY A 196 -11.83 -22.43 5.88
C GLY A 196 -10.64 -22.97 6.66
N PHE A 197 -10.76 -24.20 7.14
CA PHE A 197 -9.71 -24.91 7.86
C PHE A 197 -8.54 -25.25 6.95
N ARG A 198 -7.32 -24.81 7.31
CA ARG A 198 -6.14 -24.88 6.44
C ARG A 198 -4.83 -24.86 7.25
N PRO A 199 -3.70 -25.32 6.70
CA PRO A 199 -2.40 -25.16 7.36
C PRO A 199 -2.01 -23.69 7.57
N ARG A 200 -1.66 -23.31 8.79
CA ARG A 200 -1.22 -21.96 9.21
C ARG A 200 0.09 -21.62 8.52
N GLY A 201 0.14 -20.47 7.85
CA GLY A 201 1.27 -20.07 7.00
C GLY A 201 1.24 -20.64 5.58
N ARG A 202 0.21 -21.41 5.21
CA ARG A 202 -0.07 -21.86 3.84
C ARG A 202 -1.51 -21.48 3.44
N ALA A 203 -1.87 -20.21 3.66
CA ALA A 203 -3.07 -19.67 3.04
C ALA A 203 -2.93 -19.84 1.51
N ASN A 204 -3.96 -20.36 0.85
CA ASN A 204 -4.09 -20.47 -0.61
C ASN A 204 -3.21 -21.49 -1.37
N ARG A 205 -2.99 -22.69 -0.84
CA ARG A 205 -2.76 -23.84 -1.72
C ARG A 205 -4.04 -24.68 -1.81
N PRO A 206 -4.53 -24.99 -3.01
CA PRO A 206 -5.47 -26.10 -3.19
C PRO A 206 -4.68 -27.40 -2.98
N ASP A 207 -5.17 -28.21 -2.05
CA ASP A 207 -5.38 -29.64 -2.19
C ASP A 207 -4.19 -30.46 -2.75
N VAL A 208 -3.24 -30.77 -1.86
CA VAL A 208 -2.38 -31.98 -1.71
C VAL A 208 -1.05 -31.50 -1.11
N LEU A 209 -0.83 -31.77 0.19
CA LEU A 209 0.51 -31.63 0.78
C LEU A 209 1.33 -32.87 0.40
N ALA A 210 1.98 -32.85 -0.77
CA ALA A 210 2.77 -33.97 -1.27
C ALA A 210 4.16 -34.09 -0.63
N ASP A 211 4.49 -33.24 0.36
CA ASP A 211 5.80 -33.17 1.00
C ASP A 211 5.89 -33.97 2.32
N GLY A 212 4.77 -34.50 2.83
CA GLY A 212 4.75 -35.12 4.16
C GLY A 212 5.07 -34.13 5.28
N ASP A 213 4.92 -32.82 5.02
CA ASP A 213 5.32 -31.75 5.94
C ASP A 213 4.17 -31.42 6.89
N PHE A 214 4.08 -32.16 8.01
CA PHE A 214 3.10 -31.96 9.09
C PHE A 214 3.45 -30.77 10.02
N HIS A 215 4.38 -29.89 9.61
CA HIS A 215 4.99 -28.87 10.45
C HIS A 215 4.15 -27.61 10.70
N SER A 216 3.01 -27.44 10.05
CA SER A 216 2.15 -26.27 10.22
C SER A 216 0.91 -26.61 11.05
N THR A 217 0.65 -25.82 12.10
CA THR A 217 -0.64 -25.83 12.78
C THR A 217 -1.78 -25.68 11.78
N TRP A 218 -2.71 -26.61 11.63
CA TRP A 218 -3.93 -26.41 10.85
C TRP A 218 -4.95 -25.62 11.68
N SER A 219 -5.52 -24.57 11.11
CA SER A 219 -6.57 -23.78 11.75
C SER A 219 -7.45 -23.12 10.71
N ASN A 220 -8.69 -22.81 11.08
CA ASN A 220 -9.53 -21.89 10.32
C ASN A 220 -9.42 -20.46 10.89
N ALA A 221 -9.80 -19.45 10.10
CA ALA A 221 -10.05 -18.13 10.65
C ALA A 221 -11.37 -18.14 11.43
N PRO A 222 -11.63 -17.17 12.33
CA PRO A 222 -12.92 -17.08 13.00
C PRO A 222 -14.05 -17.05 11.97
N ARG A 223 -14.90 -18.09 12.00
CA ARG A 223 -16.07 -18.20 11.12
C ARG A 223 -17.19 -17.26 11.55
N GLU A 224 -18.11 -16.99 10.64
CA GLU A 224 -19.38 -16.33 10.98
C GLU A 224 -20.27 -17.21 11.89
N HIS A 225 -20.25 -18.52 11.64
CA HIS A 225 -21.03 -19.53 12.38
C HIS A 225 -20.13 -20.52 13.12
N ASP A 226 -20.69 -21.14 14.16
CA ASP A 226 -20.00 -22.15 14.97
C ASP A 226 -19.78 -23.44 14.16
N ILE A 227 -18.69 -24.15 14.43
CA ILE A 227 -18.42 -25.43 13.79
C ILE A 227 -19.39 -26.48 14.37
N SER A 228 -20.16 -27.15 13.50
CA SER A 228 -21.18 -28.15 13.84
C SER A 228 -21.08 -29.41 12.97
N ALA A 229 -21.95 -30.40 13.20
CA ALA A 229 -22.00 -31.61 12.38
C ALA A 229 -22.55 -31.34 10.97
N GLU A 230 -23.37 -30.30 10.83
CA GLU A 230 -23.95 -29.83 9.57
C GLU A 230 -22.95 -28.98 8.76
N GLU A 231 -22.08 -28.22 9.45
CA GLU A 231 -21.01 -27.44 8.81
C GLU A 231 -19.60 -27.80 9.36
N PRO A 232 -19.15 -29.06 9.19
CA PRO A 232 -17.91 -29.54 9.78
C PRO A 232 -16.68 -29.05 9.02
N GLU A 233 -15.52 -29.22 9.65
CA GLU A 233 -14.20 -29.09 9.01
C GLU A 233 -13.55 -30.48 8.91
N TRP A 234 -12.73 -30.76 7.90
CA TRP A 234 -12.02 -32.05 7.87
C TRP A 234 -10.63 -32.06 7.26
N ILE A 235 -9.84 -33.03 7.73
CA ILE A 235 -8.56 -33.45 7.15
C ILE A 235 -8.68 -34.91 6.72
N VAL A 236 -8.17 -35.25 5.54
CA VAL A 236 -7.99 -36.63 5.06
C VAL A 236 -6.50 -36.94 4.95
N LEU A 237 -6.09 -38.08 5.52
CA LEU A 237 -4.80 -38.73 5.29
C LEU A 237 -5.01 -39.91 4.35
N ASP A 238 -4.34 -39.96 3.20
CA ASP A 238 -4.40 -41.07 2.25
C ASP A 238 -3.01 -41.65 2.02
N TRP A 239 -2.83 -42.93 2.30
CA TRP A 239 -1.56 -43.62 2.12
C TRP A 239 -1.39 -44.18 0.71
N GLY A 240 -2.39 -44.04 -0.17
CA GLY A 240 -2.40 -44.60 -1.52
C GLY A 240 -2.62 -46.12 -1.57
N SER A 241 -2.30 -46.83 -0.48
CA SER A 241 -2.54 -48.26 -0.27
C SER A 241 -3.05 -48.53 1.15
N SER A 242 -3.75 -49.65 1.33
CA SER A 242 -4.35 -50.04 2.61
C SER A 242 -3.30 -50.39 3.67
N ARG A 243 -3.50 -49.89 4.90
CA ARG A 243 -2.62 -50.08 6.06
C ARG A 243 -3.39 -50.55 7.29
N ARG A 244 -2.68 -51.26 8.19
CA ARG A 244 -3.21 -51.79 9.44
C ARG A 244 -2.97 -50.81 10.58
N LEU A 245 -4.00 -50.08 10.99
CA LEU A 245 -3.90 -48.98 11.95
C LEU A 245 -4.52 -49.36 13.30
N ARG A 246 -3.87 -49.02 14.41
CA ARG A 246 -4.32 -49.31 15.78
C ARG A 246 -5.01 -48.12 16.46
N GLY A 247 -4.61 -46.91 16.12
CA GLY A 247 -5.19 -45.70 16.69
C GLY A 247 -4.53 -44.43 16.18
N THR A 248 -4.93 -43.30 16.75
CA THR A 248 -4.44 -41.97 16.38
C THR A 248 -4.34 -41.05 17.59
N ALA A 249 -3.51 -40.02 17.49
CA ALA A 249 -3.47 -38.90 18.42
C ALA A 249 -3.34 -37.56 17.67
N VAL A 250 -3.90 -36.51 18.26
CA VAL A 250 -3.88 -35.15 17.73
C VAL A 250 -3.33 -34.21 18.79
N PHE A 251 -2.47 -33.28 18.42
CA PHE A 251 -2.00 -32.21 19.32
C PHE A 251 -2.66 -30.89 18.94
N LEU A 252 -2.89 -30.01 19.91
CA LEU A 252 -3.61 -28.75 19.71
C LEU A 252 -2.66 -27.60 19.37
N GLY A 253 -3.12 -26.72 18.49
CA GLY A 253 -2.56 -25.39 18.29
C GLY A 253 -3.43 -24.31 18.92
N ASP A 254 -3.16 -23.04 18.60
CA ASP A 254 -3.91 -21.91 19.14
C ASP A 254 -5.41 -22.02 18.80
N GLY A 255 -6.28 -22.22 19.80
CA GLY A 255 -7.75 -22.27 19.64
C GLY A 255 -8.44 -23.61 19.94
N GLY A 256 -7.71 -24.74 19.91
CA GLY A 256 -8.25 -26.06 20.25
C GLY A 256 -9.33 -26.61 19.30
N PHE A 257 -10.01 -27.71 19.67
CA PHE A 257 -11.22 -28.22 19.01
C PHE A 257 -12.20 -28.76 20.06
N GLY A 258 -13.50 -28.85 19.75
CA GLY A 258 -14.49 -29.41 20.67
C GLY A 258 -14.60 -30.92 20.54
N ARG A 259 -14.94 -31.42 19.34
CA ARG A 259 -15.06 -32.86 19.05
C ARG A 259 -14.64 -33.17 17.62
N ILE A 260 -13.83 -34.23 17.47
CA ILE A 260 -13.44 -34.81 16.18
C ILE A 260 -13.96 -36.25 16.11
N GLU A 261 -14.56 -36.61 14.98
CA GLU A 261 -14.84 -37.99 14.61
C GLU A 261 -13.76 -38.49 13.65
N VAL A 262 -13.11 -39.59 14.01
CA VAL A 262 -12.08 -40.23 13.19
C VAL A 262 -12.74 -41.35 12.40
N GLN A 263 -12.64 -41.26 11.07
CA GLN A 263 -13.32 -42.18 10.17
C GLN A 263 -12.32 -42.85 9.23
N ALA A 264 -12.55 -44.11 8.91
CA ALA A 264 -11.76 -44.89 7.97
C ALA A 264 -12.50 -45.03 6.64
N TRP A 265 -11.76 -44.92 5.53
CA TRP A 265 -12.29 -45.17 4.21
C TRP A 265 -12.53 -46.66 4.01
N THR A 266 -13.67 -47.01 3.41
CA THR A 266 -14.16 -48.40 3.32
C THR A 266 -13.78 -49.13 2.03
N SER A 267 -13.20 -48.43 1.06
CA SER A 267 -12.84 -48.95 -0.26
C SER A 267 -11.34 -48.77 -0.55
N ASP A 268 -10.84 -49.40 -1.63
CA ASP A 268 -9.45 -49.29 -2.08
C ASP A 268 -9.25 -48.19 -3.15
N ASP A 269 -10.30 -47.47 -3.55
CA ASP A 269 -10.28 -46.33 -4.49
C ASP A 269 -9.95 -45.00 -3.80
N ARG A 270 -9.68 -43.94 -4.57
CA ARG A 270 -9.26 -42.64 -4.01
C ARG A 270 -10.36 -42.06 -3.13
N PRO A 271 -10.09 -41.72 -1.85
CA PRO A 271 -11.10 -41.22 -0.94
C PRO A 271 -11.62 -39.85 -1.37
N SER A 272 -12.93 -39.68 -1.36
CA SER A 272 -13.56 -38.36 -1.47
C SER A 272 -13.77 -37.76 -0.09
N GLY A 273 -13.22 -36.58 0.17
CA GLY A 273 -13.39 -35.89 1.44
C GLY A 273 -14.85 -35.54 1.76
N ARG A 274 -15.72 -35.45 0.74
CA ARG A 274 -17.13 -35.03 0.85
C ARG A 274 -18.14 -36.19 0.87
N ASP A 275 -17.78 -37.36 0.35
CA ASP A 275 -18.71 -38.49 0.25
C ASP A 275 -18.91 -39.17 1.59
N ALA A 276 -19.96 -38.80 2.32
CA ALA A 276 -20.27 -39.37 3.63
C ALA A 276 -20.48 -40.89 3.63
N ALA A 277 -20.92 -41.50 2.51
CA ALA A 277 -21.25 -42.92 2.45
C ALA A 277 -20.02 -43.84 2.46
N GLY A 278 -18.87 -43.37 1.96
CA GLY A 278 -17.63 -44.15 1.89
C GLY A 278 -16.82 -44.18 3.21
N TRP A 279 -17.20 -43.41 4.22
CA TRP A 279 -16.50 -43.29 5.50
C TRP A 279 -17.21 -44.01 6.65
N LYS A 280 -16.45 -44.71 7.49
CA LYS A 280 -16.94 -45.36 8.72
C LYS A 280 -16.21 -44.83 9.95
N THR A 281 -16.92 -44.33 10.96
CA THR A 281 -16.32 -43.90 12.23
C THR A 281 -15.65 -45.06 12.96
N VAL A 282 -14.36 -44.87 13.29
CA VAL A 282 -13.50 -45.84 14.00
C VAL A 282 -12.97 -45.31 15.33
N GLY A 283 -13.08 -44.00 15.58
CA GLY A 283 -12.71 -43.38 16.85
C GLY A 283 -13.27 -41.97 16.97
N ALA A 284 -13.10 -41.35 18.14
CA ALA A 284 -13.46 -39.95 18.38
C ALA A 284 -12.48 -39.31 19.38
N LEU A 285 -12.28 -38.00 19.26
CA LEU A 285 -11.41 -37.20 20.12
C LEU A 285 -12.22 -36.03 20.68
N THR A 286 -11.98 -35.63 21.93
CA THR A 286 -12.68 -34.50 22.57
C THR A 286 -11.70 -33.74 23.44
N ALA A 287 -11.37 -32.50 23.07
CA ALA A 287 -10.49 -31.68 23.88
C ALA A 287 -11.29 -30.75 24.80
N ARG A 288 -10.81 -30.57 26.04
CA ARG A 288 -11.41 -29.65 27.03
C ARG A 288 -10.50 -28.47 27.37
N ARG A 289 -9.27 -28.43 26.84
CA ARG A 289 -8.28 -27.38 27.16
C ARG A 289 -7.59 -26.91 25.88
N PRO A 290 -7.73 -25.63 25.48
CA PRO A 290 -7.21 -25.14 24.20
C PRO A 290 -5.67 -25.07 24.12
N TRP A 291 -4.97 -24.92 25.26
CA TRP A 291 -3.52 -24.63 25.28
C TRP A 291 -2.66 -25.70 25.96
N ARG A 292 -3.28 -26.73 26.56
CA ARG A 292 -2.62 -27.83 27.30
C ARG A 292 -3.47 -29.11 27.28
N PRO A 293 -3.57 -29.81 26.14
CA PRO A 293 -4.35 -31.04 26.07
C PRO A 293 -3.70 -32.12 26.93
N ILE A 294 -4.51 -32.79 27.75
CA ILE A 294 -4.11 -34.07 28.33
C ILE A 294 -4.13 -35.07 27.17
N ILE A 295 -3.02 -35.75 26.86
CA ILE A 295 -2.93 -36.63 25.67
C ILE A 295 -4.04 -37.69 25.63
N TRP A 296 -4.56 -38.10 26.79
CA TRP A 296 -5.67 -39.04 26.94
C TRP A 296 -7.02 -38.52 26.43
N GLU A 297 -7.19 -37.21 26.28
CA GLU A 297 -8.36 -36.55 25.70
C GLU A 297 -8.27 -36.42 24.18
N VAL A 298 -7.04 -36.47 23.66
CA VAL A 298 -6.71 -36.20 22.25
C VAL A 298 -6.04 -37.39 21.56
N ALA A 299 -6.22 -38.61 22.10
CA ALA A 299 -5.86 -39.88 21.47
C ALA A 299 -7.08 -40.81 21.41
N ALA A 300 -7.18 -41.60 20.33
CA ALA A 300 -8.21 -42.60 20.11
C ALA A 300 -7.58 -43.98 19.84
N ASP A 301 -7.88 -44.95 20.70
CA ASP A 301 -7.69 -46.38 20.40
C ASP A 301 -8.88 -46.87 19.59
N PHE A 302 -8.63 -47.49 18.44
CA PHE A 302 -9.70 -48.06 17.63
C PHE A 302 -10.24 -49.37 18.23
N GLY A 303 -9.60 -49.90 19.27
CA GLY A 303 -10.00 -51.11 20.00
C GLY A 303 -9.59 -52.40 19.27
N THR A 304 -9.68 -52.40 17.94
CA THR A 304 -9.16 -53.41 17.03
C THR A 304 -8.34 -52.75 15.94
N ASP A 305 -7.58 -53.56 15.20
CA ASP A 305 -6.85 -53.02 14.06
C ASP A 305 -7.80 -52.74 12.90
N VAL A 306 -7.69 -51.54 12.35
CA VAL A 306 -8.47 -51.05 11.22
C VAL A 306 -7.61 -51.18 9.96
N GLN A 307 -8.08 -51.95 8.98
CA GLN A 307 -7.49 -51.97 7.65
C GLN A 307 -8.14 -50.87 6.80
N THR A 308 -7.35 -49.89 6.36
CA THR A 308 -7.85 -48.80 5.50
C THR A 308 -6.71 -48.10 4.76
N ARG A 309 -7.01 -47.56 3.57
CA ARG A 309 -6.08 -46.70 2.82
C ARG A 309 -6.09 -45.24 3.26
N ALA A 310 -7.11 -44.81 4.01
CA ALA A 310 -7.25 -43.41 4.38
C ALA A 310 -8.04 -43.18 5.68
N LEU A 311 -7.66 -42.14 6.43
CA LEU A 311 -8.38 -41.64 7.60
C LEU A 311 -8.89 -40.22 7.36
N ARG A 312 -10.13 -39.94 7.79
CA ARG A 312 -10.71 -38.59 7.85
C ARG A 312 -10.90 -38.16 9.30
N TYR A 313 -10.39 -36.98 9.64
CA TYR A 313 -10.61 -36.29 10.91
C TYR A 313 -11.69 -35.24 10.69
N LEU A 314 -12.93 -35.57 11.05
CA LEU A 314 -14.10 -34.71 10.87
C LEU A 314 -14.36 -33.92 12.16
N ILE A 315 -14.04 -32.64 12.18
CA ILE A 315 -14.31 -31.73 13.30
C ILE A 315 -15.79 -31.35 13.24
N VAL A 316 -16.58 -31.99 14.09
CA VAL A 316 -18.05 -31.86 14.13
C VAL A 316 -18.52 -30.88 15.22
N ARG A 317 -17.61 -30.35 16.03
CA ARG A 317 -17.94 -29.36 17.06
C ARG A 317 -16.73 -28.50 17.43
N GLY A 318 -16.89 -27.18 17.43
CA GLY A 318 -15.91 -26.22 17.97
C GLY A 318 -15.85 -26.24 19.50
N LEU A 319 -14.78 -25.69 20.08
CA LEU A 319 -14.61 -25.69 21.54
C LEU A 319 -15.40 -24.53 22.17
N THR A 320 -16.53 -24.82 22.82
CA THR A 320 -17.34 -23.80 23.51
C THR A 320 -16.79 -23.47 24.90
N PRO A 321 -17.06 -22.29 25.47
CA PRO A 321 -16.66 -21.95 26.85
C PRO A 321 -17.16 -22.94 27.91
N GLU A 322 -18.33 -23.56 27.71
CA GLU A 322 -18.89 -24.57 28.63
C GLU A 322 -18.16 -25.91 28.55
N MET A 323 -17.56 -26.21 27.40
CA MET A 323 -16.74 -27.40 27.20
C MET A 323 -15.31 -27.22 27.74
N ALA A 324 -14.85 -25.98 27.87
CA ALA A 324 -13.48 -25.67 28.24
C ALA A 324 -13.28 -25.63 29.77
N GLU A 325 -12.38 -26.49 30.28
CA GLU A 325 -11.94 -26.44 31.68
C GLU A 325 -11.14 -25.16 31.94
N GLY A 326 -11.77 -24.17 32.60
CA GLY A 326 -11.17 -22.87 32.92
C GLY A 326 -11.58 -21.71 32.00
N GLY A 327 -12.39 -21.95 30.95
CA GLY A 327 -13.06 -20.94 30.11
C GLY A 327 -12.17 -20.07 29.20
N GLU A 328 -10.90 -19.83 29.54
CA GLU A 328 -9.99 -18.97 28.77
C GLU A 328 -9.54 -19.61 27.44
N GLY A 329 -9.79 -18.91 26.33
CA GLY A 329 -9.31 -19.29 24.99
C GLY A 329 -10.20 -20.27 24.21
N ALA A 330 -11.40 -20.59 24.71
CA ALA A 330 -12.40 -21.35 23.97
C ALA A 330 -13.03 -20.51 22.84
N ASN A 331 -13.15 -21.07 21.65
CA ASN A 331 -13.81 -20.42 20.52
C ASN A 331 -14.58 -21.47 19.68
N PRO A 332 -15.93 -21.45 19.66
CA PRO A 332 -16.71 -22.44 18.91
C PRO A 332 -16.67 -22.25 17.39
N ARG A 333 -16.17 -21.10 16.92
CA ARG A 333 -16.06 -20.73 15.51
C ARG A 333 -14.68 -20.98 14.93
N MET A 334 -13.78 -21.49 15.77
CA MET A 334 -12.40 -21.77 15.41
C MET A 334 -12.02 -23.17 15.88
N ALA A 335 -11.29 -23.87 15.05
CA ALA A 335 -10.63 -25.12 15.36
C ALA A 335 -9.15 -24.98 15.01
N SER A 336 -8.31 -25.65 15.78
CA SER A 336 -6.88 -25.74 15.51
C SER A 336 -6.29 -27.08 15.92
N ILE A 337 -5.50 -27.67 15.02
CA ILE A 337 -4.74 -28.90 15.19
C ILE A 337 -3.26 -28.56 14.93
N ALA A 338 -2.37 -28.87 15.85
CA ALA A 338 -0.92 -28.67 15.67
C ALA A 338 -0.23 -29.85 14.97
N GLU A 339 -0.60 -31.08 15.31
CA GLU A 339 0.06 -32.29 14.81
C GLU A 339 -0.91 -33.48 14.83
N ILE A 340 -0.74 -34.44 13.90
CA ILE A 340 -1.47 -35.70 13.86
C ILE A 340 -0.46 -36.86 13.85
N ALA A 341 -0.69 -37.86 14.70
CA ALA A 341 0.05 -39.12 14.73
C ALA A 341 -0.89 -40.29 14.51
N VAL A 342 -0.54 -41.21 13.62
CA VAL A 342 -1.33 -42.41 13.32
C VAL A 342 -0.48 -43.62 13.61
N PHE A 343 -0.95 -44.52 14.46
CA PHE A 343 -0.15 -45.60 15.00
C PHE A 343 -0.45 -46.93 14.33
N GLU A 344 0.59 -47.57 13.81
CA GLU A 344 0.58 -48.98 13.42
C GLU A 344 1.22 -49.81 14.54
N ASP A 345 0.58 -50.92 14.93
CA ASP A 345 1.12 -51.84 15.94
C ASP A 345 2.12 -52.82 15.31
N LEU A 346 3.37 -52.76 15.77
CA LEU A 346 4.44 -53.63 15.31
C LEU A 346 4.30 -55.06 15.86
N GLY A 347 3.64 -55.27 17.00
CA GLY A 347 3.62 -56.57 17.68
C GLY A 347 5.04 -57.07 17.95
N ASN A 348 5.42 -58.21 17.38
CA ASN A 348 6.77 -58.78 17.46
C ASN A 348 7.69 -58.41 16.26
N ARG A 349 7.22 -57.59 15.31
CA ARG A 349 8.01 -57.18 14.14
C ARG A 349 9.24 -56.37 14.55
N PRO A 350 10.40 -56.51 13.88
CA PRO A 350 11.57 -55.68 14.17
C PRO A 350 11.25 -54.20 13.97
N CYS A 351 11.90 -53.32 14.74
CA CYS A 351 11.78 -51.88 14.50
C CYS A 351 12.32 -51.55 13.09
N PRO A 352 11.62 -50.73 12.30
CA PRO A 352 12.13 -50.30 11.00
C PRO A 352 13.41 -49.48 11.17
N GLY A 353 14.34 -49.55 10.21
CA GLY A 353 15.52 -48.67 10.20
C GLY A 353 15.20 -47.23 9.75
N ARG A 354 14.15 -47.08 8.92
CA ARG A 354 13.50 -45.82 8.52
C ARG A 354 12.12 -46.14 7.95
N LEU A 355 11.18 -45.20 8.04
CA LEU A 355 9.96 -45.24 7.24
C LEU A 355 10.21 -44.57 5.88
N ALA A 356 9.61 -45.09 4.80
CA ALA A 356 9.70 -44.51 3.46
C ALA A 356 8.33 -44.56 2.78
N ARG A 357 7.99 -43.49 2.05
CA ARG A 357 6.72 -43.38 1.32
C ARG A 357 6.74 -44.24 0.06
N GLU A 358 5.69 -45.02 -0.16
CA GLU A 358 5.44 -45.68 -1.44
C GLU A 358 4.78 -44.66 -2.37
N THR A 359 5.49 -44.16 -3.38
CA THR A 359 4.96 -43.13 -4.29
C THR A 359 3.93 -43.72 -5.26
N GLY A 360 2.65 -43.70 -4.88
CA GLY A 360 1.53 -43.89 -5.82
C GLY A 360 1.19 -42.57 -6.52
N ILE A 361 1.16 -42.56 -7.86
CA ILE A 361 0.74 -41.40 -8.65
C ILE A 361 -0.78 -41.19 -8.46
N PRO A 362 -1.28 -40.00 -8.07
CA PRO A 362 -2.71 -39.74 -8.05
C PRO A 362 -3.32 -39.93 -9.44
N GLN A 363 -4.43 -40.68 -9.57
CA GLN A 363 -5.16 -40.71 -10.84
C GLN A 363 -5.72 -39.32 -11.17
N GLY A 364 -5.61 -38.90 -12.45
CA GLY A 364 -6.17 -37.64 -12.96
C GLY A 364 -5.23 -36.43 -12.98
N VAL A 365 -3.93 -36.59 -12.77
CA VAL A 365 -2.94 -35.49 -12.83
C VAL A 365 -1.78 -35.81 -13.80
N ILE A 366 -1.18 -34.78 -14.41
CA ILE A 366 -0.01 -34.87 -15.29
C ILE A 366 1.26 -34.60 -14.48
N PRO A 367 2.21 -35.57 -14.37
CA PRO A 367 3.47 -35.34 -13.69
C PRO A 367 4.42 -34.49 -14.55
N LEU A 368 5.10 -33.55 -13.90
CA LEU A 368 6.09 -32.65 -14.47
C LEU A 368 7.38 -32.83 -13.67
N THR A 369 8.41 -33.36 -14.32
CA THR A 369 9.71 -33.59 -13.68
C THR A 369 10.73 -32.54 -14.14
N PHE A 370 11.44 -31.97 -13.19
CA PHE A 370 12.49 -30.97 -13.43
C PHE A 370 13.66 -31.17 -12.46
N THR A 371 14.83 -30.64 -12.79
CA THR A 371 16.03 -30.76 -11.95
C THR A 371 16.46 -29.40 -11.42
N MET A 372 16.57 -29.29 -10.11
CA MET A 372 17.09 -28.12 -9.43
C MET A 372 18.62 -28.27 -9.26
N PRO A 373 19.45 -27.38 -9.80
CA PRO A 373 20.89 -27.48 -9.66
C PRO A 373 21.39 -27.13 -8.25
N TRP A 374 20.58 -26.43 -7.45
CA TRP A 374 20.82 -26.05 -6.06
C TRP A 374 19.47 -25.97 -5.34
N PRO A 375 19.43 -26.05 -3.99
CA PRO A 375 18.23 -25.70 -3.25
C PRO A 375 17.88 -24.25 -3.54
N GLY A 376 16.61 -23.95 -3.78
CA GLY A 376 16.21 -22.62 -4.22
C GLY A 376 14.70 -22.51 -4.43
N ARG A 377 14.30 -21.52 -5.21
CA ARG A 377 12.90 -21.25 -5.58
C ARG A 377 12.69 -21.52 -7.06
N ALA A 378 11.49 -21.96 -7.42
CA ALA A 378 11.08 -22.18 -8.79
C ALA A 378 9.67 -21.64 -9.08
N THR A 379 9.47 -21.21 -10.32
CA THR A 379 8.17 -20.82 -10.91
C THR A 379 7.96 -21.68 -12.15
N ILE A 380 6.79 -22.29 -12.30
CA ILE A 380 6.42 -23.07 -13.49
C ILE A 380 5.08 -22.59 -14.03
N GLN A 381 5.03 -22.43 -15.35
CA GLN A 381 3.82 -22.13 -16.12
C GLN A 381 3.51 -23.25 -17.10
N ILE A 382 2.23 -23.52 -17.27
CA ILE A 382 1.70 -24.35 -18.34
C ILE A 382 1.24 -23.44 -19.47
N LEU A 383 1.63 -23.78 -20.68
CA LEU A 383 1.39 -23.03 -21.91
C LEU A 383 0.53 -23.87 -22.86
N SER A 384 -0.40 -23.21 -23.54
CA SER A 384 -1.11 -23.76 -24.69
C SER A 384 -0.13 -24.01 -25.85
N GLU A 385 -0.56 -24.72 -26.88
CA GLU A 385 0.24 -24.90 -28.10
C GLU A 385 0.57 -23.56 -28.79
N ALA A 386 -0.31 -22.56 -28.65
CA ALA A 386 -0.12 -21.19 -29.14
C ALA A 386 0.84 -20.35 -28.26
N GLY A 387 1.26 -20.88 -27.10
CA GLY A 387 2.18 -20.20 -26.18
C GLY A 387 1.50 -19.29 -25.15
N GLU A 388 0.17 -19.35 -25.01
CA GLU A 388 -0.59 -18.60 -24.00
C GLU A 388 -0.47 -19.30 -22.65
N VAL A 389 -0.35 -18.56 -21.55
CA VAL A 389 -0.32 -19.16 -20.21
C VAL A 389 -1.71 -19.68 -19.85
N VAL A 390 -1.81 -21.00 -19.68
CA VAL A 390 -3.03 -21.74 -19.31
C VAL A 390 -3.15 -21.85 -17.79
N GLU A 391 -2.02 -22.02 -17.10
CA GLU A 391 -1.96 -22.17 -15.64
C GLU A 391 -0.61 -21.65 -15.10
N ASN A 392 -0.65 -20.98 -13.95
CA ASN A 392 0.52 -20.62 -13.15
C ASN A 392 0.69 -21.70 -12.08
N LEU A 393 1.19 -22.89 -12.48
CA LEU A 393 1.21 -24.08 -11.63
C LEU A 393 1.77 -23.81 -10.23
N PHE A 394 2.85 -23.02 -10.15
CA PHE A 394 3.28 -22.35 -8.94
C PHE A 394 4.25 -21.23 -9.29
N ALA A 395 4.38 -20.27 -8.36
CA ALA A 395 5.31 -19.15 -8.45
C ALA A 395 6.22 -19.16 -7.22
N GLY A 396 7.53 -18.92 -7.39
CA GLY A 396 8.50 -18.69 -6.31
C GLY A 396 8.51 -19.75 -5.18
N ALA A 397 8.15 -20.99 -5.50
CA ALA A 397 8.01 -22.07 -4.51
C ALA A 397 9.38 -22.72 -4.21
N PRO A 398 9.67 -23.06 -2.94
CA PRO A 398 10.95 -23.65 -2.57
C PRO A 398 11.07 -25.12 -3.01
N PHE A 399 12.25 -25.52 -3.49
CA PHE A 399 12.58 -26.90 -3.83
C PHE A 399 14.03 -27.25 -3.42
N PRO A 400 14.29 -28.50 -3.00
CA PRO A 400 15.65 -28.99 -2.79
C PRO A 400 16.40 -29.17 -4.13
N ALA A 401 17.72 -29.27 -4.06
CA ALA A 401 18.53 -29.68 -5.21
C ALA A 401 18.18 -31.11 -5.66
N GLY A 402 18.42 -31.38 -6.94
CA GLY A 402 18.15 -32.68 -7.56
C GLY A 402 16.84 -32.72 -8.32
N THR A 403 16.41 -33.93 -8.67
CA THR A 403 15.18 -34.17 -9.44
C THR A 403 13.96 -34.00 -8.56
N ASN A 404 13.05 -33.13 -8.99
CA ASN A 404 11.77 -32.86 -8.34
C ASN A 404 10.64 -33.21 -9.32
N THR A 405 9.52 -33.65 -8.78
CA THR A 405 8.30 -33.89 -9.57
C THR A 405 7.14 -33.14 -8.92
N VAL A 406 6.38 -32.46 -9.75
CA VAL A 406 5.14 -31.74 -9.41
C VAL A 406 4.03 -32.24 -10.32
N TRP A 407 2.78 -31.96 -10.00
CA TRP A 407 1.64 -32.49 -10.74
C TRP A 407 0.69 -31.36 -11.14
N TRP A 408 0.27 -31.36 -12.39
CA TRP A 408 -0.79 -30.49 -12.90
C TRP A 408 -2.09 -31.27 -12.98
N ASP A 409 -3.13 -30.80 -12.32
CA ASP A 409 -4.44 -31.45 -12.25
C ASP A 409 -5.41 -30.98 -13.33
N LEU A 410 -4.86 -30.43 -14.42
CA LEU A 410 -5.59 -29.89 -15.56
C LEU A 410 -6.41 -28.63 -15.25
N SER A 411 -6.19 -27.96 -14.12
CA SER A 411 -6.79 -26.64 -13.87
C SER A 411 -6.37 -25.59 -14.89
N THR A 412 -7.21 -24.57 -15.06
CA THR A 412 -6.88 -23.35 -15.78
C THR A 412 -6.90 -22.13 -14.84
N LEU A 413 -6.32 -21.02 -15.31
CA LEU A 413 -6.32 -19.73 -14.62
C LEU A 413 -7.73 -19.16 -14.35
N ASP A 414 -8.82 -19.73 -14.87
CA ASP A 414 -10.20 -19.28 -14.66
C ASP A 414 -10.86 -19.86 -13.40
N ASP A 415 -10.20 -20.81 -12.73
CA ASP A 415 -10.71 -21.54 -11.55
C ASP A 415 -10.78 -20.73 -10.25
N TYR A 416 -10.13 -19.57 -10.17
CA TYR A 416 -9.83 -18.90 -8.89
C TYR A 416 -10.27 -17.43 -8.84
N TRP A 417 -11.57 -17.24 -8.56
CA TRP A 417 -12.23 -16.05 -7.98
C TRP A 417 -12.97 -15.11 -8.96
N PRO A 418 -14.19 -14.65 -8.63
CA PRO A 418 -14.99 -13.75 -9.45
C PRO A 418 -14.52 -12.28 -9.37
N PRO A 419 -14.87 -11.44 -10.38
CA PRO A 419 -14.41 -10.07 -10.46
C PRO A 419 -14.96 -9.11 -9.40
N TYR A 420 -14.13 -8.12 -9.04
CA TYR A 420 -14.39 -7.12 -8.01
C TYR A 420 -15.28 -6.00 -8.58
N GLN A 421 -16.60 -6.11 -8.46
CA GLN A 421 -17.50 -4.97 -8.68
C GLN A 421 -17.91 -4.35 -7.34
N LYS A 422 -17.82 -3.01 -7.21
CA LYS A 422 -18.36 -2.22 -6.08
C LYS A 422 -19.33 -1.14 -6.59
N PRO A 423 -20.36 -0.74 -5.80
CA PRO A 423 -20.98 -1.42 -4.68
C PRO A 423 -22.49 -1.66 -4.91
N ALA A 424 -22.96 -2.89 -4.69
CA ALA A 424 -24.35 -3.15 -4.31
C ALA A 424 -24.35 -4.04 -3.06
N PRO A 425 -25.23 -3.78 -2.08
CA PRO A 425 -25.35 -4.62 -0.90
C PRO A 425 -26.07 -5.92 -1.26
N HIS A 426 -25.64 -7.03 -0.66
CA HIS A 426 -26.23 -8.38 -0.72
C HIS A 426 -25.83 -9.28 -1.90
N PHE A 427 -24.77 -10.06 -1.63
CA PHE A 427 -24.70 -11.53 -1.78
C PHE A 427 -25.53 -12.19 -2.89
N SER A 428 -24.83 -12.63 -3.94
CA SER A 428 -25.01 -14.00 -4.45
C SER A 428 -23.63 -14.62 -4.64
N ASP A 429 -23.41 -15.75 -3.96
CA ASP A 429 -22.16 -16.51 -3.88
C ASP A 429 -21.77 -17.12 -5.24
N PRO A 430 -20.61 -16.78 -5.83
CA PRO A 430 -20.16 -17.32 -7.12
C PRO A 430 -19.42 -18.67 -7.03
N SER A 431 -19.35 -19.32 -5.87
CA SER A 431 -18.79 -20.67 -5.69
C SER A 431 -19.53 -21.79 -6.45
N VAL A 432 -20.57 -21.42 -7.22
CA VAL A 432 -21.37 -22.29 -8.08
C VAL A 432 -20.74 -22.53 -9.47
N ARG A 433 -19.66 -21.82 -9.87
CA ARG A 433 -18.92 -22.19 -11.09
C ARG A 433 -17.96 -23.35 -10.78
N GLY A 434 -18.22 -24.50 -11.39
CA GLY A 434 -17.34 -25.66 -11.33
C GLY A 434 -15.97 -25.37 -11.93
N ARG A 435 -14.98 -26.15 -11.48
CA ARG A 435 -13.60 -26.12 -11.96
C ARG A 435 -13.54 -26.30 -13.48
N GLU A 436 -13.02 -25.33 -14.22
CA GLU A 436 -12.78 -25.37 -15.65
C GLU A 436 -11.47 -26.10 -15.93
N LEU A 437 -11.59 -27.24 -16.60
CA LEU A 437 -10.43 -28.06 -16.96
C LEU A 437 -9.88 -27.63 -18.30
N ALA A 438 -8.56 -27.70 -18.43
CA ALA A 438 -7.85 -27.48 -19.68
C ALA A 438 -8.39 -28.44 -20.75
N ALA A 439 -8.72 -27.88 -21.92
CA ALA A 439 -9.25 -28.66 -23.03
C ALA A 439 -8.26 -29.76 -23.46
N PRO A 440 -8.72 -30.92 -23.95
CA PRO A 440 -7.82 -31.94 -24.48
C PRO A 440 -6.91 -31.36 -25.58
N GLY A 441 -5.59 -31.51 -25.44
CA GLY A 441 -4.64 -30.89 -26.37
C GLY A 441 -3.17 -31.14 -26.03
N ARG A 442 -2.28 -30.49 -26.80
CA ARG A 442 -0.84 -30.45 -26.51
C ARG A 442 -0.52 -29.21 -25.70
N TYR A 443 0.19 -29.42 -24.60
CA TYR A 443 0.65 -28.36 -23.72
C TYR A 443 2.16 -28.38 -23.62
N ARG A 444 2.75 -27.22 -23.34
CA ARG A 444 4.16 -27.07 -23.00
C ARG A 444 4.25 -26.52 -21.59
N TRP A 445 5.38 -26.70 -20.92
CA TRP A 445 5.65 -26.00 -19.68
C TRP A 445 7.01 -25.34 -19.76
N ARG A 446 7.15 -24.24 -19.04
CA ARG A 446 8.42 -23.53 -18.86
C ARG A 446 8.56 -23.16 -17.39
N GLY A 447 9.79 -22.85 -16.97
CA GLY A 447 10.02 -22.38 -15.63
C GLY A 447 11.33 -21.66 -15.44
N LEU A 448 11.40 -20.95 -14.32
CA LEU A 448 12.57 -20.25 -13.81
C LEU A 448 12.95 -20.87 -12.47
N CYS A 449 14.24 -21.03 -12.19
CA CYS A 449 14.73 -21.34 -10.85
C CYS A 449 15.87 -20.42 -10.43
N HIS A 450 15.97 -20.11 -9.13
CA HIS A 450 17.03 -19.27 -8.57
C HIS A 450 17.28 -19.61 -7.09
N PRO A 451 18.49 -19.36 -6.54
CA PRO A 451 18.82 -19.68 -5.14
C PRO A 451 18.22 -18.69 -4.11
N GLY A 452 17.41 -17.73 -4.53
CA GLY A 452 16.96 -16.57 -3.75
C GLY A 452 17.59 -15.26 -4.21
N LEU A 453 16.99 -14.13 -3.82
CA LEU A 453 17.55 -12.79 -4.11
C LEU A 453 18.60 -12.40 -3.08
N SER A 454 19.69 -11.76 -3.55
CA SER A 454 20.69 -11.10 -2.71
C SER A 454 20.49 -9.59 -2.81
N LEU A 455 20.15 -8.96 -1.69
CA LEU A 455 19.87 -7.53 -1.61
C LEU A 455 21.03 -6.85 -0.90
N ARG A 456 21.50 -5.73 -1.45
CA ARG A 456 22.58 -4.93 -0.86
C ARG A 456 22.21 -3.45 -0.84
N TYR A 457 22.26 -2.85 0.34
CA TYR A 457 22.12 -1.40 0.48
C TYR A 457 23.39 -0.69 -0.01
N LEU A 458 23.22 0.38 -0.81
CA LEU A 458 24.34 1.17 -1.31
C LEU A 458 24.42 2.54 -0.63
N TYR A 459 23.38 3.36 -0.79
CA TYR A 459 23.28 4.71 -0.24
C TYR A 459 21.86 5.26 -0.40
N SER A 460 21.60 6.41 0.22
CA SER A 460 20.38 7.20 0.06
C SER A 460 20.78 8.66 -0.16
N PHE A 461 20.20 9.33 -1.16
CA PHE A 461 20.69 10.63 -1.65
C PHE A 461 19.77 11.81 -1.31
N ASN A 462 18.56 11.57 -0.82
CA ASN A 462 17.58 12.61 -0.48
C ASN A 462 17.02 12.37 0.94
N PRO A 463 17.03 13.37 1.85
CA PRO A 463 17.55 14.74 1.72
C PRO A 463 19.06 14.80 1.43
N ILE A 464 19.48 15.79 0.64
CA ILE A 464 20.89 16.14 0.47
C ILE A 464 21.32 16.96 1.69
N LYS A 465 22.17 16.36 2.52
CA LYS A 465 22.72 16.98 3.73
C LYS A 465 24.13 16.49 4.00
N LYS A 466 24.84 17.19 4.90
CA LYS A 466 26.22 16.90 5.26
C LYS A 466 26.38 15.63 6.12
N SER A 467 25.41 15.34 6.99
CA SER A 467 25.47 14.28 8.01
C SER A 467 24.08 13.75 8.37
N GLY A 468 24.04 12.54 8.95
CA GLY A 468 22.82 11.87 9.40
C GLY A 468 22.13 11.03 8.31
N LEU A 469 21.24 10.13 8.73
CA LEU A 469 20.55 9.21 7.82
C LEU A 469 19.40 9.90 7.09
N ALA A 470 19.15 9.45 5.85
CA ALA A 470 18.16 10.03 4.96
C ALA A 470 16.71 9.60 5.30
N TRP A 471 16.54 8.48 5.99
CA TRP A 471 15.24 7.94 6.40
C TRP A 471 14.98 8.15 7.89
N ILE A 472 13.71 8.06 8.28
CA ILE A 472 13.27 8.09 9.68
C ILE A 472 13.94 6.95 10.43
N THR A 473 14.63 7.26 11.53
CA THR A 473 15.27 6.27 12.40
C THR A 473 14.38 6.00 13.62
N ALA A 474 14.57 4.86 14.28
CA ALA A 474 13.79 4.47 15.46
C ALA A 474 13.95 5.46 16.63
N ASP A 475 15.10 6.13 16.72
CA ASP A 475 15.35 7.19 17.71
C ASP A 475 14.85 8.58 17.28
N GLY A 476 14.27 8.71 16.08
CA GLY A 476 13.75 9.97 15.56
C GLY A 476 14.82 11.00 15.16
N THR A 477 16.10 10.63 15.05
CA THR A 477 17.20 11.54 14.66
C THR A 477 17.45 11.57 13.13
N GLY A 478 17.05 10.54 12.41
CA GLY A 478 17.15 10.43 10.95
C GLY A 478 15.99 11.08 10.20
N GLY A 479 16.10 11.13 8.87
CA GLY A 479 15.13 11.80 8.00
C GLY A 479 15.28 13.31 8.04
N TRP A 480 14.55 14.02 7.18
CA TRP A 480 14.46 15.47 7.25
C TRP A 480 13.12 15.93 6.71
N LEU A 481 12.33 16.57 7.59
CA LEU A 481 10.97 17.04 7.31
C LEU A 481 10.10 15.97 6.61
N ALA A 482 9.09 16.38 5.84
CA ALA A 482 8.06 15.52 5.29
C ALA A 482 7.72 15.82 3.83
N ASP A 483 7.16 14.82 3.15
CA ASP A 483 7.10 14.71 1.70
C ASP A 483 6.21 15.75 0.98
N HIS A 484 5.23 16.31 1.68
CA HIS A 484 4.12 17.04 1.07
C HIS A 484 4.40 18.49 0.67
N SER A 485 4.97 19.31 1.56
CA SER A 485 5.31 20.70 1.25
C SER A 485 6.81 20.95 1.31
N PRO A 486 7.32 22.10 0.82
CA PRO A 486 8.60 22.63 1.27
C PRO A 486 8.51 23.03 2.74
N PRO A 487 9.64 23.37 3.39
CA PRO A 487 9.66 23.96 4.72
C PRO A 487 8.89 25.29 4.76
N LEU A 488 8.03 25.49 5.75
CA LEU A 488 7.05 26.60 5.78
C LEU A 488 7.37 27.70 6.80
N ASP A 489 8.00 27.34 7.91
CA ASP A 489 8.39 28.30 8.96
C ASP A 489 9.51 27.72 9.84
N ILE A 490 10.18 28.58 10.59
CA ILE A 490 11.27 28.25 11.51
C ILE A 490 11.27 29.19 12.71
N VAL A 491 11.52 28.65 13.91
CA VAL A 491 11.71 29.43 15.15
C VAL A 491 12.86 28.89 15.99
N ARG A 492 13.56 29.78 16.70
CA ARG A 492 14.67 29.42 17.59
C ARG A 492 14.16 28.98 18.96
N THR A 493 14.74 27.90 19.49
CA THR A 493 14.41 27.30 20.79
C THR A 493 15.65 27.17 21.69
N GLY A 494 16.33 28.28 22.00
CA GLY A 494 17.64 28.29 22.67
C GLY A 494 18.78 28.10 21.67
N ASP A 495 19.54 27.02 21.80
CA ASP A 495 20.64 26.62 20.89
C ASP A 495 20.18 25.61 19.82
N THR A 496 18.87 25.46 19.64
CA THR A 496 18.26 24.59 18.63
C THR A 496 17.25 25.37 17.78
N MET A 497 16.86 24.78 16.65
CA MET A 497 15.86 25.30 15.73
C MET A 497 14.69 24.32 15.60
N ALA A 498 13.47 24.84 15.60
CA ALA A 498 12.25 24.11 15.27
C ALA A 498 11.79 24.46 13.85
N ILE A 499 11.60 23.47 12.99
CA ILE A 499 11.27 23.66 11.57
C ILE A 499 10.03 22.84 11.20
N GLY A 500 9.07 23.48 10.52
CA GLY A 500 7.77 22.90 10.18
C GLY A 500 7.53 22.70 8.68
N SER A 501 6.84 21.62 8.33
CA SER A 501 6.40 21.28 6.96
C SER A 501 5.09 20.47 7.01
N PHE A 502 4.27 20.54 5.95
CA PHE A 502 3.13 19.63 5.78
C PHE A 502 3.61 18.21 5.49
N CYS A 503 2.91 17.21 6.03
CA CYS A 503 3.36 15.81 6.08
C CYS A 503 2.22 14.83 5.79
N GLU A 504 2.41 13.88 4.87
CA GLU A 504 1.71 12.58 4.89
C GLU A 504 2.71 11.47 5.26
N GLY A 505 3.92 11.51 4.71
CA GLY A 505 5.08 10.74 5.15
C GLY A 505 6.23 11.63 5.63
N GLY A 506 6.95 11.20 6.67
CA GLY A 506 8.10 11.95 7.23
C GLY A 506 7.83 12.56 8.61
N HIS A 507 8.50 13.68 8.89
CA HIS A 507 8.36 14.45 10.13
C HIS A 507 7.76 15.83 9.85
N ALA A 508 6.56 16.10 10.36
CA ALA A 508 5.90 17.40 10.18
C ALA A 508 6.63 18.54 10.92
N LEU A 509 7.22 18.23 12.09
CA LEU A 509 8.00 19.16 12.90
C LEU A 509 9.31 18.47 13.31
N ILE A 510 10.43 19.17 13.17
CA ILE A 510 11.75 18.69 13.58
C ILE A 510 12.45 19.67 14.50
N GLU A 511 13.37 19.14 15.31
CA GLU A 511 14.39 19.91 16.03
C GLU A 511 15.76 19.64 15.45
N THR A 512 16.57 20.69 15.31
CA THR A 512 17.93 20.60 14.80
C THR A 512 18.88 21.44 15.66
N ASP A 513 20.15 21.03 15.75
CA ASP A 513 21.20 21.90 16.28
C ASP A 513 21.57 23.00 15.25
N LEU A 514 22.50 23.88 15.64
CA LEU A 514 22.94 24.98 14.78
C LEU A 514 23.83 24.54 13.60
N ASP A 515 24.22 23.27 13.53
CA ASP A 515 24.96 22.66 12.42
C ASP A 515 24.02 21.83 11.52
N MET A 516 22.70 22.04 11.60
CA MET A 516 21.66 21.30 10.88
C MET A 516 21.72 19.78 11.09
N ASN A 517 22.26 19.29 12.22
CA ASN A 517 22.04 17.91 12.61
C ASN A 517 20.66 17.81 13.26
N LYS A 518 19.84 16.88 12.78
CA LYS A 518 18.52 16.64 13.35
C LYS A 518 18.67 15.92 14.70
N LEU A 519 18.06 16.51 15.73
CA LEU A 519 18.07 16.00 17.09
C LEU A 519 16.78 15.23 17.40
N TRP A 520 15.66 15.63 16.80
CA TRP A 520 14.36 15.03 17.02
C TRP A 520 13.41 15.33 15.85
N GLY A 521 12.38 14.50 15.68
CA GLY A 521 11.21 14.78 14.86
C GLY A 521 9.97 14.14 15.44
N THR A 522 8.79 14.66 15.08
CA THR A 522 7.51 14.05 15.46
C THR A 522 7.46 12.58 15.03
N ALA A 523 6.61 11.73 15.62
CA ALA A 523 6.32 10.43 14.99
C ALA A 523 5.70 10.65 13.58
N ARG A 524 5.50 9.59 12.79
CA ARG A 524 4.75 9.67 11.53
C ARG A 524 3.33 10.17 11.87
N ILE A 525 3.08 11.47 11.69
CA ILE A 525 1.77 12.07 11.88
C ILE A 525 1.24 12.33 10.48
N HIS A 526 0.42 11.40 9.99
CA HIS A 526 -0.30 11.59 8.74
C HIS A 526 -1.11 12.90 8.84
N LEU A 527 -0.83 13.83 7.92
CA LEU A 527 -1.59 15.03 7.58
C LEU A 527 -1.50 16.21 8.57
N ALA A 528 -0.43 16.30 9.37
CA ALA A 528 -0.13 17.48 10.19
C ALA A 528 0.57 18.59 9.39
N CYS A 529 0.24 19.86 9.68
CA CYS A 529 0.75 21.05 8.95
C CYS A 529 1.24 22.19 9.87
N PRO A 530 2.48 22.14 10.40
CA PRO A 530 3.08 23.21 11.20
C PRO A 530 3.52 24.40 10.33
N ARG A 531 2.55 25.14 9.77
CA ARG A 531 2.78 26.22 8.80
C ARG A 531 3.19 27.56 9.43
N VAL A 532 2.80 27.78 10.68
CA VAL A 532 3.08 28.99 11.45
C VAL A 532 3.55 28.56 12.83
N LEU A 533 4.79 28.89 13.19
CA LEU A 533 5.43 28.46 14.43
C LEU A 533 5.60 29.63 15.41
N ALA A 534 5.59 29.33 16.71
CA ALA A 534 6.01 30.24 17.77
C ALA A 534 6.70 29.48 18.89
N ALA A 535 7.82 29.99 19.40
CA ALA A 535 8.50 29.45 20.58
C ALA A 535 8.04 30.18 21.86
N GLU A 536 7.80 29.43 22.94
CA GLU A 536 7.44 29.95 24.26
C GLU A 536 8.68 30.38 25.04
N GLY A 537 8.78 31.66 25.42
CA GLY A 537 9.82 32.12 26.32
C GLY A 537 10.06 33.63 26.29
N PRO A 538 10.85 34.18 27.24
CA PRO A 538 11.27 35.56 27.21
C PRO A 538 12.19 35.80 25.99
N PHE A 539 11.90 36.90 25.29
CA PHE A 539 12.43 37.25 23.97
C PHE A 539 13.96 37.43 23.89
N ASP A 540 14.67 37.35 25.01
CA ASP A 540 16.12 37.54 25.15
C ASP A 540 16.89 36.31 25.68
N SER A 541 16.20 35.23 26.09
CA SER A 541 16.87 34.15 26.80
C SER A 541 17.67 33.22 25.88
N THR A 542 18.85 32.81 26.35
CA THR A 542 19.66 31.71 25.78
C THR A 542 19.11 30.34 26.16
N ASN A 543 18.12 30.28 27.05
CA ASN A 543 17.53 29.03 27.52
C ASN A 543 16.62 28.41 26.45
N ALA A 544 16.52 27.09 26.46
CA ALA A 544 15.57 26.36 25.62
C ALA A 544 14.14 26.83 25.90
N ALA A 545 13.34 26.96 24.84
CA ALA A 545 11.92 27.29 24.95
C ALA A 545 11.22 26.22 25.79
N ALA A 546 10.25 26.63 26.62
CA ALA A 546 9.45 25.66 27.39
C ALA A 546 8.51 24.85 26.48
N ALA A 547 8.02 25.47 25.40
CA ALA A 547 7.19 24.85 24.40
C ALA A 547 7.35 25.50 23.03
N VAL A 548 6.89 24.79 22.00
CA VAL A 548 6.66 25.31 20.66
C VAL A 548 5.18 25.18 20.34
N TYR A 549 4.61 26.23 19.76
CA TYR A 549 3.23 26.27 19.29
C TYR A 549 3.22 26.29 17.77
N PHE A 550 2.21 25.64 17.17
CA PHE A 550 1.94 25.77 15.76
C PHE A 550 0.47 25.74 15.42
N LEU A 551 0.12 26.43 14.33
CA LEU A 551 -1.23 26.43 13.78
C LEU A 551 -1.32 25.50 12.56
N GLU A 552 -2.25 24.57 12.62
CA GLU A 552 -2.62 23.66 11.55
C GLU A 552 -3.87 24.19 10.83
N LYS A 553 -3.82 24.20 9.48
CA LYS A 553 -4.95 24.56 8.61
C LYS A 553 -4.97 23.60 7.41
N GLY A 554 -6.09 22.88 7.21
CA GLY A 554 -6.32 22.06 6.01
C GLY A 554 -5.75 20.62 5.98
N GLY A 555 -5.38 20.04 7.12
CA GLY A 555 -5.07 18.59 7.23
C GLY A 555 -6.35 17.71 7.29
N TRP A 556 -6.22 16.40 7.56
CA TRP A 556 -7.39 15.49 7.67
C TRP A 556 -8.32 15.77 8.86
N LEU A 557 -7.97 16.67 9.79
CA LEU A 557 -8.96 17.25 10.72
C LEU A 557 -10.08 18.02 9.97
N GLY A 558 -9.84 18.40 8.71
CA GLY A 558 -10.86 18.90 7.78
C GLY A 558 -11.91 17.88 7.36
N PHE A 559 -11.61 16.57 7.48
CA PHE A 559 -12.58 15.48 7.33
C PHE A 559 -13.36 15.21 8.63
N GLU A 560 -12.87 15.64 9.79
CA GLU A 560 -13.67 15.74 11.03
C GLU A 560 -14.48 17.05 11.11
N GLY A 561 -14.58 17.82 10.02
CA GLY A 561 -15.33 19.06 9.98
C GLY A 561 -14.67 20.21 10.77
N ARG A 562 -13.34 20.34 10.79
CA ARG A 562 -12.59 21.44 11.45
C ARG A 562 -11.67 22.18 10.49
N GLU A 563 -11.54 23.51 10.62
CA GLU A 563 -10.80 24.36 9.67
C GLU A 563 -9.42 24.80 10.18
N VAL A 564 -9.27 25.12 11.47
CA VAL A 564 -8.00 25.60 12.09
C VAL A 564 -7.80 24.99 13.49
N CYS A 565 -6.56 24.60 13.82
CA CYS A 565 -6.20 24.06 15.13
C CYS A 565 -4.87 24.64 15.66
N LEU A 566 -4.82 25.03 16.94
CA LEU A 566 -3.57 25.39 17.63
C LEU A 566 -3.07 24.21 18.45
N ILE A 567 -1.82 23.81 18.22
CA ILE A 567 -1.15 22.70 18.91
C ILE A 567 0.03 23.26 19.71
N ARG A 568 0.19 22.80 20.95
CA ARG A 568 1.33 23.08 21.83
C ARG A 568 2.16 21.81 22.00
N VAL A 569 3.46 21.90 21.75
CA VAL A 569 4.45 20.85 21.98
C VAL A 569 5.34 21.26 23.15
N ASP A 570 5.30 20.51 24.25
CA ASP A 570 6.27 20.68 25.33
C ASP A 570 7.67 20.36 24.80
N TRP A 571 8.58 21.33 24.85
CA TRP A 571 9.83 21.21 24.09
C TRP A 571 10.85 20.30 24.77
N ARG A 572 10.68 20.01 26.06
CA ARG A 572 11.57 19.11 26.81
C ARG A 572 11.12 17.66 26.68
N THR A 573 9.82 17.40 26.81
CA THR A 573 9.24 16.06 26.78
C THR A 573 8.78 15.63 25.39
N LYS A 574 8.69 16.58 24.44
CA LYS A 574 8.19 16.40 23.08
C LYS A 574 6.72 15.96 22.99
N ALA A 575 5.98 16.08 24.09
CA ALA A 575 4.56 15.78 24.14
C ALA A 575 3.74 16.90 23.48
N GLY A 576 2.93 16.54 22.49
CA GLY A 576 2.00 17.46 21.82
C GLY A 576 0.61 17.40 22.45
N ARG A 577 -0.06 18.56 22.57
CA ARG A 577 -1.48 18.66 22.90
C ARG A 577 -2.19 19.71 22.06
N ARG A 578 -3.44 19.45 21.71
CA ARG A 578 -4.34 20.46 21.14
C ARG A 578 -4.69 21.50 22.21
N VAL A 579 -4.63 22.77 21.84
CA VAL A 579 -5.02 23.91 22.69
C VAL A 579 -6.45 24.34 22.38
N PHE A 580 -6.76 24.56 21.09
CA PHE A 580 -8.12 24.82 20.62
C PHE A 580 -8.30 24.32 19.18
N ALA A 581 -9.55 24.23 18.72
CA ALA A 581 -9.88 24.01 17.30
C ALA A 581 -11.16 24.76 16.90
N ILE A 582 -11.21 25.22 15.65
CA ILE A 582 -12.36 25.92 15.05
C ILE A 582 -13.06 24.97 14.06
N PRO A 583 -14.36 24.69 14.21
CA PRO A 583 -15.14 23.87 13.27
C PRO A 583 -15.28 24.52 11.89
N ARG A 584 -15.39 23.69 10.85
CA ARG A 584 -15.57 24.07 9.43
C ARG A 584 -16.96 24.64 9.14
N GLU A 585 -17.96 24.27 9.94
CA GLU A 585 -19.35 24.70 9.77
C GLU A 585 -19.68 26.03 10.46
N GLU A 586 -18.72 26.63 11.16
CA GLU A 586 -18.93 27.92 11.82
C GLU A 586 -19.21 29.00 10.76
N LYS A 587 -20.33 29.72 10.88
CA LYS A 587 -20.79 30.66 9.85
C LYS A 587 -19.94 31.94 9.73
N ASP A 588 -19.08 32.22 10.72
CA ASP A 588 -18.19 33.37 10.71
C ASP A 588 -16.91 33.14 11.55
N PRO A 589 -16.02 32.20 11.16
CA PRO A 589 -14.89 31.85 12.00
C PRO A 589 -13.87 33.00 12.01
N VAL A 590 -13.43 33.41 13.19
CA VAL A 590 -12.16 34.12 13.34
C VAL A 590 -11.03 33.18 12.88
N LEU A 591 -9.89 33.73 12.43
CA LEU A 591 -8.72 32.95 11.96
C LEU A 591 -8.87 32.33 10.56
N ARG A 592 -9.52 33.00 9.59
CA ARG A 592 -9.64 32.44 8.23
C ARG A 592 -8.33 32.48 7.46
N SER A 593 -7.47 33.46 7.67
CA SER A 593 -6.22 33.58 6.91
C SER A 593 -5.05 33.88 7.85
N VAL A 594 -4.68 32.88 8.66
CA VAL A 594 -3.61 33.04 9.66
C VAL A 594 -2.23 32.96 9.04
N GLU A 595 -1.40 33.95 9.37
CA GLU A 595 -0.11 34.18 8.71
C GLU A 595 1.03 34.47 9.70
N GLY A 596 0.73 34.63 10.98
CA GLY A 596 1.71 34.89 12.03
C GLY A 596 1.19 34.52 13.41
N LEU A 597 2.09 34.10 14.29
CA LEU A 597 1.80 33.70 15.67
C LEU A 597 2.94 34.13 16.59
N VAL A 598 2.61 34.71 17.74
CA VAL A 598 3.51 34.85 18.89
C VAL A 598 2.72 34.48 20.16
N VAL A 599 3.34 33.70 21.06
CA VAL A 599 2.74 33.34 22.35
C VAL A 599 3.62 33.87 23.48
N ARG A 600 3.03 34.60 24.42
CA ARG A 600 3.69 35.15 25.61
C ARG A 600 2.85 34.81 26.85
N GLY A 601 3.33 33.84 27.64
CA GLY A 601 2.55 33.32 28.77
C GLY A 601 1.24 32.72 28.27
N SER A 602 0.10 33.18 28.80
CA SER A 602 -1.22 32.78 28.34
C SER A 602 -1.79 33.65 27.21
N THR A 603 -1.07 34.67 26.72
CA THR A 603 -1.57 35.54 25.65
C THR A 603 -1.00 35.12 24.29
N ALA A 604 -1.86 34.98 23.29
CA ALA A 604 -1.47 34.74 21.90
C ALA A 604 -1.78 35.95 21.02
N PHE A 605 -0.84 36.31 20.14
CA PHE A 605 -1.00 37.30 19.09
C PHE A 605 -1.05 36.56 17.75
N ILE A 606 -2.16 36.68 17.04
CA ILE A 606 -2.42 35.92 15.81
C ILE A 606 -2.71 36.89 14.68
N ALA A 607 -1.87 36.92 13.65
CA ALA A 607 -2.09 37.74 12.46
C ALA A 607 -3.09 37.05 11.53
N ASP A 608 -4.27 37.66 11.35
CA ASP A 608 -5.32 37.16 10.47
C ASP A 608 -5.54 38.12 9.30
N ARG A 609 -5.05 37.72 8.12
CA ARG A 609 -5.05 38.56 6.92
C ARG A 609 -6.45 38.85 6.40
N SER A 610 -7.42 37.95 6.62
CA SER A 610 -8.79 38.20 6.16
C SER A 610 -9.51 39.28 6.96
N GLN A 611 -8.95 39.67 8.11
CA GLN A 611 -9.53 40.67 9.00
C GLN A 611 -8.69 41.95 9.07
N ASP A 612 -7.60 42.04 8.30
CA ASP A 612 -6.64 43.16 8.34
C ASP A 612 -6.24 43.53 9.80
N ALA A 613 -6.07 42.51 10.65
CA ALA A 613 -5.80 42.70 12.07
C ALA A 613 -4.91 41.61 12.69
N VAL A 614 -4.18 42.00 13.72
CA VAL A 614 -3.57 41.07 14.69
C VAL A 614 -4.54 40.90 15.86
N LEU A 615 -5.02 39.67 16.06
CA LEU A 615 -5.89 39.30 17.16
C LEU A 615 -5.06 39.06 18.42
N VAL A 616 -5.51 39.60 19.55
CA VAL A 616 -4.97 39.31 20.88
C VAL A 616 -5.93 38.34 21.56
N CYS A 617 -5.46 37.15 21.91
CA CYS A 617 -6.28 36.08 22.44
C CYS A 617 -5.79 35.62 23.81
N ASP A 618 -6.73 35.30 24.71
CA ASP A 618 -6.43 34.63 25.98
C ASP A 618 -6.49 33.11 25.80
N LEU A 619 -5.39 32.44 26.13
CA LEU A 619 -5.27 30.99 26.12
C LEU A 619 -5.31 30.41 27.54
N ALA A 620 -5.45 31.20 28.61
CA ALA A 620 -5.42 30.66 29.98
C ALA A 620 -6.47 29.53 30.19
N PRO A 621 -7.74 29.66 29.76
CA PRO A 621 -8.72 28.59 29.89
C PRO A 621 -8.35 27.35 29.07
N ASN A 622 -7.81 27.56 27.86
CA ASN A 622 -7.40 26.48 26.97
C ASN A 622 -6.21 25.70 27.53
N LEU A 623 -5.22 26.42 28.06
CA LEU A 623 -4.02 25.83 28.65
C LEU A 623 -4.35 25.07 29.94
N ALA A 624 -5.36 25.49 30.68
CA ALA A 624 -5.90 24.78 31.84
C ALA A 624 -6.79 23.58 31.48
N GLY A 625 -7.20 23.44 30.22
CA GLY A 625 -8.10 22.38 29.76
C GLY A 625 -9.57 22.58 30.17
N THR A 626 -9.94 23.80 30.55
CA THR A 626 -11.30 24.12 31.03
C THR A 626 -12.23 24.62 29.92
N ASP A 627 -11.67 25.01 28.76
CA ASP A 627 -12.41 25.44 27.58
C ASP A 627 -11.59 25.13 26.30
N GLU A 628 -12.26 24.75 25.21
CA GLU A 628 -11.63 24.51 23.91
C GLU A 628 -11.88 25.65 22.90
N LYS A 629 -12.61 26.71 23.28
CA LYS A 629 -12.87 27.88 22.42
C LYS A 629 -11.76 28.91 22.49
N ILE A 630 -11.58 29.66 21.41
CA ILE A 630 -10.69 30.81 21.36
C ILE A 630 -11.36 32.07 21.92
N HIS A 631 -10.68 32.78 22.81
CA HIS A 631 -11.17 34.02 23.43
C HIS A 631 -10.40 35.24 22.91
N VAL A 632 -11.01 36.01 22.00
CA VAL A 632 -10.39 37.22 21.43
C VAL A 632 -10.62 38.41 22.38
N LEU A 633 -9.53 38.95 22.93
CA LEU A 633 -9.52 40.11 23.83
C LEU A 633 -9.47 41.45 23.07
N ASN A 634 -8.71 41.51 21.98
CA ASN A 634 -8.50 42.75 21.22
C ASN A 634 -8.18 42.47 19.75
N ARG A 635 -8.37 43.48 18.90
CA ARG A 635 -8.10 43.46 17.45
C ARG A 635 -7.26 44.68 17.11
N ILE A 636 -6.00 44.46 16.78
CA ILE A 636 -5.04 45.52 16.44
C ILE A 636 -5.03 45.69 14.93
N ALA A 637 -5.51 46.83 14.43
CA ALA A 637 -5.57 47.10 13.00
C ALA A 637 -4.16 47.20 12.39
N VAL A 638 -3.84 46.28 11.48
CA VAL A 638 -2.58 46.25 10.73
C VAL A 638 -2.95 45.79 9.32
N PRO A 639 -2.80 46.63 8.28
CA PRO A 639 -3.18 46.23 6.92
C PRO A 639 -2.33 45.06 6.42
N GLY A 640 -2.96 44.03 5.87
CA GLY A 640 -2.31 42.83 5.34
C GLY A 640 -1.32 42.18 6.32
N PRO A 641 -1.71 41.88 7.57
CA PRO A 641 -0.80 41.40 8.58
C PRO A 641 -0.24 40.02 8.19
N GLY A 642 1.05 39.81 8.40
CA GLY A 642 1.77 38.57 8.06
C GLY A 642 2.53 37.98 9.25
N ARG A 643 3.75 37.49 9.00
CA ARG A 643 4.60 36.90 10.04
C ARG A 643 4.82 37.88 11.20
N LEU A 644 4.69 37.35 12.42
CA LEU A 644 4.93 38.05 13.67
C LEU A 644 6.23 37.53 14.30
N ARG A 645 7.04 38.45 14.82
CA ARG A 645 8.22 38.13 15.61
C ARG A 645 8.35 39.08 16.80
N PRO A 646 8.86 38.61 17.94
CA PRO A 646 9.19 39.51 19.03
C PRO A 646 10.27 40.53 18.64
N CYS A 647 10.16 41.75 19.17
CA CYS A 647 11.13 42.82 18.96
C CYS A 647 11.45 43.47 20.32
N GLY A 648 12.47 42.95 20.99
CA GLY A 648 12.76 43.33 22.38
C GLY A 648 11.66 42.89 23.35
N THR A 649 11.58 43.52 24.53
CA THR A 649 10.66 43.12 25.62
C THR A 649 9.23 43.65 25.49
N ASN A 650 9.06 44.75 24.76
CA ASN A 650 7.82 45.55 24.74
C ASN A 650 7.19 45.72 23.36
N HIS A 651 7.77 45.16 22.29
CA HIS A 651 7.21 45.29 20.95
C HIS A 651 7.10 43.93 20.23
N LEU A 652 6.15 43.85 19.32
CA LEU A 652 6.11 42.84 18.25
C LEU A 652 6.42 43.53 16.93
N ALA A 653 7.23 42.90 16.09
CA ALA A 653 7.35 43.26 14.70
C ALA A 653 6.38 42.39 13.87
N CYS A 654 5.66 43.03 12.96
CA CYS A 654 4.63 42.43 12.13
C CYS A 654 4.87 42.80 10.67
N ILE A 655 4.83 41.83 9.76
CA ILE A 655 4.71 42.13 8.33
C ILE A 655 3.37 42.84 8.10
N SER A 656 3.41 43.95 7.38
CA SER A 656 2.24 44.65 6.85
C SER A 656 2.19 44.52 5.33
N ARG A 657 1.10 45.00 4.71
CA ARG A 657 0.85 44.96 3.26
C ARG A 657 2.07 45.26 2.38
N ASP A 658 2.86 46.27 2.75
CA ASP A 658 3.99 46.78 1.98
C ASP A 658 5.26 46.97 2.83
N GLY A 659 5.35 46.34 4.01
CA GLY A 659 6.43 46.68 4.94
C GLY A 659 6.45 45.91 6.27
N VAL A 660 6.96 46.59 7.29
CA VAL A 660 7.03 46.10 8.67
C VAL A 660 6.48 47.17 9.61
N ALA A 661 5.59 46.77 10.50
CA ALA A 661 5.05 47.60 11.57
C ALA A 661 5.47 47.06 12.95
N LEU A 662 5.76 47.97 13.88
CA LEU A 662 5.94 47.66 15.30
C LEU A 662 4.63 47.85 16.04
N ILE A 663 4.30 46.88 16.90
CA ILE A 663 3.12 46.90 17.78
C ILE A 663 3.64 46.99 19.22
N ALA A 664 3.36 48.09 19.90
CA ALA A 664 3.67 48.24 21.32
C ALA A 664 2.73 47.36 22.16
N LEU A 665 3.28 46.56 23.07
CA LEU A 665 2.50 45.57 23.83
C LEU A 665 1.69 46.16 24.99
N ASP A 666 2.03 47.36 25.43
CA ASP A 666 1.36 48.08 26.53
C ASP A 666 0.15 48.89 26.08
N SER A 667 0.19 49.41 24.86
CA SER A 667 -0.74 50.40 24.31
C SER A 667 -1.40 49.93 23.02
N PHE A 668 -0.92 48.83 22.43
CA PHE A 668 -1.30 48.33 21.11
C PHE A 668 -1.12 49.35 19.98
N ARG A 669 -0.28 50.37 20.19
CA ARG A 669 0.05 51.36 19.17
C ARG A 669 0.85 50.71 18.05
N VAL A 670 0.38 50.89 16.82
CA VAL A 670 1.05 50.41 15.60
C VAL A 670 1.88 51.54 14.99
N THR A 671 3.15 51.29 14.71
CA THR A 671 4.08 52.24 14.07
C THR A 671 4.71 51.58 12.85
N PRO A 672 4.43 52.03 11.61
CA PRO A 672 5.17 51.58 10.43
C PRO A 672 6.65 51.96 10.56
N VAL A 673 7.56 51.02 10.31
CA VAL A 673 9.02 51.24 10.39
C VAL A 673 9.69 50.99 9.05
N VAL A 674 9.19 50.04 8.25
CA VAL A 674 9.63 49.80 6.86
C VAL A 674 8.39 49.89 5.97
N THR A 675 8.51 50.53 4.81
CA THR A 675 7.43 50.69 3.81
C THR A 675 7.98 50.57 2.39
N GLY A 676 7.13 50.36 1.40
CA GLY A 676 7.52 50.31 -0.01
C GLY A 676 8.23 49.01 -0.43
N LEU A 677 8.01 47.92 0.31
CA LEU A 677 8.37 46.57 -0.13
C LEU A 677 7.33 46.08 -1.14
N ALA A 678 7.78 45.29 -2.11
CA ALA A 678 6.94 44.81 -3.21
C ALA A 678 6.09 43.61 -2.78
N SER A 679 6.66 42.66 -2.05
CA SER A 679 5.96 41.44 -1.62
C SER A 679 6.52 40.86 -0.32
N PRO A 680 6.49 41.62 0.79
CA PRO A 680 7.00 41.15 2.08
C PRO A 680 6.13 40.01 2.62
N PHE A 681 6.76 38.93 3.06
CA PHE A 681 6.04 37.74 3.56
C PHE A 681 6.58 37.27 4.91
N SER A 682 7.90 37.18 5.05
CA SER A 682 8.56 36.60 6.22
C SER A 682 9.42 37.61 6.98
N LEU A 683 9.63 37.34 8.27
CA LEU A 683 10.26 38.26 9.19
C LEU A 683 11.13 37.52 10.20
N ALA A 684 12.33 38.04 10.45
CA ALA A 684 13.14 37.75 11.63
C ALA A 684 13.69 39.04 12.24
N VAL A 685 14.00 39.02 13.53
CA VAL A 685 14.56 40.15 14.27
C VAL A 685 15.76 39.65 15.06
N ASP A 686 16.92 40.31 14.89
CA ASP A 686 18.11 39.96 15.68
C ASP A 686 18.19 40.71 17.02
N ARG A 687 19.21 40.39 17.82
CA ARG A 687 19.42 41.00 19.14
C ARG A 687 19.66 42.50 19.10
N GLU A 688 20.14 43.03 17.97
CA GLU A 688 20.33 44.47 17.77
C GLU A 688 19.05 45.18 17.30
N GLY A 689 17.96 44.45 17.09
CA GLY A 689 16.69 44.96 16.60
C GLY A 689 16.66 45.21 15.09
N ARG A 690 17.58 44.59 14.32
CA ARG A 690 17.55 44.68 12.85
C ARG A 690 16.47 43.76 12.31
N PHE A 691 15.74 44.23 11.30
CA PHE A 691 14.67 43.47 10.66
C PHE A 691 15.20 42.75 9.41
N TYR A 692 15.00 41.45 9.34
CA TYR A 692 15.24 40.64 8.15
C TYR A 692 13.90 40.33 7.53
N VAL A 693 13.63 40.89 6.35
CA VAL A 693 12.35 40.79 5.67
C VAL A 693 12.51 39.99 4.38
N GLY A 694 11.86 38.84 4.30
CA GLY A 694 11.85 38.03 3.09
C GLY A 694 10.74 38.48 2.16
N GLU A 695 11.11 38.80 0.92
CA GLU A 695 10.18 39.07 -0.17
C GLU A 695 10.05 37.85 -1.09
N THR A 696 8.82 37.43 -1.35
CA THR A 696 8.50 36.35 -2.29
C THR A 696 8.52 36.86 -3.74
N ALA A 697 7.98 36.09 -4.68
CA ALA A 697 7.89 36.50 -6.08
C ALA A 697 7.30 37.92 -6.23
N PRO A 698 7.93 38.79 -7.06
CA PRO A 698 8.99 38.49 -8.01
C PRO A 698 10.44 38.68 -7.47
N GLN A 699 10.64 39.10 -6.21
CA GLN A 699 11.96 39.47 -5.71
C GLN A 699 12.81 38.27 -5.29
N HIS A 700 12.25 37.32 -4.54
CA HIS A 700 12.94 36.14 -4.00
C HIS A 700 14.19 36.46 -3.16
N GLN A 701 14.15 37.52 -2.34
CA GLN A 701 15.31 38.01 -1.60
C GLN A 701 14.98 38.29 -0.14
N VAL A 702 16.00 38.34 0.71
CA VAL A 702 15.88 38.87 2.08
C VAL A 702 16.53 40.24 2.17
N LYS A 703 15.78 41.25 2.61
CA LYS A 703 16.26 42.62 2.84
C LYS A 703 16.45 42.85 4.33
N VAL A 704 17.61 43.39 4.70
CA VAL A 704 18.00 43.62 6.10
C VAL A 704 17.94 45.11 6.40
N PHE A 705 17.20 45.50 7.43
CA PHE A 705 16.98 46.89 7.83
C PHE A 705 17.52 47.16 9.24
N SER A 706 17.99 48.38 9.48
CA SER A 706 18.29 48.88 10.82
C SER A 706 17.01 48.94 11.69
N PRO A 707 17.12 49.07 13.02
CA PRO A 707 15.95 49.31 13.88
C PRO A 707 15.13 50.55 13.50
N GLN A 708 15.75 51.53 12.80
CA GLN A 708 15.11 52.74 12.30
C GLN A 708 14.50 52.59 10.89
N GLY A 709 14.48 51.38 10.31
CA GLY A 709 13.90 51.13 9.00
C GLY A 709 14.79 51.44 7.78
N LYS A 710 16.06 51.80 7.98
CA LYS A 710 17.02 52.00 6.87
C LYS A 710 17.50 50.66 6.31
N LEU A 711 17.41 50.47 4.99
CA LEU A 711 17.99 49.30 4.31
C LEU A 711 19.51 49.26 4.50
N LEU A 712 20.02 48.15 5.02
CA LEU A 712 21.44 47.90 5.27
C LEU A 712 22.07 47.04 4.17
N ARG A 713 21.38 45.97 3.75
CA ARG A 713 21.83 45.03 2.71
C ARG A 713 20.70 44.14 2.20
N THR A 714 20.98 43.45 1.11
CA THR A 714 20.11 42.43 0.51
C THR A 714 20.88 41.12 0.39
N ILE A 715 20.21 40.01 0.69
CA ILE A 715 20.72 38.63 0.63
C ILE A 715 19.93 37.88 -0.45
N GLY A 716 20.62 37.02 -1.21
CA GLY A 716 20.08 36.35 -2.39
C GLY A 716 20.16 37.21 -3.66
N ARG A 717 19.94 36.60 -4.83
CA ARG A 717 19.86 37.33 -6.09
C ARG A 717 18.40 37.60 -6.45
N PRO A 718 18.11 38.61 -7.30
CA PRO A 718 16.76 38.86 -7.75
C PRO A 718 16.23 37.71 -8.63
N GLY A 719 15.03 37.23 -8.31
CA GLY A 719 14.33 36.19 -9.06
C GLY A 719 14.61 34.76 -8.58
N PRO A 720 13.82 33.78 -9.06
CA PRO A 720 13.98 32.38 -8.67
C PRO A 720 15.28 31.77 -9.23
N HIS A 721 15.61 30.54 -8.82
CA HIS A 721 16.69 29.79 -9.46
C HIS A 721 16.39 29.63 -10.96
N ARG A 722 17.39 29.89 -11.81
CA ARG A 722 17.25 29.75 -13.27
C ARG A 722 17.72 28.38 -13.72
N VAL A 723 17.14 27.88 -14.82
CA VAL A 723 17.65 26.69 -15.51
C VAL A 723 19.12 26.91 -15.90
N GLY A 724 19.97 25.94 -15.58
CA GLY A 724 21.43 25.98 -15.69
C GLY A 724 22.13 25.64 -14.38
N ARG A 725 23.37 26.12 -14.20
CA ARG A 725 24.19 25.81 -13.02
C ARG A 725 23.51 26.25 -11.72
N PHE A 726 23.47 25.34 -10.75
CA PHE A 726 22.93 25.63 -9.41
C PHE A 726 23.82 26.66 -8.68
N ASP A 727 23.20 27.76 -8.23
CA ASP A 727 23.84 28.79 -7.42
C ASP A 727 23.37 28.70 -5.96
N PRO A 728 24.23 28.28 -5.02
CA PRO A 728 23.85 28.18 -3.60
C PRO A 728 23.58 29.54 -2.95
N ASP A 729 24.07 30.65 -3.52
CA ASP A 729 23.85 32.01 -3.03
C ASP A 729 22.58 32.65 -3.63
N ASN A 730 21.73 31.87 -4.31
CA ASN A 730 20.39 32.28 -4.69
C ASN A 730 19.33 31.78 -3.70
N LEU A 731 18.24 32.54 -3.57
CA LEU A 731 17.09 32.24 -2.72
C LEU A 731 15.84 32.06 -3.58
N GLU A 732 14.89 31.24 -3.11
CA GLU A 732 13.59 31.14 -3.75
C GLU A 732 12.45 31.13 -2.73
N ASN A 733 11.59 32.16 -2.76
CA ASN A 733 10.43 32.30 -1.87
C ASN A 733 10.80 32.12 -0.38
N PRO A 734 11.60 33.03 0.20
CA PRO A 734 11.96 32.95 1.62
C PRO A 734 10.72 33.18 2.51
N VAL A 735 10.08 32.12 3.00
CA VAL A 735 8.80 32.19 3.75
C VAL A 735 8.93 32.04 5.26
N GLY A 736 10.04 31.45 5.73
CA GLY A 736 10.37 31.33 7.15
C GLY A 736 11.76 31.87 7.38
N LEU A 737 11.91 32.77 8.36
CA LEU A 737 13.18 33.37 8.73
C LEU A 737 13.38 33.29 10.23
N GLU A 738 14.62 33.03 10.63
CA GLU A 738 15.05 33.11 12.03
C GLU A 738 16.55 33.45 12.13
N ILE A 739 16.96 34.08 13.22
CA ILE A 739 18.38 34.38 13.51
C ILE A 739 18.88 33.46 14.62
N ASP A 740 19.99 32.76 14.36
CA ASP A 740 20.59 31.89 15.38
C ASP A 740 21.41 32.64 16.43
N ALA A 741 21.84 31.92 17.46
CA ALA A 741 22.61 32.51 18.57
C ALA A 741 23.94 33.13 18.14
N ALA A 742 24.48 32.74 16.98
CA ALA A 742 25.70 33.27 16.37
C ALA A 742 25.44 34.42 15.38
N GLY A 743 24.19 34.84 15.20
CA GLY A 743 23.80 35.91 14.29
C GLY A 743 23.76 35.50 12.82
N ARG A 744 23.70 34.20 12.52
CA ARG A 744 23.49 33.70 11.15
C ARG A 744 22.00 33.64 10.85
N LEU A 745 21.66 33.91 9.60
CA LEU A 745 20.27 33.88 9.13
C LEU A 745 19.92 32.48 8.65
N TRP A 746 18.83 31.92 9.18
CA TRP A 746 18.21 30.70 8.69
C TRP A 746 17.01 31.04 7.81
N VAL A 747 16.87 30.32 6.70
CA VAL A 747 15.82 30.56 5.70
C VAL A 747 15.14 29.25 5.33
N CYS A 748 13.82 29.21 5.45
CA CYS A 748 12.94 28.22 4.82
C CYS A 748 12.49 28.74 3.46
N GLU A 749 12.86 28.03 2.40
CA GLU A 749 12.57 28.39 1.02
C GLU A 749 11.36 27.59 0.53
N SER A 750 10.22 28.27 0.33
CA SER A 750 8.99 27.66 -0.21
C SER A 750 9.03 27.66 -1.73
N SER A 751 9.98 26.91 -2.24
CA SER A 751 9.95 26.45 -3.61
C SER A 751 9.75 24.96 -3.60
N MET A 752 8.85 24.55 -4.48
CA MET A 752 8.80 23.16 -4.84
C MET A 752 10.11 22.85 -5.60
N ASN A 753 10.53 23.65 -6.59
CA ASN A 753 11.61 23.29 -7.52
C ASN A 753 12.90 22.94 -6.79
N VAL A 754 13.22 23.72 -5.76
CA VAL A 754 14.29 23.45 -4.80
C VAL A 754 13.74 23.56 -3.38
N LYS A 755 13.29 22.44 -2.80
CA LYS A 755 12.87 22.39 -1.38
C LYS A 755 14.10 22.53 -0.49
N ARG A 756 14.27 23.66 0.20
CA ARG A 756 15.52 23.98 0.89
C ARG A 756 15.34 24.68 2.23
N VAL A 757 16.18 24.31 3.19
CA VAL A 757 16.50 25.13 4.36
C VAL A 757 17.96 25.54 4.25
N SER A 758 18.27 26.83 4.36
CA SER A 758 19.62 27.37 4.17
C SER A 758 20.06 28.28 5.32
N VAL A 759 21.36 28.30 5.62
CA VAL A 759 22.01 29.16 6.62
C VAL A 759 22.97 30.12 5.92
N TRP A 760 22.88 31.39 6.29
CA TRP A 760 23.58 32.50 5.66
C TRP A 760 24.44 33.26 6.65
N ASP A 761 25.66 33.56 6.25
CA ASP A 761 26.56 34.37 7.06
C ASP A 761 26.23 35.87 7.00
N SER A 762 26.93 36.67 7.81
CA SER A 762 26.76 38.12 7.85
C SER A 762 27.19 38.83 6.56
N ARG A 763 27.83 38.15 5.61
CA ARG A 763 28.19 38.68 4.28
C ARG A 763 27.14 38.34 3.22
N GLY A 764 26.10 37.59 3.58
CA GLY A 764 25.05 37.17 2.66
C GLY A 764 25.47 36.00 1.77
N ARG A 765 26.39 35.14 2.24
CA ARG A 765 26.72 33.87 1.56
C ARG A 765 26.06 32.70 2.24
N CYS A 766 25.56 31.76 1.46
CA CYS A 766 25.07 30.49 1.98
C CYS A 766 26.26 29.65 2.45
N VAL A 767 26.28 29.31 3.73
CA VAL A 767 27.35 28.52 4.36
C VAL A 767 26.95 27.07 4.57
N GLN A 768 25.64 26.78 4.60
CA GLN A 768 25.11 25.44 4.79
C GLN A 768 23.67 25.36 4.30
N ASP A 769 23.28 24.22 3.76
CA ASP A 769 21.91 23.91 3.42
C ASP A 769 21.57 22.44 3.59
N VAL A 770 20.26 22.19 3.70
CA VAL A 770 19.65 20.89 3.47
C VAL A 770 18.67 21.05 2.32
N ILE A 771 18.85 20.25 1.27
CA ILE A 771 17.93 20.19 0.14
C ILE A 771 17.07 18.94 0.33
N GLY A 772 15.79 19.16 0.55
CA GLY A 772 14.83 18.24 1.15
C GLY A 772 13.85 19.04 2.02
N PRO A 773 12.62 18.57 2.28
CA PRO A 773 12.21 17.17 2.36
C PRO A 773 11.98 16.47 1.02
N PRO A 774 11.75 15.14 1.02
CA PRO A 774 11.32 14.40 -0.16
C PRO A 774 10.01 14.94 -0.78
N GLU A 775 9.64 14.41 -1.94
CA GLU A 775 8.41 14.72 -2.68
C GLU A 775 7.36 13.68 -2.33
N TYR A 776 6.09 14.07 -2.45
CA TYR A 776 4.95 13.20 -2.13
C TYR A 776 5.10 11.82 -2.77
N GLY A 777 5.03 10.79 -1.92
CA GLY A 777 5.11 9.41 -2.36
C GLY A 777 6.47 8.98 -2.91
N GLY A 778 7.49 9.84 -2.87
CA GLY A 778 8.69 9.63 -3.66
C GLY A 778 8.39 9.53 -5.16
N SER A 779 7.30 10.12 -5.63
CA SER A 779 6.74 9.85 -6.95
C SER A 779 7.60 10.37 -8.11
N GLY A 780 8.51 11.33 -7.88
CA GLY A 780 9.63 11.65 -8.77
C GLY A 780 10.90 10.80 -8.58
N GLY A 781 10.97 9.95 -7.56
CA GLY A 781 11.91 8.83 -7.27
C GLY A 781 13.40 9.12 -7.20
N GLY A 782 13.86 10.17 -7.86
CA GLY A 782 15.21 10.29 -8.34
C GLY A 782 15.53 9.18 -9.35
N GLY A 783 15.78 9.54 -10.60
CA GLY A 783 16.36 8.62 -11.57
C GLY A 783 17.88 8.63 -11.48
N ILE A 784 18.52 7.48 -11.35
CA ILE A 784 19.97 7.36 -11.54
C ILE A 784 20.29 7.40 -13.05
N ASP A 785 21.40 8.00 -13.46
CA ASP A 785 21.82 7.92 -14.86
C ASP A 785 22.16 6.45 -15.19
N PRO A 786 21.56 5.84 -16.23
CA PRO A 786 21.88 4.47 -16.61
C PRO A 786 23.37 4.24 -16.92
N GLU A 787 24.13 5.29 -17.22
CA GLU A 787 25.57 5.23 -17.53
C GLU A 787 26.50 5.75 -16.44
N ASP A 788 25.99 6.34 -15.36
CA ASP A 788 26.79 6.90 -14.27
C ASP A 788 26.08 6.75 -12.92
N GLU A 789 26.54 5.79 -12.12
CA GLU A 789 25.95 5.52 -10.81
C GLU A 789 26.10 6.67 -9.79
N ASN A 790 26.93 7.68 -10.07
CA ASN A 790 27.11 8.84 -9.20
C ASN A 790 26.32 10.06 -9.68
N ARG A 791 25.49 9.93 -10.71
CA ARG A 791 24.66 11.00 -11.25
C ARG A 791 23.18 10.67 -11.09
N PHE A 792 22.43 11.58 -10.50
CA PHE A 792 21.02 11.41 -10.16
C PHE A 792 20.23 12.62 -10.62
N PHE A 793 18.99 12.39 -11.01
CA PHE A 793 18.06 13.41 -11.43
C PHE A 793 16.85 13.34 -10.53
N TYR A 794 16.64 14.37 -9.74
CA TYR A 794 15.52 14.44 -8.82
C TYR A 794 14.74 15.71 -9.12
N ARG A 795 13.57 15.52 -9.73
CA ARG A 795 12.66 16.60 -10.11
C ARG A 795 13.35 17.62 -11.04
N SER A 796 13.65 18.83 -10.56
CA SER A 796 14.30 19.88 -11.35
C SER A 796 15.82 19.85 -11.24
N LEU A 797 16.40 18.95 -10.43
CA LEU A 797 17.81 18.99 -10.07
C LEU A 797 18.59 17.83 -10.68
N GLU A 798 19.75 18.15 -11.24
CA GLU A 798 20.84 17.19 -11.37
C GLU A 798 21.69 17.21 -10.10
N ILE A 799 21.94 16.02 -9.55
CA ILE A 799 22.69 15.79 -8.32
C ILE A 799 23.86 14.87 -8.63
N ARG A 800 25.03 15.15 -8.05
CA ARG A 800 26.20 14.28 -8.13
C ARG A 800 26.69 13.83 -6.77
N ARG A 801 27.05 12.56 -6.70
CA ARG A 801 27.74 11.94 -5.56
C ARG A 801 29.24 11.99 -5.78
N ASP A 802 29.98 12.46 -4.79
CA ASP A 802 31.43 12.28 -4.77
C ASP A 802 31.76 10.84 -4.34
N PRO A 803 32.41 10.03 -5.20
CA PRO A 803 32.70 8.64 -4.88
C PRO A 803 33.71 8.47 -3.73
N ARG A 804 34.52 9.49 -3.43
CA ARG A 804 35.52 9.46 -2.35
C ARG A 804 34.91 9.78 -0.99
N THR A 805 34.06 10.81 -0.93
CA THR A 805 33.48 11.32 0.31
C THR A 805 32.07 10.79 0.58
N GLY A 806 31.38 10.31 -0.46
CA GLY A 806 29.97 9.92 -0.41
C GLY A 806 28.99 11.09 -0.38
N MET A 807 29.47 12.34 -0.39
CA MET A 807 28.62 13.53 -0.34
C MET A 807 27.84 13.73 -1.64
N PHE A 808 26.57 14.11 -1.53
CA PHE A 808 25.73 14.52 -2.64
C PHE A 808 25.70 16.04 -2.76
N ARG A 809 25.66 16.58 -3.98
CA ARG A 809 25.51 18.02 -4.25
C ARG A 809 24.66 18.27 -5.47
N PRO A 810 23.78 19.28 -5.47
CA PRO A 810 23.16 19.77 -6.69
C PRO A 810 24.21 20.38 -7.62
N VAL A 811 24.05 20.17 -8.93
CA VAL A 811 24.96 20.68 -9.97
C VAL A 811 24.22 21.63 -10.89
N ASN A 812 23.04 21.23 -11.37
CA ASN A 812 22.22 22.00 -12.30
C ASN A 812 20.75 21.99 -11.88
N VAL A 813 20.06 23.10 -12.12
CA VAL A 813 18.60 23.16 -12.27
C VAL A 813 18.30 22.88 -13.73
N ILE A 814 17.77 21.71 -14.03
CA ILE A 814 17.61 21.19 -15.39
C ILE A 814 16.27 21.54 -16.02
N TRP A 815 15.24 21.83 -15.21
CA TRP A 815 13.87 22.07 -15.67
C TRP A 815 13.13 23.06 -14.78
N ARG A 816 12.28 23.90 -15.38
CA ARG A 816 11.31 24.74 -14.68
C ARG A 816 10.07 24.94 -15.54
N ASP A 817 8.91 24.86 -14.91
CA ASP A 817 7.61 25.09 -15.51
C ASP A 817 7.28 26.58 -15.72
N ASP A 818 7.91 27.46 -14.94
CA ASP A 818 7.75 28.92 -14.97
C ASP A 818 8.81 29.67 -15.81
N ASP A 819 9.64 28.96 -16.57
CA ASP A 819 10.71 29.54 -17.40
C ASP A 819 10.21 30.01 -18.78
N GLU A 820 8.96 29.70 -19.14
CA GLU A 820 8.26 30.11 -20.40
C GLU A 820 8.97 29.75 -21.72
N ARG A 821 10.13 29.08 -21.67
CA ARG A 821 10.92 28.72 -22.86
C ARG A 821 10.22 27.69 -23.73
N TYR A 822 9.54 26.74 -23.10
CA TYR A 822 8.96 25.56 -23.74
C TYR A 822 7.48 25.45 -23.41
N ASP A 823 6.71 24.85 -24.32
CA ASP A 823 5.31 24.53 -24.04
C ASP A 823 5.22 23.30 -23.13
N CYS A 824 4.37 23.39 -22.11
CA CYS A 824 4.18 22.34 -21.12
C CYS A 824 2.87 21.58 -21.40
N PHE A 825 2.95 20.26 -21.55
CA PHE A 825 1.81 19.38 -21.82
C PHE A 825 0.96 19.04 -20.58
N PHE A 826 1.03 19.85 -19.52
CA PHE A 826 0.37 19.53 -18.24
C PHE A 826 -0.52 20.69 -17.78
N PRO A 827 -1.85 20.60 -17.90
CA PRO A 827 -2.74 21.58 -17.31
C PRO A 827 -2.96 21.32 -15.80
N GLY A 828 -2.52 22.25 -14.96
CA GLY A 828 -3.39 22.91 -13.98
C GLY A 828 -4.05 22.11 -12.83
N ALA A 829 -3.45 21.05 -12.26
CA ALA A 829 -3.92 20.57 -10.95
C ALA A 829 -3.27 21.40 -9.80
N PRO A 830 -3.99 22.32 -9.13
CA PRO A 830 -3.43 23.18 -8.06
C PRO A 830 -2.93 22.40 -6.83
N HIS A 831 -3.23 21.10 -6.74
CA HIS A 831 -2.76 20.20 -5.68
C HIS A 831 -1.54 19.35 -6.08
N ASN A 832 -1.15 19.36 -7.36
CA ASN A 832 0.03 18.65 -7.81
C ASN A 832 1.22 19.54 -7.64
N PHE A 833 1.73 19.51 -6.41
CA PHE A 833 3.06 19.85 -5.99
C PHE A 833 4.11 19.29 -6.95
N SER A 834 4.29 19.97 -8.10
CA SER A 834 5.35 19.86 -9.09
C SER A 834 5.63 18.60 -9.90
N GLY A 835 4.68 17.67 -9.96
CA GLY A 835 4.80 16.46 -10.77
C GLY A 835 4.92 16.67 -12.30
N ALA A 836 5.32 17.86 -12.78
CA ALA A 836 5.43 18.27 -14.18
C ALA A 836 6.89 18.26 -14.71
N ALA A 837 7.85 17.77 -13.92
CA ALA A 837 9.26 17.67 -14.32
C ALA A 837 9.57 16.33 -15.02
N PRO A 838 10.62 16.26 -15.85
CA PRO A 838 11.13 14.98 -16.34
C PRO A 838 11.51 14.08 -15.17
N ALA A 839 11.11 12.81 -15.24
CA ALA A 839 11.18 11.90 -14.10
C ALA A 839 12.08 10.70 -14.36
N TYR A 840 11.84 9.98 -15.46
CA TYR A 840 12.48 8.69 -15.69
C TYR A 840 13.58 8.78 -16.75
N PRO A 841 14.87 8.78 -16.38
CA PRO A 841 15.97 8.81 -17.33
C PRO A 841 16.11 7.48 -18.05
N PHE A 842 16.39 7.53 -19.35
CA PHE A 842 16.80 6.36 -20.12
C PHE A 842 17.71 6.76 -21.28
N ARG A 843 18.50 5.82 -21.79
CA ARG A 843 19.43 6.06 -22.90
C ARG A 843 18.89 5.45 -24.18
N HIS A 844 18.96 6.21 -25.28
CA HIS A 844 18.68 5.73 -26.63
C HIS A 844 19.71 6.37 -27.57
N ASP A 845 20.43 5.55 -28.35
CA ASP A 845 21.51 5.98 -29.25
C ASP A 845 22.54 6.93 -28.60
N GLY A 846 22.95 6.62 -27.36
CA GLY A 846 23.92 7.40 -26.59
C GLY A 846 23.40 8.72 -26.00
N ARG A 847 22.17 9.13 -26.33
CA ARG A 847 21.54 10.35 -25.81
C ARG A 847 20.70 10.01 -24.57
N LEU A 848 20.63 10.97 -23.65
CA LEU A 848 19.85 10.85 -22.41
C LEU A 848 18.47 11.49 -22.62
N PHE A 849 17.43 10.67 -22.48
CA PHE A 849 16.04 11.07 -22.54
C PHE A 849 15.39 10.93 -21.18
N PHE A 850 14.26 11.61 -21.01
CA PHE A 850 13.38 11.46 -19.87
C PHE A 850 11.94 11.32 -20.33
N THR A 851 11.14 10.53 -19.63
CA THR A 851 9.68 10.64 -19.71
C THR A 851 9.13 11.44 -18.52
N SER A 852 7.98 12.08 -18.72
CA SER A 852 7.26 12.77 -17.65
C SER A 852 6.79 11.82 -16.55
N TRP A 853 6.62 12.36 -15.35
CA TRP A 853 5.82 11.72 -14.31
C TRP A 853 4.32 11.80 -14.64
N GLN A 854 3.53 10.80 -14.28
CA GLN A 854 2.09 10.71 -14.61
C GLN A 854 1.26 10.08 -13.48
N GLY A 855 1.33 10.65 -12.27
CA GLY A 855 0.46 10.25 -11.15
C GLY A 855 -0.70 11.21 -10.87
N TRP A 856 -1.55 10.80 -9.91
CA TRP A 856 -2.89 11.29 -9.51
C TRP A 856 -3.43 12.55 -10.22
N ALA A 857 -4.56 12.34 -10.92
CA ALA A 857 -5.48 13.33 -11.50
C ALA A 857 -5.09 14.07 -12.80
N GLY A 858 -4.09 13.62 -13.58
CA GLY A 858 -3.79 14.29 -14.87
C GLY A 858 -3.05 13.49 -15.96
N GLY A 859 -2.82 12.18 -15.78
CA GLY A 859 -1.96 11.37 -16.65
C GLY A 859 -2.57 10.97 -18.00
N ALA A 860 -3.36 11.82 -18.63
CA ALA A 860 -3.92 11.54 -19.95
C ALA A 860 -2.86 11.72 -21.07
N GLN A 861 -1.61 12.05 -20.73
CA GLN A 861 -0.54 12.42 -21.66
C GLN A 861 0.85 12.02 -21.18
N CYS A 862 1.73 11.70 -22.12
CA CYS A 862 3.15 11.45 -21.91
C CYS A 862 4.01 12.43 -22.69
N THR A 863 4.96 13.09 -22.01
CA THR A 863 5.96 13.93 -22.66
C THR A 863 7.32 13.25 -22.64
N LEU A 864 8.00 13.28 -23.78
CA LEU A 864 9.38 12.89 -23.96
C LEU A 864 10.26 14.14 -23.94
N PHE A 865 11.27 14.13 -23.08
CA PHE A 865 12.27 15.18 -22.97
C PHE A 865 13.63 14.64 -23.37
N ILE A 866 14.49 15.54 -23.85
CA ILE A 866 15.91 15.27 -24.05
C ILE A 866 16.75 16.12 -23.13
N TYR A 867 17.84 15.54 -22.61
CA TYR A 867 18.89 16.27 -21.91
C TYR A 867 19.96 16.76 -22.89
N ASP A 868 20.16 18.07 -22.96
CA ASP A 868 21.21 18.72 -23.74
C ASP A 868 21.67 20.01 -23.05
N ARG A 869 22.96 20.36 -23.16
CA ARG A 869 23.55 21.60 -22.60
C ARG A 869 23.12 21.91 -21.16
N ASP A 870 23.27 20.92 -20.26
CA ASP A 870 23.00 21.05 -18.83
C ASP A 870 21.53 21.28 -18.42
N HIS A 871 20.59 21.07 -19.34
CA HIS A 871 19.14 21.17 -19.06
C HIS A 871 18.33 20.19 -19.91
N VAL A 872 17.03 20.15 -19.67
CA VAL A 872 16.09 19.32 -20.44
C VAL A 872 15.11 20.19 -21.23
N ARG A 873 14.61 19.64 -22.34
CA ARG A 873 13.55 20.26 -23.15
C ARG A 873 12.62 19.19 -23.74
N PRO A 874 11.32 19.48 -23.91
CA PRO A 874 10.38 18.56 -24.52
C PRO A 874 10.68 18.43 -26.01
N VAL A 875 10.51 17.22 -26.56
CA VAL A 875 10.74 16.91 -27.99
C VAL A 875 9.61 16.12 -28.64
N ALA A 876 8.78 15.47 -27.85
CA ALA A 876 7.56 14.83 -28.32
C ALA A 876 6.55 14.66 -27.18
N ALA A 877 5.27 14.54 -27.51
CA ALA A 877 4.22 14.25 -26.56
C ALA A 877 3.04 13.53 -27.23
N VAL A 878 2.37 12.65 -26.48
CA VAL A 878 1.17 11.93 -26.95
C VAL A 878 0.15 11.80 -25.83
N GLY A 879 -1.13 11.70 -26.17
CA GLY A 879 -2.20 11.48 -25.20
C GLY A 879 -3.50 12.16 -25.58
N THR A 880 -4.30 12.52 -24.60
CA THR A 880 -5.56 13.28 -24.72
C THR A 880 -5.27 14.75 -24.96
N ILE A 881 -5.97 15.40 -25.90
CA ILE A 881 -5.74 16.81 -26.24
C ILE A 881 -6.05 17.73 -25.03
N PRO A 882 -5.10 18.54 -24.52
CA PRO A 882 -5.40 19.49 -23.44
C PRO A 882 -6.08 20.76 -23.97
N ASP A 883 -6.93 21.38 -23.16
CA ASP A 883 -7.71 22.58 -23.51
C ASP A 883 -6.87 23.72 -24.12
N TRP A 884 -5.69 23.98 -23.54
CA TRP A 884 -4.80 25.04 -24.01
C TRP A 884 -4.25 24.79 -25.42
N MET A 885 -4.15 23.52 -25.84
CA MET A 885 -3.62 23.15 -27.15
C MET A 885 -4.56 23.60 -28.27
N TRP A 886 -5.88 23.56 -28.06
CA TRP A 886 -6.86 24.08 -29.03
C TRP A 886 -6.57 25.54 -29.38
N LYS A 887 -6.37 26.37 -28.35
CA LYS A 887 -6.00 27.78 -28.51
C LYS A 887 -4.67 27.93 -29.26
N ARG A 888 -3.67 27.09 -28.94
CA ARG A 888 -2.36 27.10 -29.62
C ARG A 888 -2.46 26.71 -31.09
N LEU A 889 -3.40 25.83 -31.44
CA LEU A 889 -3.69 25.42 -32.81
C LEU A 889 -4.57 26.42 -33.57
N GLY A 890 -5.03 27.49 -32.93
CA GLY A 890 -5.96 28.46 -33.53
C GLY A 890 -7.35 27.87 -33.79
N ARG A 891 -7.76 26.90 -32.98
CA ARG A 891 -9.05 26.19 -33.07
C ARG A 891 -9.84 26.41 -31.79
N ASP A 892 -11.16 26.51 -31.89
CA ASP A 892 -12.01 26.52 -30.69
C ASP A 892 -11.96 25.16 -30.00
N ILE A 893 -12.03 25.15 -28.67
CA ILE A 893 -12.23 23.92 -27.90
C ILE A 893 -13.55 23.31 -28.39
N PRO A 894 -13.57 22.06 -28.91
CA PRO A 894 -14.81 21.44 -29.33
C PRO A 894 -15.77 21.38 -28.15
N ASP A 895 -16.92 22.04 -28.26
CA ASP A 895 -18.01 21.81 -27.32
C ASP A 895 -18.48 20.37 -27.52
N ALA A 896 -18.26 19.52 -26.51
CA ALA A 896 -18.56 18.08 -26.58
C ALA A 896 -20.02 17.78 -26.94
N ARG A 897 -20.92 18.76 -26.78
CA ARG A 897 -22.32 18.70 -27.20
C ARG A 897 -22.47 18.78 -28.73
N PHE A 898 -21.63 19.57 -29.40
CA PHE A 898 -21.61 19.74 -30.86
C PHE A 898 -20.60 18.80 -31.52
N GLY A 899 -20.79 17.48 -31.33
CA GLY A 899 -19.92 16.44 -31.87
C GLY A 899 -20.07 16.21 -33.39
N ARG A 900 -20.50 15.02 -33.80
CA ARG A 900 -20.63 14.67 -35.22
C ARG A 900 -21.92 15.24 -35.81
N VAL A 901 -21.85 16.00 -36.90
CA VAL A 901 -23.03 16.37 -37.70
C VAL A 901 -23.69 15.10 -38.25
N VAL A 902 -24.92 14.82 -37.84
CA VAL A 902 -25.71 13.69 -38.35
C VAL A 902 -26.56 14.12 -39.54
N MET A 903 -27.20 15.29 -39.44
CA MET A 903 -28.01 15.82 -40.54
C MET A 903 -28.18 17.33 -40.48
N ARG A 904 -28.76 17.89 -41.55
CA ARG A 904 -29.24 19.27 -41.64
C ARG A 904 -30.65 19.29 -42.20
N ARG A 905 -31.54 20.08 -41.61
CA ARG A 905 -32.88 20.34 -42.16
C ARG A 905 -33.36 21.75 -41.82
N VAL A 906 -34.36 22.25 -42.55
CA VAL A 906 -35.05 23.48 -42.18
C VAL A 906 -36.19 23.12 -41.24
N ASP A 907 -36.17 23.69 -40.04
CA ASP A 907 -37.22 23.54 -39.03
C ASP A 907 -38.13 24.78 -39.09
N PRO A 908 -39.41 24.63 -39.50
CA PRO A 908 -40.31 25.76 -39.69
C PRO A 908 -40.53 26.57 -38.41
N GLN A 909 -40.59 25.91 -37.27
CA GLN A 909 -40.71 26.52 -35.95
C GLN A 909 -39.84 25.76 -34.96
N ILE A 910 -39.45 26.43 -33.87
CA ILE A 910 -38.75 25.79 -32.77
C ILE A 910 -39.76 25.53 -31.64
N ASP A 911 -40.39 24.36 -31.69
CA ASP A 911 -41.31 23.85 -30.66
C ASP A 911 -41.23 22.32 -30.66
N PHE A 912 -40.16 21.81 -30.05
CA PHE A 912 -39.82 20.39 -30.03
C PHE A 912 -39.99 19.81 -28.62
N SER A 913 -40.55 18.61 -28.55
CA SER A 913 -40.57 17.75 -27.38
C SER A 913 -40.32 16.34 -27.88
N TRP A 914 -39.16 15.78 -27.55
CA TRP A 914 -38.76 14.46 -28.01
C TRP A 914 -39.00 13.41 -26.93
N SER A 915 -39.60 12.28 -27.32
CA SER A 915 -39.73 11.09 -26.47
C SER A 915 -38.59 10.07 -26.68
N GLY A 916 -37.53 10.48 -27.39
CA GLY A 916 -36.41 9.66 -27.85
C GLY A 916 -35.52 10.46 -28.81
N SER A 917 -34.93 9.82 -29.82
CA SER A 917 -34.01 10.48 -30.75
C SER A 917 -34.64 11.60 -31.60
N PRO A 918 -33.96 12.75 -31.81
CA PRO A 918 -34.49 13.88 -32.57
C PRO A 918 -34.48 13.67 -34.10
N ALA A 919 -33.71 12.69 -34.57
CA ALA A 919 -33.61 12.27 -35.96
C ALA A 919 -33.11 10.83 -36.10
N GLU A 920 -33.32 10.24 -37.27
CA GLU A 920 -32.75 8.94 -37.64
C GLU A 920 -31.21 9.00 -37.61
N GLY A 921 -30.57 8.01 -36.99
CA GLY A 921 -29.11 7.96 -36.83
C GLY A 921 -28.55 8.76 -35.64
N MET A 922 -29.42 9.31 -34.79
CA MET A 922 -29.07 9.94 -33.51
C MET A 922 -29.52 9.09 -32.32
N GLY A 923 -28.77 9.13 -31.23
CA GLY A 923 -29.17 8.61 -29.93
C GLY A 923 -30.21 9.52 -29.26
N PRO A 924 -30.95 8.99 -28.26
CA PRO A 924 -31.92 9.76 -27.49
C PRO A 924 -31.27 10.76 -26.53
N ASP A 925 -30.02 10.51 -26.15
CA ASP A 925 -29.24 11.28 -25.18
C ASP A 925 -27.97 11.85 -25.84
N ASP A 926 -27.31 12.78 -25.14
CA ASP A 926 -26.07 13.44 -25.57
C ASP A 926 -26.13 13.93 -27.02
N PHE A 927 -27.06 14.82 -27.35
CA PHE A 927 -27.14 15.45 -28.66
C PHE A 927 -27.26 16.96 -28.58
N ALA A 928 -26.97 17.66 -29.68
CA ALA A 928 -27.15 19.10 -29.78
C ALA A 928 -27.74 19.51 -31.11
N VAL A 929 -28.39 20.67 -31.14
CA VAL A 929 -28.93 21.27 -32.35
C VAL A 929 -28.56 22.74 -32.39
N ARG A 930 -28.09 23.19 -33.54
CA ARG A 930 -27.86 24.62 -33.82
C ARG A 930 -28.79 25.06 -34.95
N TRP A 931 -29.68 25.99 -34.65
CA TRP A 931 -30.56 26.63 -35.62
C TRP A 931 -30.03 28.00 -36.02
N GLU A 932 -29.82 28.22 -37.31
CA GLU A 932 -29.30 29.48 -37.85
C GLU A 932 -30.18 30.03 -38.97
N GLY A 933 -30.29 31.36 -39.02
CA GLY A 933 -31.08 32.07 -40.02
C GLY A 933 -31.31 33.53 -39.67
N THR A 934 -32.44 34.08 -40.08
CA THR A 934 -32.86 35.45 -39.74
C THR A 934 -34.27 35.49 -39.15
N LEU A 935 -34.45 36.33 -38.14
CA LEU A 935 -35.73 36.70 -37.52
C LEU A 935 -36.24 38.02 -38.16
N GLY A 936 -37.46 38.02 -38.68
CA GLY A 936 -38.12 39.16 -39.30
C GLY A 936 -38.93 39.97 -38.29
N ILE A 937 -38.63 41.26 -38.21
CA ILE A 937 -39.30 42.21 -37.31
C ILE A 937 -40.11 43.20 -38.16
N ALA A 938 -41.43 43.21 -37.96
CA ALA A 938 -42.34 44.06 -38.73
C ALA A 938 -42.49 45.47 -38.12
N GLN A 939 -42.51 45.58 -36.79
CA GLN A 939 -42.59 46.84 -36.06
C GLN A 939 -41.37 46.96 -35.14
N PRO A 940 -40.63 48.08 -35.16
CA PRO A 940 -39.48 48.24 -34.27
C PRO A 940 -39.94 48.38 -32.81
N GLY A 941 -39.13 47.91 -31.87
CA GLY A 941 -39.33 48.10 -30.42
C GLY A 941 -38.77 46.97 -29.57
N ALA A 942 -39.12 46.98 -28.28
CA ALA A 942 -38.71 45.95 -27.32
C ALA A 942 -39.43 44.63 -27.59
N TYR A 943 -38.69 43.61 -28.01
CA TYR A 943 -39.15 42.23 -28.08
C TYR A 943 -38.60 41.45 -26.90
N ARG A 944 -39.45 40.70 -26.21
CA ARG A 944 -39.01 39.70 -25.23
C ARG A 944 -39.00 38.34 -25.90
N LEU A 945 -37.81 37.76 -26.01
CA LEU A 945 -37.58 36.41 -26.51
C LEU A 945 -37.51 35.46 -25.33
N ILE A 946 -38.18 34.33 -25.44
CA ILE A 946 -38.38 33.36 -24.37
C ILE A 946 -37.98 31.99 -24.91
N THR A 947 -37.12 31.27 -24.19
CA THR A 947 -36.77 29.88 -24.47
C THR A 947 -37.23 29.00 -23.32
N THR A 948 -37.87 27.88 -23.62
CA THR A 948 -38.16 26.83 -22.63
C THR A 948 -37.42 25.57 -23.04
N SER A 949 -36.43 25.14 -22.26
CA SER A 949 -35.53 24.04 -22.63
C SER A 949 -35.29 23.02 -21.52
N ASP A 950 -35.07 21.77 -21.93
CA ASP A 950 -34.56 20.64 -21.17
C ASP A 950 -33.63 19.89 -22.15
N ASP A 951 -32.29 19.94 -22.06
CA ASP A 951 -31.43 20.69 -21.13
C ASP A 951 -31.03 22.12 -21.64
N GLY A 952 -29.76 22.33 -22.00
CA GLY A 952 -29.11 23.64 -22.13
C GLY A 952 -29.51 24.46 -23.35
N VAL A 953 -29.54 25.79 -23.21
CA VAL A 953 -29.92 26.71 -24.29
C VAL A 953 -29.07 27.97 -24.35
N ARG A 954 -28.75 28.43 -25.57
CA ARG A 954 -28.13 29.72 -25.83
C ARG A 954 -28.75 30.40 -27.06
N LEU A 955 -29.26 31.61 -26.89
CA LEU A 955 -29.88 32.39 -27.97
C LEU A 955 -29.05 33.64 -28.29
N CYS A 956 -28.75 33.83 -29.56
CA CYS A 956 -28.03 34.98 -30.09
C CYS A 956 -28.86 35.73 -31.14
N ILE A 957 -28.89 37.06 -31.06
CA ILE A 957 -29.48 37.96 -32.06
C ILE A 957 -28.42 39.00 -32.47
N ASP A 958 -28.25 39.25 -33.77
CA ASP A 958 -27.26 40.17 -34.32
C ASP A 958 -25.82 39.93 -33.79
N GLY A 959 -25.47 38.65 -33.57
CA GLY A 959 -24.18 38.23 -33.04
C GLY A 959 -24.00 38.43 -31.53
N ARG A 960 -25.00 38.95 -30.81
CA ARG A 960 -24.99 39.10 -29.34
C ARG A 960 -25.77 37.99 -28.67
N THR A 961 -25.17 37.32 -27.69
CA THR A 961 -25.86 36.35 -26.83
C THR A 961 -26.77 37.07 -25.84
N ILE A 962 -28.07 36.78 -25.91
CA ILE A 962 -29.10 37.41 -25.06
C ILE A 962 -29.68 36.44 -24.01
N ILE A 963 -29.56 35.13 -24.25
CA ILE A 963 -29.87 34.07 -23.26
C ILE A 963 -28.69 33.09 -23.27
N ASP A 964 -28.14 32.78 -22.09
CA ASP A 964 -27.04 31.83 -21.90
C ASP A 964 -27.28 30.99 -20.65
N ASN A 965 -28.07 29.92 -20.79
CA ASN A 965 -28.33 28.93 -19.75
C ASN A 965 -27.76 27.58 -20.21
N TRP A 966 -26.44 27.53 -20.35
CA TRP A 966 -25.70 26.37 -20.87
C TRP A 966 -25.32 25.37 -19.76
N THR A 967 -26.32 24.90 -19.02
CA THR A 967 -26.17 23.94 -17.91
C THR A 967 -27.19 22.81 -18.01
N ASP A 968 -26.97 21.71 -17.30
CA ASP A 968 -27.96 20.61 -17.22
C ASP A 968 -29.13 21.06 -16.36
N HIS A 969 -30.35 20.95 -16.87
CA HIS A 969 -31.55 21.38 -16.16
C HIS A 969 -32.81 20.77 -16.76
N ALA A 970 -33.73 20.36 -15.88
CA ALA A 970 -35.10 20.06 -16.28
C ALA A 970 -35.76 21.29 -16.91
N GLN A 971 -36.85 21.07 -17.66
CA GLN A 971 -37.60 22.11 -18.37
C GLN A 971 -37.66 23.47 -17.66
N THR A 972 -36.88 24.44 -18.15
CA THR A 972 -36.73 25.78 -17.56
C THR A 972 -37.02 26.86 -18.58
N GLU A 973 -37.77 27.89 -18.18
CA GLU A 973 -38.00 29.08 -18.98
C GLU A 973 -36.90 30.13 -18.72
N ASN A 974 -36.22 30.57 -19.78
CA ASN A 974 -35.34 31.73 -19.77
C ASN A 974 -35.92 32.80 -20.71
N SER A 975 -35.74 34.08 -20.38
CA SER A 975 -36.22 35.16 -21.23
C SER A 975 -35.30 36.37 -21.19
N ALA A 976 -35.24 37.10 -22.30
CA ALA A 976 -34.50 38.34 -22.42
C ALA A 976 -35.24 39.34 -23.30
N SER A 977 -35.19 40.62 -22.95
CA SER A 977 -35.73 41.71 -23.76
C SER A 977 -34.62 42.33 -24.60
N VAL A 978 -34.88 42.52 -25.89
CA VAL A 978 -33.97 43.12 -26.87
C VAL A 978 -34.73 44.14 -27.71
N GLU A 979 -34.14 45.32 -27.89
CA GLU A 979 -34.65 46.33 -28.83
C GLU A 979 -34.27 45.94 -30.26
N LEU A 980 -35.27 45.76 -31.13
CA LEU A 980 -35.06 45.37 -32.51
C LEU A 980 -35.64 46.42 -33.47
N ALA A 981 -34.91 46.69 -34.54
CA ALA A 981 -35.39 47.54 -35.63
C ALA A 981 -36.34 46.76 -36.55
N ALA A 982 -37.12 47.44 -37.39
CA ALA A 982 -37.82 46.73 -38.46
C ALA A 982 -36.82 46.20 -39.49
N GLY A 983 -36.95 44.93 -39.88
CA GLY A 983 -36.02 44.26 -40.80
C GLY A 983 -35.70 42.82 -40.42
N ARG A 984 -34.69 42.25 -41.07
CA ARG A 984 -34.18 40.89 -40.78
C ARG A 984 -32.96 40.97 -39.87
N HIS A 985 -33.00 40.24 -38.78
CA HIS A 985 -31.95 40.13 -37.78
C HIS A 985 -31.37 38.72 -37.78
N PRO A 986 -30.05 38.51 -37.94
CA PRO A 986 -29.45 37.20 -37.74
C PRO A 986 -29.81 36.60 -36.38
N ILE A 987 -30.28 35.35 -36.39
CA ILE A 987 -30.62 34.57 -35.20
C ILE A 987 -29.83 33.27 -35.19
N ARG A 988 -29.27 32.93 -34.04
CA ARG A 988 -28.68 31.61 -33.76
C ARG A 988 -29.22 31.10 -32.43
N LEU A 989 -29.81 29.92 -32.44
CA LEU A 989 -30.26 29.22 -31.25
C LEU A 989 -29.50 27.89 -31.14
N ASP A 990 -28.78 27.73 -30.03
CA ASP A 990 -28.05 26.53 -29.67
C ASP A 990 -28.82 25.81 -28.55
N PHE A 991 -28.96 24.50 -28.68
CA PHE A 991 -29.61 23.61 -27.71
C PHE A 991 -28.80 22.33 -27.53
N TYR A 992 -28.78 21.77 -26.32
CA TYR A 992 -28.31 20.41 -26.09
C TYR A 992 -29.22 19.62 -25.15
N GLU A 993 -29.20 18.31 -25.33
CA GLU A 993 -29.75 17.29 -24.44
C GLU A 993 -28.61 16.44 -23.86
N LYS A 994 -28.59 16.24 -22.54
CA LYS A 994 -27.65 15.33 -21.89
C LYS A 994 -28.29 13.97 -21.67
N THR A 995 -29.34 13.91 -20.86
CA THR A 995 -30.04 12.67 -20.51
C THR A 995 -31.44 12.99 -19.99
N GLY A 996 -32.42 12.14 -20.30
CA GLY A 996 -33.74 12.21 -19.68
C GLY A 996 -34.79 12.79 -20.62
N GLY A 997 -35.39 13.92 -20.27
CA GLY A 997 -36.47 14.54 -21.04
C GLY A 997 -35.93 15.63 -21.95
N ALA A 998 -36.13 15.53 -23.26
CA ALA A 998 -35.58 16.52 -24.19
C ALA A 998 -36.69 17.43 -24.76
N SER A 999 -36.61 18.74 -24.52
CA SER A 999 -37.55 19.71 -25.09
C SER A 999 -36.92 21.08 -25.34
N ILE A 1000 -37.39 21.79 -26.37
CA ILE A 1000 -36.98 23.17 -26.67
C ILE A 1000 -38.10 23.92 -27.39
N ARG A 1001 -38.44 25.11 -26.88
CA ARG A 1001 -39.40 26.02 -27.49
C ARG A 1001 -38.83 27.43 -27.56
N LEU A 1002 -39.04 28.13 -28.69
CA LEU A 1002 -38.74 29.55 -28.86
C LEU A 1002 -40.04 30.36 -29.02
N GLU A 1003 -40.28 31.27 -28.09
CA GLU A 1003 -41.42 32.18 -28.07
C GLU A 1003 -40.96 33.64 -28.09
N TRP A 1004 -41.88 34.52 -28.46
CA TRP A 1004 -41.67 35.96 -28.43
C TRP A 1004 -42.94 36.73 -28.04
N GLU A 1005 -42.76 37.91 -27.47
CA GLU A 1005 -43.79 38.94 -27.29
C GLU A 1005 -43.19 40.31 -27.61
N GLY A 1006 -43.99 41.25 -28.10
CA GLY A 1006 -43.50 42.54 -28.55
C GLY A 1006 -44.61 43.48 -29.02
N PRO A 1007 -44.27 44.60 -29.70
CA PRO A 1007 -45.26 45.58 -30.15
C PRO A 1007 -46.36 44.94 -31.01
N GLY A 1008 -47.60 44.96 -30.49
CA GLY A 1008 -48.77 44.38 -31.18
C GLY A 1008 -48.81 42.84 -31.23
N ILE A 1009 -47.91 42.15 -30.53
CA ILE A 1009 -47.74 40.70 -30.55
C ILE A 1009 -47.81 40.18 -29.11
N GLY A 1010 -48.90 39.50 -28.75
CA GLY A 1010 -48.96 38.73 -27.49
C GLY A 1010 -48.05 37.50 -27.56
N ARG A 1011 -47.62 37.00 -26.38
CA ARG A 1011 -46.74 35.82 -26.26
C ARG A 1011 -47.24 34.66 -27.11
N GLN A 1012 -46.38 34.20 -28.01
CA GLN A 1012 -46.64 33.06 -28.90
C GLN A 1012 -45.32 32.44 -29.36
N ILE A 1013 -45.37 31.21 -29.89
CA ILE A 1013 -44.24 30.58 -30.58
C ILE A 1013 -43.86 31.44 -31.78
N VAL A 1014 -42.56 31.64 -32.01
CA VAL A 1014 -42.10 32.42 -33.17
C VAL A 1014 -42.63 31.78 -34.46
N PRO A 1015 -43.43 32.51 -35.27
CA PRO A 1015 -44.07 31.93 -36.43
C PRO A 1015 -43.06 31.69 -37.56
N ARG A 1016 -43.22 30.59 -38.30
CA ARG A 1016 -42.33 30.25 -39.43
C ARG A 1016 -42.20 31.35 -40.49
N THR A 1017 -43.24 32.18 -40.64
CA THR A 1017 -43.30 33.28 -41.59
C THR A 1017 -42.33 34.42 -41.29
N VAL A 1018 -41.81 34.50 -40.06
CA VAL A 1018 -40.78 35.47 -39.67
C VAL A 1018 -39.40 34.82 -39.56
N LEU A 1019 -39.24 33.55 -39.90
CA LEU A 1019 -37.96 32.84 -39.87
C LEU A 1019 -37.53 32.49 -41.30
N ALA A 1020 -36.25 32.73 -41.62
CA ALA A 1020 -35.67 32.29 -42.88
C ALA A 1020 -34.29 31.65 -42.65
N PRO A 1021 -33.93 30.55 -43.35
CA PRO A 1021 -32.70 29.82 -43.12
C PRO A 1021 -31.49 30.57 -43.69
N SER A 1022 -30.29 30.25 -43.21
CA SER A 1022 -29.02 30.86 -43.63
C SER A 1022 -28.47 30.42 -45.01
N ASN A 1023 -29.18 29.55 -45.76
CA ASN A 1023 -28.72 28.98 -47.05
C ASN A 1023 -29.50 29.52 -48.26
N ALA A 1024 -28.91 29.41 -49.46
CA ALA A 1024 -29.30 30.06 -50.73
C ALA A 1024 -30.70 29.78 -51.32
N ASP A 1025 -31.56 28.99 -50.66
CA ASP A 1025 -32.98 28.88 -51.02
C ASP A 1025 -33.81 29.83 -50.15
N GLU A 1026 -33.83 31.12 -50.52
CA GLU A 1026 -34.54 32.20 -49.81
C GLU A 1026 -36.06 32.02 -49.73
N LYS A 1027 -36.61 30.95 -50.30
CA LYS A 1027 -38.06 30.63 -50.31
C LYS A 1027 -38.50 29.66 -49.21
N ALA A 1028 -37.59 29.09 -48.43
CA ALA A 1028 -37.95 28.21 -47.32
C ALA A 1028 -38.28 29.01 -46.04
N GLU A 1029 -39.41 28.69 -45.39
CA GLU A 1029 -39.83 29.26 -44.09
C GLU A 1029 -39.26 28.41 -42.94
N GLY A 1030 -38.51 29.01 -42.01
CA GLY A 1030 -37.89 28.32 -40.86
C GLY A 1030 -36.42 28.66 -40.63
N LEU A 1031 -35.77 27.95 -39.70
CA LEU A 1031 -34.32 28.04 -39.44
C LEU A 1031 -33.61 26.77 -39.89
N LEU A 1032 -32.36 26.90 -40.36
CA LEU A 1032 -31.54 25.73 -40.70
C LEU A 1032 -31.01 25.11 -39.41
N GLY A 1033 -31.58 23.97 -39.01
CA GLY A 1033 -31.08 23.14 -37.94
C GLY A 1033 -29.95 22.23 -38.42
N THR A 1034 -28.77 22.37 -37.84
CA THR A 1034 -27.70 21.36 -37.92
C THR A 1034 -27.76 20.51 -36.66
N TYR A 1035 -27.96 19.21 -36.84
CA TYR A 1035 -28.14 18.24 -35.77
C TYR A 1035 -26.83 17.49 -35.52
N TYR A 1036 -26.40 17.46 -34.27
CA TYR A 1036 -25.14 16.89 -33.82
C TYR A 1036 -25.42 15.75 -32.86
N GLN A 1037 -24.79 14.60 -33.09
CA GLN A 1037 -24.62 13.63 -32.02
C GLN A 1037 -23.45 14.14 -31.17
N GLY A 1038 -23.73 14.39 -29.89
CA GLY A 1038 -22.71 14.71 -28.90
C GLY A 1038 -21.68 13.59 -28.83
N GLY A 1039 -20.46 13.99 -28.54
CA GLY A 1039 -19.33 13.09 -28.57
C GLY A 1039 -18.04 13.88 -28.67
N PRO A 1040 -16.94 13.36 -28.12
CA PRO A 1040 -15.63 13.96 -28.29
C PRO A 1040 -15.35 14.01 -29.79
N GLY A 1041 -14.98 15.18 -30.30
CA GLY A 1041 -14.43 15.31 -31.65
C GLY A 1041 -13.08 14.58 -31.74
N GLU A 1042 -12.03 15.27 -32.16
CA GLU A 1042 -10.69 14.73 -31.95
C GLU A 1042 -10.43 14.69 -30.44
N SER A 1043 -9.99 13.55 -29.91
CA SER A 1043 -9.78 13.31 -28.47
C SER A 1043 -8.33 13.08 -28.12
N ILE A 1044 -7.50 12.65 -29.09
CA ILE A 1044 -6.08 12.33 -28.87
C ILE A 1044 -5.17 13.12 -29.81
N PHE A 1045 -3.93 13.31 -29.40
CA PHE A 1045 -2.89 13.95 -30.19
C PHE A 1045 -1.55 13.21 -30.14
N ALA A 1046 -0.72 13.57 -31.10
CA ALA A 1046 0.71 13.37 -31.10
C ALA A 1046 1.39 14.65 -31.57
N TRP A 1047 2.36 15.12 -30.80
CA TRP A 1047 3.25 16.22 -31.15
C TRP A 1047 4.70 15.72 -31.22
N THR A 1048 5.44 16.18 -32.22
CA THR A 1048 6.88 15.98 -32.33
C THR A 1048 7.52 17.31 -32.73
N ASP A 1049 8.49 17.77 -31.95
CA ASP A 1049 9.22 19.03 -32.20
C ASP A 1049 10.08 18.90 -33.48
N GLU A 1050 9.58 19.38 -34.62
CA GLU A 1050 10.30 19.24 -35.88
C GLU A 1050 11.37 20.33 -36.05
N ASN A 1051 11.11 21.52 -35.50
CA ASN A 1051 11.97 22.69 -35.66
C ASN A 1051 13.03 22.84 -34.54
N ASP A 1052 12.91 22.10 -33.43
CA ASP A 1052 13.80 22.07 -32.26
C ASP A 1052 13.68 23.27 -31.29
N ASP A 1053 12.52 23.95 -31.27
CA ASP A 1053 12.24 25.10 -30.42
C ASP A 1053 11.45 24.75 -29.15
N GLY A 1054 10.99 23.50 -29.02
CA GLY A 1054 10.21 23.02 -27.88
C GLY A 1054 8.83 23.69 -27.73
N ARG A 1055 8.28 24.25 -28.81
CA ARG A 1055 6.95 24.89 -28.83
C ARG A 1055 5.99 24.13 -29.72
N VAL A 1056 4.78 23.92 -29.21
CA VAL A 1056 3.68 23.34 -29.96
C VAL A 1056 3.21 24.29 -31.05
N GLN A 1057 3.25 23.80 -32.28
CA GLN A 1057 2.83 24.52 -33.48
C GLN A 1057 1.96 23.65 -34.38
N PRO A 1058 1.00 24.21 -35.13
CA PRO A 1058 0.08 23.43 -35.95
C PRO A 1058 0.71 22.40 -36.91
N PRO A 1059 1.84 22.68 -37.60
CA PRO A 1059 2.46 21.70 -38.50
C PRO A 1059 3.03 20.47 -37.79
N GLU A 1060 3.29 20.58 -36.49
CA GLU A 1060 3.97 19.57 -35.68
C GLU A 1060 2.98 18.68 -34.89
N VAL A 1061 1.69 19.02 -34.94
CA VAL A 1061 0.64 18.34 -34.18
C VAL A 1061 -0.26 17.54 -35.12
N ARG A 1062 -0.50 16.29 -34.73
CA ARG A 1062 -1.52 15.43 -35.33
C ARG A 1062 -2.59 15.17 -34.29
N THR A 1063 -3.85 15.38 -34.66
CA THR A 1063 -5.02 15.09 -33.84
C THR A 1063 -5.83 13.95 -34.45
N GLY A 1064 -6.61 13.26 -33.62
CA GLY A 1064 -7.46 12.16 -34.08
C GLY A 1064 -8.52 11.79 -33.05
N THR A 1065 -9.50 11.01 -33.49
CA THR A 1065 -10.55 10.44 -32.63
C THR A 1065 -10.20 8.99 -32.35
N ILE A 1066 -10.21 8.61 -31.07
CA ILE A 1066 -10.18 7.21 -30.65
C ILE A 1066 -11.60 6.73 -30.37
N THR A 1067 -11.89 5.48 -30.71
CA THR A 1067 -13.18 4.83 -30.43
C THR A 1067 -13.05 3.67 -29.45
N PHE A 1068 -14.08 3.36 -28.69
CA PHE A 1068 -14.20 2.11 -27.92
C PHE A 1068 -15.44 1.39 -28.42
N GLU A 1069 -15.29 0.15 -28.90
CA GLU A 1069 -16.40 -0.66 -29.46
C GLU A 1069 -17.21 0.09 -30.55
N GLY A 1070 -16.53 0.94 -31.34
CA GLY A 1070 -17.14 1.71 -32.43
C GLY A 1070 -17.75 3.05 -32.02
N ALA A 1071 -17.84 3.36 -30.72
CA ALA A 1071 -18.29 4.66 -30.23
C ALA A 1071 -17.11 5.61 -29.98
N PRO A 1072 -17.19 6.91 -30.33
CA PRO A 1072 -16.14 7.90 -30.01
C PRO A 1072 -15.86 7.95 -28.50
N TRP A 1073 -14.58 8.01 -28.14
CA TRP A 1073 -14.12 7.99 -26.76
C TRP A 1073 -13.36 9.26 -26.40
N ARG A 1074 -13.57 9.74 -25.16
CA ARG A 1074 -13.25 11.12 -24.76
C ARG A 1074 -11.78 11.34 -24.49
N GLN A 1075 -11.10 10.35 -23.91
CA GLN A 1075 -9.72 10.49 -23.47
C GLN A 1075 -9.03 9.13 -23.36
N VAL A 1076 -7.71 9.12 -23.50
CA VAL A 1076 -6.87 8.02 -23.02
C VAL A 1076 -6.32 8.42 -21.65
N ALA A 1077 -6.39 7.55 -20.65
CA ALA A 1077 -5.90 7.87 -19.31
C ALA A 1077 -5.59 6.60 -18.53
N ALA A 1078 -4.44 6.60 -17.84
CA ALA A 1078 -4.20 5.70 -16.72
C ALA A 1078 -4.34 6.49 -15.41
N THR A 1079 -4.89 5.88 -14.36
CA THR A 1079 -5.21 6.59 -13.10
C THR A 1079 -3.95 7.03 -12.32
N TRP A 1080 -2.84 6.30 -12.44
CA TRP A 1080 -1.64 6.44 -11.60
C TRP A 1080 -0.29 6.43 -12.32
N GLN A 1081 -0.12 5.70 -13.43
CA GLN A 1081 1.18 5.71 -14.12
C GLN A 1081 1.10 5.16 -15.55
N THR A 1082 1.81 5.80 -16.47
CA THR A 1082 2.12 5.23 -17.78
C THR A 1082 3.63 5.12 -17.99
N ARG A 1083 4.12 4.00 -18.54
CA ARG A 1083 5.54 3.79 -18.88
C ARG A 1083 5.73 3.45 -20.36
N MET A 1084 6.62 4.21 -20.99
CA MET A 1084 7.10 4.02 -22.35
C MET A 1084 8.23 2.98 -22.38
N ASN A 1085 8.35 2.24 -23.49
CA ASN A 1085 9.49 1.35 -23.70
C ASN A 1085 10.69 2.09 -24.32
N ASP A 1086 11.81 1.40 -24.48
CA ASP A 1086 13.04 1.97 -25.05
C ASP A 1086 12.98 2.26 -26.57
N ARG A 1087 11.87 1.93 -27.23
CA ARG A 1087 11.55 2.28 -28.63
C ARG A 1087 10.65 3.51 -28.73
N PHE A 1088 10.42 4.19 -27.62
CA PHE A 1088 9.50 5.31 -27.49
C PHE A 1088 8.02 4.96 -27.72
N GLU A 1089 7.63 3.70 -27.66
CA GLU A 1089 6.22 3.29 -27.78
C GLU A 1089 5.53 3.35 -26.41
N ILE A 1090 4.24 3.67 -26.41
CA ILE A 1090 3.46 3.81 -25.18
C ILE A 1090 2.03 3.26 -25.35
N ALA A 1091 1.46 2.76 -24.26
CA ALA A 1091 0.07 2.33 -24.20
C ALA A 1091 -0.67 3.08 -23.10
N PHE A 1092 -1.94 3.36 -23.33
CA PHE A 1092 -2.84 3.97 -22.34
C PHE A 1092 -4.09 3.11 -22.19
N SER A 1093 -4.73 3.17 -21.02
CA SER A 1093 -6.06 2.60 -20.83
C SER A 1093 -7.18 3.57 -21.16
N ASP A 1094 -8.41 3.05 -21.16
CA ASP A 1094 -9.65 3.78 -21.41
C ASP A 1094 -10.07 4.67 -20.23
N GLY A 1095 -9.57 4.38 -19.02
CA GLY A 1095 -9.64 5.27 -17.87
C GLY A 1095 -11.01 5.35 -17.18
N GLU A 1096 -11.98 4.52 -17.56
CA GLU A 1096 -13.32 4.46 -16.94
C GLU A 1096 -13.63 3.08 -16.36
N TYR A 1097 -14.15 3.06 -15.13
CA TYR A 1097 -14.64 1.83 -14.47
C TYR A 1097 -15.81 1.22 -15.24
N GLY A 1098 -15.75 -0.09 -15.51
CA GLY A 1098 -16.82 -0.87 -16.16
C GLY A 1098 -16.49 -1.34 -17.58
N ARG A 1099 -15.34 -0.91 -18.14
CA ARG A 1099 -14.79 -1.39 -19.42
C ARG A 1099 -13.27 -1.53 -19.31
N ALA A 1100 -12.69 -2.40 -20.14
CA ALA A 1100 -11.25 -2.66 -20.15
C ALA A 1100 -10.71 -2.60 -21.58
N GLY A 1101 -9.98 -1.55 -21.93
CA GLY A 1101 -9.32 -1.48 -23.23
C GLY A 1101 -8.01 -0.70 -23.22
N ILE A 1102 -7.14 -1.05 -24.18
CA ILE A 1102 -5.81 -0.46 -24.31
C ILE A 1102 -5.65 0.20 -25.68
N ALA A 1103 -5.16 1.44 -25.68
CA ALA A 1103 -4.77 2.17 -26.88
C ALA A 1103 -3.24 2.11 -27.04
N PHE A 1104 -2.77 1.77 -28.23
CA PHE A 1104 -1.34 1.62 -28.54
C PHE A 1104 -0.83 2.77 -29.42
N PHE A 1105 0.06 3.59 -28.89
CA PHE A 1105 0.76 4.65 -29.62
C PHE A 1105 2.12 4.12 -30.09
N ASN A 1106 2.17 3.73 -31.36
CA ASN A 1106 3.37 3.17 -31.98
C ASN A 1106 4.19 4.25 -32.68
N VAL A 1107 5.50 4.03 -32.78
CA VAL A 1107 6.41 4.91 -33.54
C VAL A 1107 6.45 4.44 -34.99
N ARG A 1108 6.00 5.29 -35.93
CA ARG A 1108 6.05 5.00 -37.37
C ARG A 1108 7.42 5.28 -38.01
N GLY A 1109 8.27 6.03 -37.31
CA GLY A 1109 9.59 6.43 -37.76
C GLY A 1109 10.14 7.58 -36.92
N PHE A 1110 11.30 8.10 -37.32
CA PHE A 1110 11.97 9.21 -36.64
C PHE A 1110 12.18 10.37 -37.59
N ASN A 1111 12.12 11.60 -37.07
CA ASN A 1111 12.52 12.78 -37.84
C ASN A 1111 14.06 12.83 -37.98
N ARG A 1112 14.59 13.81 -38.73
CA ARG A 1112 16.04 13.96 -38.97
C ARG A 1112 16.87 14.19 -37.70
N ARG A 1113 16.23 14.56 -36.59
CA ARG A 1113 16.87 14.81 -35.28
C ARG A 1113 16.79 13.60 -34.35
N GLY A 1114 16.17 12.51 -34.80
CA GLY A 1114 15.98 11.29 -34.02
C GLY A 1114 14.79 11.35 -33.05
N TYR A 1115 13.81 12.24 -33.27
CA TYR A 1115 12.61 12.29 -32.43
C TYR A 1115 11.50 11.39 -33.00
N PRO A 1116 10.75 10.68 -32.15
CA PRO A 1116 9.76 9.72 -32.59
C PRO A 1116 8.57 10.43 -33.24
N LEU A 1117 8.14 9.91 -34.38
CA LEU A 1117 6.88 10.26 -35.05
C LEU A 1117 5.86 9.18 -34.71
N TYR A 1118 4.76 9.56 -34.06
CA TYR A 1118 3.76 8.59 -33.61
C TYR A 1118 2.65 8.34 -34.65
N GLU A 1119 2.12 7.12 -34.63
CA GLU A 1119 0.84 6.75 -35.21
C GLU A 1119 -0.26 6.86 -34.14
N LEU A 1120 -1.38 7.50 -34.48
CA LEU A 1120 -2.51 7.66 -33.56
C LEU A 1120 -3.38 6.39 -33.60
N PRO A 1121 -3.69 5.78 -32.44
CA PRO A 1121 -4.64 4.67 -32.38
C PRO A 1121 -6.04 5.14 -32.80
N LYS A 1122 -6.76 4.28 -33.54
CA LYS A 1122 -8.15 4.54 -33.98
C LYS A 1122 -9.20 3.98 -33.04
N SER A 1123 -8.83 2.96 -32.27
CA SER A 1123 -9.70 2.31 -31.31
C SER A 1123 -8.91 1.75 -30.13
N PHE A 1124 -9.59 1.60 -29.00
CA PHE A 1124 -9.12 0.74 -27.92
C PHE A 1124 -9.22 -0.72 -28.36
N VAL A 1125 -8.23 -1.50 -27.94
CA VAL A 1125 -8.25 -2.95 -28.04
C VAL A 1125 -8.89 -3.48 -26.76
N PRO A 1126 -10.10 -4.08 -26.82
CA PRO A 1126 -10.78 -4.58 -25.63
C PRO A 1126 -10.00 -5.75 -25.03
N ILE A 1127 -9.99 -5.87 -23.70
CA ILE A 1127 -9.39 -6.99 -22.99
C ILE A 1127 -10.50 -7.94 -22.52
N PRO A 1128 -10.62 -9.15 -23.10
CA PRO A 1128 -11.69 -10.08 -22.76
C PRO A 1128 -11.68 -10.47 -21.27
N GLY A 1129 -12.85 -10.49 -20.64
CA GLY A 1129 -13.01 -10.99 -19.27
C GLY A 1129 -12.59 -10.03 -18.14
N LEU A 1130 -12.20 -8.79 -18.47
CA LEU A 1130 -11.90 -7.74 -17.48
C LEU A 1130 -12.97 -6.65 -17.48
N ALA A 1131 -13.38 -6.24 -16.28
CA ALA A 1131 -14.34 -5.15 -16.08
C ALA A 1131 -13.67 -3.77 -16.00
N HIS A 1132 -12.35 -3.71 -15.88
CA HIS A 1132 -11.58 -2.46 -15.84
C HIS A 1132 -10.16 -2.70 -16.39
N ALA A 1133 -9.59 -1.66 -17.02
CA ALA A 1133 -8.18 -1.60 -17.36
C ALA A 1133 -7.52 -0.41 -16.65
N SER A 1134 -7.15 -0.66 -15.39
CA SER A 1134 -5.91 -0.24 -14.74
C SER A 1134 -5.65 1.19 -14.26
N ASP A 1135 -5.11 1.18 -13.04
CA ASP A 1135 -4.35 2.21 -12.37
C ASP A 1135 -3.02 2.56 -13.06
N ALA A 1136 -2.27 1.61 -13.60
CA ALA A 1136 -1.00 1.84 -14.29
C ALA A 1136 -0.74 0.92 -15.49
N VAL A 1137 -0.24 1.48 -16.60
CA VAL A 1137 0.06 0.76 -17.84
C VAL A 1137 1.52 0.93 -18.26
N MET A 1138 2.16 -0.14 -18.71
CA MET A 1138 3.53 -0.13 -19.23
C MET A 1138 3.62 -0.83 -20.58
N ARG A 1139 4.48 -0.33 -21.48
CA ARG A 1139 4.94 -1.08 -22.66
C ARG A 1139 6.19 -1.88 -22.35
N ASP A 1140 6.18 -3.17 -22.68
CA ASP A 1140 7.39 -3.99 -22.69
C ASP A 1140 8.20 -3.77 -24.00
N ARG A 1141 9.38 -4.37 -24.09
CA ARG A 1141 10.25 -4.28 -25.29
C ARG A 1141 9.72 -5.11 -26.47
N ALA A 1142 8.88 -6.12 -26.22
CA ALA A 1142 8.25 -6.90 -27.27
C ALA A 1142 7.07 -6.16 -27.94
N GLY A 1143 6.63 -5.07 -27.32
CA GLY A 1143 5.50 -4.29 -27.79
C GLY A 1143 4.16 -4.83 -27.30
N ASN A 1144 4.10 -5.39 -26.09
CA ASN A 1144 2.87 -5.70 -25.37
C ASN A 1144 2.59 -4.63 -24.31
N ALA A 1145 1.34 -4.49 -23.89
CA ALA A 1145 0.96 -3.67 -22.75
C ALA A 1145 0.80 -4.54 -21.50
N ILE A 1146 1.38 -4.12 -20.39
CA ILE A 1146 1.17 -4.71 -19.07
C ILE A 1146 0.37 -3.72 -18.25
N SER A 1147 -0.74 -4.20 -17.69
CA SER A 1147 -1.79 -3.38 -17.07
C SER A 1147 -1.99 -3.83 -15.61
N LEU A 1148 -1.99 -2.89 -14.66
CA LEU A 1148 -2.18 -3.15 -13.23
C LEU A 1148 -3.61 -2.84 -12.80
N ASP A 1149 -4.41 -3.86 -12.51
CA ASP A 1149 -5.79 -3.67 -12.04
C ASP A 1149 -6.24 -4.84 -11.18
N GLU A 1150 -7.48 -5.32 -11.33
CA GLU A 1150 -7.97 -6.60 -10.81
C GLU A 1150 -6.97 -7.75 -11.04
N TYR A 1151 -6.32 -7.74 -12.21
CA TYR A 1151 -5.19 -8.58 -12.52
C TYR A 1151 -4.01 -7.71 -12.94
N VAL A 1152 -2.81 -8.23 -12.70
CA VAL A 1152 -1.63 -7.80 -13.47
C VAL A 1152 -1.61 -8.63 -14.74
N VAL A 1153 -1.92 -8.01 -15.87
CA VAL A 1153 -2.15 -8.71 -17.15
C VAL A 1153 -1.24 -8.17 -18.23
N SER A 1154 -0.70 -9.06 -19.06
CA SER A 1154 -0.03 -8.69 -20.30
C SER A 1154 -0.93 -8.95 -21.50
N VAL A 1155 -1.07 -7.95 -22.37
CA VAL A 1155 -1.94 -7.95 -23.53
C VAL A 1155 -1.14 -7.56 -24.77
N SER A 1156 -1.20 -8.37 -25.81
CA SER A 1156 -0.58 -8.04 -27.10
C SER A 1156 -1.41 -6.99 -27.87
N PRO A 1157 -0.82 -6.29 -28.86
CA PRO A 1157 -1.53 -5.26 -29.63
C PRO A 1157 -2.78 -5.74 -30.39
N ASP A 1158 -2.93 -7.05 -30.58
CA ASP A 1158 -4.11 -7.68 -31.18
C ASP A 1158 -5.19 -8.09 -30.16
N GLY A 1159 -4.98 -7.83 -28.87
CA GLY A 1159 -5.96 -8.04 -27.80
C GLY A 1159 -5.89 -9.40 -27.09
N ARG A 1160 -4.90 -10.24 -27.40
CA ARG A 1160 -4.73 -11.51 -26.70
C ARG A 1160 -4.07 -11.31 -25.33
N ILE A 1161 -4.60 -11.99 -24.32
CA ILE A 1161 -3.97 -12.09 -23.00
C ILE A 1161 -2.83 -13.10 -23.10
N LEU A 1162 -1.60 -12.66 -22.87
CA LEU A 1162 -0.42 -13.53 -22.92
C LEU A 1162 -0.19 -14.25 -21.59
N TRP A 1163 -0.37 -13.51 -20.49
CA TRP A 1163 -0.26 -14.00 -19.12
C TRP A 1163 -0.99 -13.06 -18.16
N ARG A 1164 -1.39 -13.56 -16.99
CA ARG A 1164 -1.96 -12.76 -15.91
C ARG A 1164 -1.60 -13.31 -14.53
N TYR A 1165 -1.49 -12.41 -13.55
CA TYR A 1165 -1.37 -12.71 -12.13
C TYR A 1165 -2.47 -12.02 -11.36
N LYS A 1166 -2.95 -12.69 -10.31
CA LYS A 1166 -3.98 -12.16 -9.43
C LYS A 1166 -3.44 -11.00 -8.60
N ASN A 1167 -4.19 -9.91 -8.53
CA ASN A 1167 -3.94 -8.79 -7.63
C ASN A 1167 -5.06 -8.69 -6.59
N ARG A 1168 -4.74 -8.92 -5.32
CA ARG A 1168 -5.70 -8.75 -4.23
C ARG A 1168 -5.82 -7.29 -3.87
N TRP A 1169 -7.07 -6.83 -3.74
CA TRP A 1169 -7.40 -5.42 -3.46
C TRP A 1169 -6.83 -4.47 -4.52
N PRO A 1170 -7.22 -4.65 -5.79
CA PRO A 1170 -6.85 -3.71 -6.86
C PRO A 1170 -7.37 -2.31 -6.53
N GLY A 1171 -6.63 -1.26 -6.90
CA GLY A 1171 -7.00 0.14 -6.64
C GLY A 1171 -7.14 0.55 -5.18
N LEU A 1172 -6.78 -0.30 -4.21
CA LEU A 1172 -7.02 -0.02 -2.80
C LEU A 1172 -5.88 0.81 -2.18
N HIS A 1173 -6.22 2.02 -1.73
CA HIS A 1173 -5.46 2.83 -0.77
C HIS A 1173 -5.72 2.29 0.66
N ALA A 1174 -5.41 1.01 0.89
CA ALA A 1174 -5.91 0.24 2.04
C ALA A 1174 -5.78 0.99 3.37
N GLY A 1175 -6.91 1.14 4.08
CA GLY A 1175 -6.91 1.58 5.47
C GLY A 1175 -6.03 0.66 6.31
N HIS A 1176 -5.29 1.27 7.24
CA HIS A 1176 -4.11 0.74 7.94
C HIS A 1176 -4.38 -0.48 8.87
N TYR A 1177 -5.54 -1.14 8.74
CA TYR A 1177 -6.10 -2.05 9.75
C TYR A 1177 -6.69 -3.35 9.17
N THR A 1178 -6.44 -3.71 7.90
CA THR A 1178 -6.92 -4.99 7.35
C THR A 1178 -6.14 -6.18 7.92
N THR A 1179 -6.85 -7.18 8.45
CA THR A 1179 -6.30 -8.35 9.18
C THR A 1179 -5.85 -9.51 8.29
N ALA A 1180 -6.14 -9.48 6.97
CA ALA A 1180 -5.82 -10.57 6.06
C ALA A 1180 -4.38 -10.51 5.54
N ALA A 1181 -3.44 -11.21 6.18
CA ALA A 1181 -2.05 -11.33 5.69
C ALA A 1181 -1.97 -12.02 4.32
N GLY A 1182 -1.04 -11.59 3.46
CA GLY A 1182 -0.74 -12.27 2.20
C GLY A 1182 0.77 -12.28 1.94
N ASP A 1183 1.40 -13.43 2.17
CA ASP A 1183 2.84 -13.66 1.94
C ASP A 1183 3.14 -14.70 0.88
N GLU A 1184 2.13 -15.07 0.12
CA GLU A 1184 2.21 -16.16 -0.81
C GLU A 1184 2.95 -15.79 -2.09
N PRO A 1185 3.94 -16.60 -2.48
CA PRO A 1185 4.59 -16.46 -3.78
C PRO A 1185 3.58 -16.48 -4.94
N GLY A 1186 3.65 -15.47 -5.82
CA GLY A 1186 2.77 -15.33 -6.99
C GLY A 1186 1.42 -14.68 -6.74
N VAL A 1187 1.04 -14.39 -5.50
CA VAL A 1187 -0.16 -13.60 -5.21
C VAL A 1187 0.25 -12.15 -5.01
N LEU A 1188 -0.22 -11.27 -5.89
CA LEU A 1188 0.03 -9.85 -5.81
C LEU A 1188 -1.00 -9.18 -4.91
N ILE A 1189 -0.58 -8.10 -4.26
CA ILE A 1189 -1.39 -7.40 -3.26
C ILE A 1189 -1.24 -5.91 -3.48
N ALA A 1190 -2.37 -5.23 -3.70
CA ALA A 1190 -2.48 -3.79 -3.84
C ALA A 1190 -1.36 -3.21 -4.73
N THR A 1191 -1.13 -3.81 -5.91
CA THR A 1191 -0.11 -3.29 -6.83
C THR A 1191 -0.53 -1.93 -7.35
N THR A 1192 0.37 -0.96 -7.27
CA THR A 1192 0.06 0.44 -7.59
C THR A 1192 0.80 0.92 -8.83
N ARG A 1193 2.07 0.54 -9.01
CA ARG A 1193 2.96 1.17 -10.01
C ARG A 1193 4.08 0.25 -10.50
N PHE A 1194 4.62 0.55 -11.68
CA PHE A 1194 5.87 0.03 -12.20
C PHE A 1194 7.06 0.90 -11.76
N LEU A 1195 8.06 0.28 -11.13
CA LEU A 1195 9.34 0.95 -10.86
C LEU A 1195 10.20 1.06 -12.13
N GLY A 1196 10.00 0.15 -13.08
CA GLY A 1196 10.69 0.13 -14.36
C GLY A 1196 10.97 -1.29 -14.83
N SER A 1197 11.73 -1.41 -15.91
CA SER A 1197 12.22 -2.68 -16.41
C SER A 1197 13.70 -2.62 -16.78
N ALA A 1198 14.32 -3.80 -16.84
CA ALA A 1198 15.71 -3.95 -17.24
C ALA A 1198 15.93 -5.28 -17.95
N VAL A 1199 16.65 -5.25 -19.08
CA VAL A 1199 17.17 -6.49 -19.70
C VAL A 1199 18.33 -7.02 -18.86
N VAL A 1200 18.09 -8.11 -18.14
CA VAL A 1200 19.07 -8.69 -17.21
C VAL A 1200 20.17 -9.41 -18.01
N ASN A 1201 19.80 -10.41 -18.80
CA ASN A 1201 20.66 -11.18 -19.69
C ASN A 1201 19.81 -11.90 -20.76
N GLU A 1202 20.46 -12.63 -21.68
CA GLU A 1202 19.78 -13.35 -22.78
C GLU A 1202 18.85 -14.47 -22.31
N THR A 1203 19.10 -15.05 -21.13
CA THR A 1203 18.31 -16.16 -20.57
C THR A 1203 17.02 -15.68 -19.89
N LEU A 1204 17.12 -14.63 -19.07
CA LEU A 1204 16.01 -14.06 -18.32
C LEU A 1204 15.21 -13.03 -19.13
N GLY A 1205 15.85 -12.37 -20.09
CA GLY A 1205 15.23 -11.30 -20.86
C GLY A 1205 15.00 -10.03 -20.04
N GLU A 1206 13.91 -9.34 -20.36
CA GLU A 1206 13.44 -8.14 -19.65
C GLU A 1206 12.75 -8.53 -18.34
N VAL A 1207 13.20 -7.91 -17.24
CA VAL A 1207 12.59 -8.04 -15.91
C VAL A 1207 11.92 -6.74 -15.54
N ILE A 1208 10.74 -6.83 -14.94
CA ILE A 1208 9.85 -5.74 -14.56
C ILE A 1208 9.69 -5.77 -13.05
N ALA A 1209 9.76 -4.60 -12.43
CA ALA A 1209 9.51 -4.42 -11.00
C ALA A 1209 8.19 -3.68 -10.77
N ILE A 1210 7.30 -4.30 -9.99
CA ILE A 1210 5.95 -3.82 -9.68
C ILE A 1210 5.83 -3.56 -8.18
N LEU A 1211 5.50 -2.34 -7.81
CA LEU A 1211 5.37 -1.88 -6.44
C LEU A 1211 3.97 -2.17 -5.88
N SER A 1212 3.92 -2.52 -4.60
CA SER A 1212 2.71 -2.65 -3.78
C SER A 1212 2.54 -1.45 -2.85
N ASN A 1213 1.29 -1.03 -2.62
CA ASN A 1213 0.98 -0.06 -1.57
C ASN A 1213 1.37 -0.53 -0.15
N LEU A 1214 1.56 -1.84 0.05
CA LEU A 1214 1.95 -2.45 1.33
C LEU A 1214 3.46 -2.70 1.43
N GLY A 1215 4.26 -2.03 0.60
CA GLY A 1215 5.72 -1.98 0.72
C GLY A 1215 6.50 -3.14 0.11
N ALA A 1216 5.81 -4.13 -0.48
CA ALA A 1216 6.44 -5.18 -1.30
C ALA A 1216 6.73 -4.70 -2.72
N THR A 1217 7.78 -5.21 -3.35
CA THR A 1217 8.10 -5.00 -4.77
C THR A 1217 8.25 -6.35 -5.46
N TYR A 1218 7.37 -6.65 -6.41
CA TYR A 1218 7.36 -7.93 -7.12
C TYR A 1218 8.18 -7.85 -8.41
N LEU A 1219 8.98 -8.88 -8.67
CA LEU A 1219 9.80 -9.01 -9.88
C LEU A 1219 9.22 -10.08 -10.80
N PHE A 1220 9.06 -9.72 -12.07
CA PHE A 1220 8.56 -10.58 -13.13
C PHE A 1220 9.46 -10.52 -14.35
N THR A 1221 9.58 -11.59 -15.12
CA THR A 1221 10.00 -11.45 -16.51
C THR A 1221 8.85 -10.86 -17.34
N ALA A 1222 9.16 -10.09 -18.38
CA ALA A 1222 8.14 -9.45 -19.24
C ALA A 1222 7.23 -10.48 -19.93
N ASP A 1223 7.74 -11.68 -20.18
CA ASP A 1223 6.95 -12.79 -20.72
C ASP A 1223 6.12 -13.54 -19.66
N GLY A 1224 6.19 -13.13 -18.38
CA GLY A 1224 5.22 -13.50 -17.36
C GLY A 1224 5.67 -14.53 -16.34
N LEU A 1225 6.96 -14.80 -16.13
CA LEU A 1225 7.40 -15.65 -15.02
C LEU A 1225 7.65 -14.81 -13.77
N TYR A 1226 6.94 -15.11 -12.68
CA TYR A 1226 7.27 -14.59 -11.35
C TYR A 1226 8.69 -14.99 -10.95
N ILE A 1227 9.50 -14.01 -10.55
CA ILE A 1227 10.86 -14.24 -10.05
C ILE A 1227 10.79 -14.37 -8.53
N ASP A 1228 10.56 -13.25 -7.85
CA ASP A 1228 10.46 -13.17 -6.39
C ASP A 1228 9.90 -11.78 -6.03
N ARG A 1229 9.75 -11.49 -4.73
CA ARG A 1229 9.56 -10.15 -4.22
C ARG A 1229 10.79 -9.64 -3.48
N VAL A 1230 11.03 -8.35 -3.61
CA VAL A 1230 11.92 -7.54 -2.78
C VAL A 1230 11.07 -6.87 -1.71
N PHE A 1231 11.56 -6.88 -0.47
CA PHE A 1231 10.85 -6.40 0.71
C PHE A 1231 9.61 -7.24 1.06
N GLN A 1232 9.25 -7.19 2.34
CA GLN A 1232 8.07 -7.82 2.90
C GLN A 1232 6.89 -6.86 2.89
N ASP A 1233 5.70 -7.41 2.96
CA ASP A 1233 4.48 -6.68 3.27
C ASP A 1233 4.61 -5.97 4.64
N CYS A 1234 4.14 -4.73 4.77
CA CYS A 1234 4.25 -3.92 5.98
C CYS A 1234 3.65 -4.56 7.25
N ARG A 1235 2.69 -5.48 7.09
CA ARG A 1235 2.01 -6.17 8.20
C ARG A 1235 2.87 -7.28 8.81
N GLN A 1236 3.86 -7.75 8.06
CA GLN A 1236 4.79 -8.82 8.49
C GLN A 1236 6.25 -8.35 8.56
N GLY A 1237 6.61 -7.36 7.73
CA GLY A 1237 7.95 -6.84 7.58
C GLY A 1237 8.34 -5.86 8.68
N LEU A 1238 9.64 -5.77 8.92
CA LEU A 1238 10.21 -4.73 9.78
C LEU A 1238 10.09 -3.38 9.08
N SER A 1239 9.53 -2.37 9.74
CA SER A 1239 9.48 -1.00 9.21
C SER A 1239 10.88 -0.46 8.96
N TRP A 1240 11.07 0.27 7.85
CA TRP A 1240 12.32 0.96 7.50
C TRP A 1240 12.65 2.08 8.51
N SER A 1241 13.19 1.71 9.68
CA SER A 1241 13.42 2.61 10.81
C SER A 1241 14.78 2.41 11.50
N PHE A 1242 15.80 1.98 10.76
CA PHE A 1242 17.09 1.59 11.32
C PHE A 1242 18.00 2.78 11.64
N ASN A 1243 18.70 2.76 12.78
CA ASN A 1243 19.68 3.77 13.18
C ASN A 1243 21.03 3.63 12.43
N ALA A 1244 21.13 2.70 11.49
CA ALA A 1244 22.28 2.47 10.62
C ALA A 1244 21.83 1.85 9.29
N PRO A 1245 22.64 1.91 8.22
CA PRO A 1245 22.37 1.17 6.99
C PRO A 1245 22.05 -0.31 7.27
N PRO A 1246 20.95 -0.85 6.72
CA PRO A 1246 20.55 -2.23 6.99
C PRO A 1246 21.54 -3.22 6.35
N SER A 1247 21.81 -4.33 7.05
CA SER A 1247 22.56 -5.46 6.48
C SER A 1247 21.76 -6.18 5.40
N ASP A 1248 22.45 -6.92 4.53
CA ASP A 1248 21.83 -7.72 3.46
C ASP A 1248 20.78 -8.71 3.99
N GLU A 1249 21.01 -9.30 5.16
CA GLU A 1249 20.06 -10.23 5.79
C GLU A 1249 18.85 -9.49 6.38
N LEU A 1250 19.07 -8.28 6.90
CA LEU A 1250 18.00 -7.46 7.41
C LEU A 1250 17.07 -7.01 6.28
N LEU A 1251 17.63 -6.58 5.13
CA LEU A 1251 16.85 -6.13 3.97
C LEU A 1251 15.79 -7.13 3.51
N LYS A 1252 16.04 -8.44 3.63
CA LYS A 1252 15.07 -9.50 3.29
C LYS A 1252 13.83 -9.52 4.19
N ARG A 1253 13.91 -8.93 5.38
CA ARG A 1253 12.85 -8.89 6.40
C ARG A 1253 12.15 -7.54 6.48
N VAL A 1254 12.63 -6.55 5.74
CA VAL A 1254 12.15 -5.16 5.82
C VAL A 1254 10.97 -4.96 4.88
N SER A 1255 10.00 -4.17 5.31
CA SER A 1255 9.03 -3.55 4.43
C SER A 1255 9.44 -2.11 4.16
N LEU A 1256 9.18 -1.63 2.93
CA LEU A 1256 9.32 -0.20 2.69
C LEU A 1256 8.34 0.60 3.57
N GLY A 1257 7.16 0.04 3.87
CA GLY A 1257 6.07 0.64 4.64
C GLY A 1257 4.81 0.81 3.77
N ASP A 1258 3.82 1.55 4.27
CA ASP A 1258 2.61 1.91 3.52
C ASP A 1258 2.79 3.23 2.73
N GLU A 1259 2.16 3.33 1.55
CA GLU A 1259 2.17 4.51 0.66
C GLU A 1259 3.55 4.89 0.10
N HIS A 1260 4.37 3.88 -0.20
CA HIS A 1260 5.59 4.09 -0.97
C HIS A 1260 5.21 4.16 -2.44
N PHE A 1261 5.32 5.34 -3.06
CA PHE A 1261 4.90 5.57 -4.46
C PHE A 1261 6.07 5.84 -5.43
N GLY A 1262 7.30 5.49 -5.02
CA GLY A 1262 8.53 5.96 -5.64
C GLY A 1262 9.57 4.87 -5.88
N GLY A 1263 10.62 5.24 -6.63
CA GLY A 1263 11.75 4.37 -6.98
C GLY A 1263 11.86 4.13 -8.49
N THR A 1264 13.04 3.67 -8.92
CA THR A 1264 13.26 3.21 -10.29
C THR A 1264 13.90 1.84 -10.28
N PHE A 1265 13.58 1.00 -11.27
CA PHE A 1265 14.27 -0.26 -11.51
C PHE A 1265 14.85 -0.24 -12.92
N GLN A 1266 16.17 -0.28 -13.02
CA GLN A 1266 16.86 -0.22 -14.32
C GLN A 1266 18.27 -0.80 -14.26
N LYS A 1267 18.88 -0.99 -15.43
CA LYS A 1267 20.27 -1.40 -15.55
C LYS A 1267 21.18 -0.18 -15.48
N VAL A 1268 22.13 -0.17 -14.55
CA VAL A 1268 23.05 0.94 -14.29
C VAL A 1268 24.49 0.50 -14.48
N LYS A 1269 25.27 1.30 -15.21
CA LYS A 1269 26.73 1.18 -15.31
C LYS A 1269 27.38 1.62 -14.01
N THR A 1270 28.11 0.70 -13.39
CA THR A 1270 28.82 0.93 -12.13
C THR A 1270 30.26 1.41 -12.39
N ALA A 1271 30.92 1.91 -11.36
CA ALA A 1271 32.26 2.50 -11.42
C ALA A 1271 33.34 1.50 -11.87
N ASP A 1272 33.12 0.19 -11.70
CA ASP A 1272 34.00 -0.86 -12.22
C ASP A 1272 33.77 -1.17 -13.71
N GLY A 1273 32.81 -0.48 -14.35
CA GLY A 1273 32.43 -0.66 -15.75
C GLY A 1273 31.37 -1.75 -15.98
N SER A 1274 31.00 -2.53 -14.96
CA SER A 1274 29.96 -3.55 -15.05
C SER A 1274 28.56 -2.95 -14.98
N PHE A 1275 27.58 -3.64 -15.56
CA PHE A 1275 26.17 -3.26 -15.48
C PHE A 1275 25.45 -4.09 -14.43
N ARG A 1276 24.72 -3.43 -13.53
CA ARG A 1276 23.92 -4.05 -12.47
C ARG A 1276 22.49 -3.53 -12.50
N CYS A 1277 21.51 -4.38 -12.24
CA CYS A 1277 20.15 -3.93 -11.96
C CYS A 1277 20.13 -3.23 -10.60
N ARG A 1278 19.56 -2.03 -10.56
CA ARG A 1278 19.43 -1.21 -9.36
C ARG A 1278 18.00 -0.75 -9.19
#